data_AF-A0A2N2NCM0-F1
#
_entry.id   AF-A0A2N2NCM0-F1
#
_cell.length_a   1.000
_cell.length_b   1.000
_cell.length_c   1.000
_cell.angle_alpha   90.00
_cell.angle_beta   90.00
_cell.angle_gamma   90.00
#
_symmetry.space_group_name_H-M   'P 1'
#
loop_
_entity.id
_entity.type
_entity.pdbx_description
1 polymer ?
#
loop_
_entity_poly.entity_id
_entity_poly.type
_entity_poly.pdbx_seq_one_letter_code
_entity_poly.pdbx_strand_id
1 'polypeptide(L)'
;MLQLNDWSKRLDPYYKSGLRIIGEIPLTWADINELADIVHAVFVAEGMKRGSDILYYEYPKLMLTLMACFAAHNTKRDYWQAFADFIEVDKVALYNQRWHHCFVELAESEGFKVFKFKDDPTPYVTSIRFQGGIPTYSLPDYFEKMVLPAVQRPDLREIPTKQALAYLLNHAYFVDSPVLDFLRNSGELGIEFFSDSCKLARHALKHHGEILPLGDLNLPSYIVSAFETYFERQVDEKQHWRKPELLAAPYSDDAPVILSLPEQEINLDLFTRQIQWQIVCDDQDQPIILPCKVFRQRQSVVTKEVFQPIQETPKTIIVSLLAVYEETSNVQELRRWNLSLIPSPDRTPIMAFREDRKLVSQSIALPAEPLYLVIPKDCQFTFTGNAILREEFSALSGYWSGWKIEAWDLSGAWSLQLSQNEKLLGRVIPIQGIITQPQLTGGHLFQFQNESSLPLYTTELPSLKIPTTFLHGDQADLNAWQVRVRSKWDAVPSIDVSFKLGQFRSVIQIEKEMALFPLSTILEKESAGTFEVELRGPRDIHLEFRFHFWPSILVCGHSLKIGRPDHDPKSSQFILRLPDKARCEPQAGAEAATITRNPAGWMVTAPETANRVMLDLTMPSDNGGLVRVPIMIPMPKLRWGLATDQDQGILELNQNLLTRSIDQLLQAGNCSLHVEMYGLGDILESLRIRLVEDDKPEQFLQEVKLTRTNFTKDWLRVTLGQFSDSIKNIHSLAQFELIYWTTDREADPIRIPLIELSRDLSIDHVKLDQVTDTTWKISWKEEHTLRNRRVMIVPSWQPWQKPWEYIIPDNSNGELLIENIALPPSQYELYFYISPKWATTKLEQPKNIKPFLCKLCTPVDRLEALDGKGKTPNEHFKNLVEMANIQDSLGEYKQRDIRLSECAKFLTQLSDLNLLLGSLQWIQSKEIDPPVKSFFLRSMYRIEILGTILRSYNLYDPDVIDYLEYTNKVKDIPTDSAKLMLKRVDNPTAIHSAFHSLLKKKDSELISLVIKMMEESRISKRDALDLFCNDVEWVIAYLETTNSNIYSDSLLAGLLPKIANSPTMVCNSNVSELMVRSLPHEDEPEIVKSYLHCLVSENHPQAFGLLMNCFSNKLISDEDVFEFLSQNPIESLEILEKAPKHENHASWISRLIEEFPGAAGIIRPGDKLKTPFGLVKIDTIIHNQKGSQQQIRLGEPESQLNVVLGDGGERIRLVLDFEENKVMMESQKTVWKCGNCGFIHPDYKVVSNHYKANHPQLGMRFEQVNLPIYFDKENIEIL
;
A
#
# COMPACT_ATOMS: atom_id res chain seq x y z
N MET A 1 27.83 -27.04 31.83
CA MET A 1 28.94 -26.08 32.12
C MET A 1 29.37 -25.27 30.89
N LEU A 2 29.78 -25.87 29.76
CA LEU A 2 30.16 -25.11 28.55
C LEU A 2 29.03 -24.20 28.03
N GLN A 3 27.81 -24.75 27.87
CA GLN A 3 26.63 -23.97 27.45
C GLN A 3 26.21 -22.85 28.43
N LEU A 4 26.40 -23.03 29.74
CA LEU A 4 26.16 -21.98 30.75
C LEU A 4 27.13 -20.81 30.57
N ASN A 5 28.41 -21.10 30.31
CA ASN A 5 29.41 -20.07 30.05
C ASN A 5 29.09 -19.30 28.77
N ASP A 6 28.60 -19.97 27.73
CA ASP A 6 28.24 -19.33 26.47
C ASP A 6 27.01 -18.41 26.63
N TRP A 7 25.96 -18.89 27.32
CA TRP A 7 24.79 -18.06 27.63
C TRP A 7 25.11 -16.89 28.56
N SER A 8 25.96 -17.10 29.55
CA SER A 8 26.44 -16.03 30.43
C SER A 8 27.16 -14.93 29.65
N LYS A 9 28.06 -15.32 28.72
CA LYS A 9 28.74 -14.39 27.81
C LYS A 9 27.79 -13.70 26.84
N ARG A 10 26.71 -14.37 26.41
CA ARG A 10 25.69 -13.80 25.52
C ARG A 10 24.78 -12.79 26.22
N LEU A 11 24.44 -13.03 27.49
CA LEU A 11 23.56 -12.16 28.27
C LEU A 11 24.29 -10.95 28.87
N ASP A 12 25.55 -11.12 29.29
CA ASP A 12 26.32 -10.06 29.96
C ASP A 12 26.36 -8.71 29.20
N PRO A 13 26.52 -8.66 27.87
CA PRO A 13 26.42 -7.42 27.10
C PRO A 13 25.09 -6.68 27.25
N TYR A 14 23.96 -7.38 27.34
CA TYR A 14 22.64 -6.76 27.49
C TYR A 14 22.51 -6.06 28.85
N TYR A 15 22.95 -6.70 29.93
CA TYR A 15 22.97 -6.05 31.25
C TYR A 15 23.87 -4.80 31.25
N LYS A 16 24.94 -4.79 30.43
CA LYS A 16 25.83 -3.63 30.25
C LYS A 16 25.32 -2.57 29.26
N SER A 17 24.28 -2.87 28.46
CA SER A 17 23.68 -1.91 27.52
C SER A 17 22.67 -0.97 28.19
N GLY A 18 22.37 -1.19 29.48
CA GLY A 18 21.51 -0.38 30.33
C GLY A 18 20.02 -0.55 30.04
N LEU A 19 19.56 -1.80 30.21
CA LEU A 19 18.16 -2.24 30.10
C LEU A 19 17.26 -1.49 31.10
N ARG A 20 16.01 -1.21 30.72
CA ARG A 20 14.99 -0.67 31.65
C ARG A 20 14.28 -1.79 32.40
N ILE A 21 13.99 -2.89 31.72
CA ILE A 21 13.46 -4.13 32.27
C ILE A 21 14.15 -5.33 31.60
N ILE A 22 14.15 -6.49 32.25
CA ILE A 22 14.78 -7.70 31.71
C ILE A 22 14.11 -8.17 30.41
N GLY A 23 12.81 -7.95 30.25
CA GLY A 23 12.04 -8.27 29.04
C GLY A 23 12.48 -7.52 27.78
N GLU A 24 13.37 -6.52 27.88
CA GLU A 24 14.02 -5.88 26.71
C GLU A 24 15.04 -6.80 26.03
N ILE A 25 15.53 -7.83 26.72
CA ILE A 25 16.40 -8.83 26.11
C ILE A 25 15.54 -9.61 25.11
N PRO A 26 15.86 -9.58 23.80
CA PRO A 26 15.02 -10.14 22.76
C PRO A 26 15.17 -11.67 22.69
N LEU A 27 14.68 -12.34 23.73
CA LEU A 27 14.60 -13.80 23.81
C LEU A 27 13.27 -14.29 23.26
N THR A 28 13.35 -15.35 22.46
CA THR A 28 12.18 -16.08 22.00
C THR A 28 11.76 -17.12 23.03
N TRP A 29 10.54 -17.63 22.95
CA TRP A 29 10.11 -18.75 23.80
C TRP A 29 11.02 -19.98 23.69
N ALA A 30 11.62 -20.21 22.51
CA ALA A 30 12.58 -21.29 22.31
C ALA A 30 13.90 -21.06 23.06
N ASP A 31 14.40 -19.82 23.09
CA ASP A 31 15.58 -19.47 23.90
C ASP A 31 15.30 -19.69 25.40
N ILE A 32 14.07 -19.38 25.85
CA ILE A 32 13.65 -19.58 27.24
C ILE A 32 13.57 -21.08 27.58
N ASN A 33 13.08 -21.92 26.67
CA ASN A 33 13.07 -23.38 26.82
C ASN A 33 14.51 -23.95 26.87
N GLU A 34 15.40 -23.49 25.99
CA GLU A 34 16.80 -23.92 26.01
C GLU A 34 17.48 -23.57 27.35
N LEU A 35 17.24 -22.36 27.87
CA LEU A 35 17.72 -21.96 29.19
C LEU A 35 17.16 -22.84 30.31
N ALA A 36 15.88 -23.22 30.22
CA ALA A 36 15.23 -24.12 31.17
C ALA A 36 15.86 -25.52 31.15
N ASP A 37 16.10 -26.09 29.96
CA ASP A 37 16.74 -27.39 29.78
C ASP A 37 18.17 -27.40 30.35
N ILE A 38 18.93 -26.32 30.11
CA ILE A 38 20.28 -26.15 30.66
C ILE A 38 20.23 -26.11 32.19
N VAL A 39 19.29 -25.36 32.77
CA VAL A 39 19.10 -25.28 34.23
C VAL A 39 18.67 -26.62 34.80
N HIS A 40 17.77 -27.34 34.14
CA HIS A 40 17.37 -28.68 34.53
C HIS A 40 18.57 -29.65 34.55
N ALA A 41 19.39 -29.63 33.50
CA ALA A 41 20.60 -30.47 33.41
C ALA A 41 21.60 -30.18 34.55
N VAL A 42 21.69 -28.92 35.02
CA VAL A 42 22.49 -28.56 36.21
C VAL A 42 21.94 -29.22 37.47
N PHE A 43 20.62 -29.21 37.66
CA PHE A 43 20.01 -29.85 38.83
C PHE A 43 20.14 -31.37 38.82
N VAL A 44 20.05 -32.00 37.65
CA VAL A 44 20.29 -33.43 37.49
C VAL A 44 21.74 -33.80 37.83
N ALA A 45 22.70 -32.97 37.44
CA ALA A 45 24.13 -33.24 37.65
C ALA A 45 24.62 -32.92 39.09
N GLU A 46 24.24 -31.76 39.64
CA GLU A 46 24.83 -31.21 40.87
C GLU A 46 23.88 -31.29 42.09
N GLY A 47 22.60 -31.60 41.86
CA GLY A 47 21.54 -31.58 42.87
C GLY A 47 21.06 -30.16 43.22
N MET A 48 19.85 -30.06 43.81
CA MET A 48 19.13 -28.79 43.95
C MET A 48 19.90 -27.68 44.69
N LYS A 49 20.55 -28.02 45.81
CA LYS A 49 21.27 -27.02 46.64
C LYS A 49 22.49 -26.47 45.91
N ARG A 50 23.40 -27.36 45.47
CA ARG A 50 24.63 -26.96 44.78
C ARG A 50 24.34 -26.35 43.41
N GLY A 51 23.35 -26.87 42.68
CA GLY A 51 22.89 -26.27 41.43
C GLY A 51 22.33 -24.85 41.60
N SER A 52 21.55 -24.61 42.67
CA SER A 52 21.08 -23.25 43.00
C SER A 52 22.23 -22.32 43.38
N ASP A 53 23.22 -22.79 44.15
CA ASP A 53 24.41 -22.01 44.51
C ASP A 53 25.23 -21.63 43.25
N ILE A 54 25.41 -22.56 42.31
CA ILE A 54 26.08 -22.30 41.02
C ILE A 54 25.34 -21.22 40.23
N LEU A 55 24.01 -21.33 40.10
CA LEU A 55 23.22 -20.34 39.36
C LEU A 55 23.24 -18.96 40.02
N TYR A 56 23.21 -18.90 41.35
CA TYR A 56 23.21 -17.63 42.08
C TYR A 56 24.58 -16.93 42.07
N TYR A 57 25.67 -17.65 42.34
CA TYR A 57 27.00 -17.05 42.48
C TYR A 57 27.79 -16.97 41.17
N GLU A 58 27.64 -17.95 40.27
CA GLU A 58 28.43 -18.02 39.03
C GLU A 58 27.64 -17.55 37.80
N TYR A 59 26.30 -17.72 37.79
CA TYR A 59 25.45 -17.38 36.65
C TYR A 59 24.20 -16.52 36.98
N PRO A 60 24.32 -15.46 37.80
CA PRO A 60 23.16 -14.72 38.32
C PRO A 60 22.26 -14.10 37.24
N LYS A 61 22.87 -13.61 36.15
CA LYS A 61 22.15 -12.99 35.02
C LYS A 61 21.29 -13.99 34.26
N LEU A 62 21.75 -15.24 34.15
CA LEU A 62 20.99 -16.31 33.52
C LEU A 62 19.75 -16.65 34.34
N MET A 63 19.92 -16.76 35.67
CA MET A 63 18.80 -17.00 36.61
C MET A 63 17.76 -15.87 36.55
N LEU A 64 18.20 -14.61 36.58
CA LEU A 64 17.33 -13.43 36.44
C LEU A 64 16.55 -13.46 35.12
N THR A 65 17.25 -13.64 34.00
CA THR A 65 16.65 -13.64 32.66
C THR A 65 15.62 -14.76 32.50
N LEU A 66 15.95 -16.00 32.90
CA LEU A 66 15.03 -17.14 32.80
C LEU A 66 13.73 -16.88 33.57
N MET A 67 13.82 -16.41 34.82
CA MET A 67 12.64 -16.18 35.65
C MET A 67 11.74 -15.06 35.14
N ALA A 68 12.33 -13.93 34.73
CA ALA A 68 11.58 -12.77 34.22
C ALA A 68 10.96 -13.05 32.86
N CYS A 69 11.71 -13.60 31.90
CA CYS A 69 11.21 -13.91 30.57
C CYS A 69 10.12 -15.01 30.63
N PHE A 70 10.27 -16.04 31.48
CA PHE A 70 9.18 -17.01 31.69
C PHE A 70 7.88 -16.35 32.18
N ALA A 71 7.99 -15.33 33.05
CA ALA A 71 6.83 -14.64 33.57
C ALA A 71 6.03 -13.88 32.51
N ALA A 72 6.68 -13.38 31.46
CA ALA A 72 6.02 -12.68 30.36
C ALA A 72 5.07 -13.60 29.56
N HIS A 73 5.41 -14.88 29.43
CA HIS A 73 4.65 -15.86 28.66
C HIS A 73 3.71 -16.73 29.51
N ASN A 74 3.94 -16.81 30.83
CA ASN A 74 3.15 -17.65 31.71
C ASN A 74 1.81 -17.00 32.11
N THR A 75 0.70 -17.62 31.71
CA THR A 75 -0.67 -17.22 32.03
C THR A 75 -1.25 -17.93 33.26
N LYS A 76 -0.53 -18.89 33.86
CA LYS A 76 -1.01 -19.58 35.07
C LYS A 76 -0.98 -18.65 36.29
N ARG A 77 -2.04 -18.71 37.10
CA ARG A 77 -2.22 -17.91 38.33
C ARG A 77 -1.15 -18.18 39.40
N ASP A 78 -0.72 -19.44 39.56
CA ASP A 78 0.38 -19.81 40.47
C ASP A 78 1.70 -19.86 39.71
N TYR A 79 2.41 -18.73 39.68
CA TYR A 79 3.71 -18.60 39.01
C TYR A 79 4.72 -19.64 39.47
N TRP A 80 4.83 -19.88 40.77
CA TRP A 80 5.87 -20.75 41.33
C TRP A 80 5.63 -22.22 41.00
N GLN A 81 4.37 -22.67 40.98
CA GLN A 81 4.06 -24.01 40.51
C GLN A 81 4.35 -24.15 39.02
N ALA A 82 3.92 -23.18 38.22
CA ALA A 82 4.15 -23.18 36.77
C ALA A 82 5.64 -23.21 36.41
N PHE A 83 6.45 -22.40 37.10
CA PHE A 83 7.89 -22.34 36.89
C PHE A 83 8.60 -23.63 37.36
N ALA A 84 8.16 -24.22 38.46
CA ALA A 84 8.69 -25.49 38.94
C ALA A 84 8.43 -26.62 37.94
N ASP A 85 7.21 -26.71 37.43
CA ASP A 85 6.83 -27.66 36.37
C ASP A 85 7.69 -27.44 35.11
N PHE A 86 7.95 -26.18 34.76
CA PHE A 86 8.67 -25.79 33.54
C PHE A 86 10.15 -26.20 33.53
N ILE A 87 10.84 -26.13 34.66
CA ILE A 87 12.23 -26.59 34.81
C ILE A 87 12.33 -28.01 35.39
N GLU A 88 11.20 -28.71 35.47
CA GLU A 88 11.03 -30.09 35.97
C GLU A 88 11.60 -30.32 37.39
N VAL A 89 11.24 -29.46 38.34
CA VAL A 89 11.61 -29.60 39.77
C VAL A 89 10.41 -29.46 40.71
N ASP A 90 10.57 -29.88 41.98
CA ASP A 90 9.54 -29.66 43.01
C ASP A 90 9.52 -28.19 43.47
N LYS A 91 8.33 -27.57 43.49
CA LYS A 91 8.07 -26.22 44.01
C LYS A 91 8.60 -26.02 45.44
N VAL A 92 8.48 -27.03 46.30
CA VAL A 92 8.99 -26.98 47.69
C VAL A 92 10.52 -26.84 47.70
N ALA A 93 11.20 -27.45 46.73
CA ALA A 93 12.65 -27.35 46.58
C ALA A 93 13.08 -25.90 46.26
N LEU A 94 12.38 -25.23 45.32
CA LEU A 94 12.63 -23.82 44.97
C LEU A 94 12.38 -22.88 46.17
N TYR A 95 11.31 -23.14 46.92
CA TYR A 95 11.00 -22.36 48.12
C TYR A 95 12.07 -22.53 49.21
N ASN A 96 12.53 -23.76 49.46
CA ASN A 96 13.59 -24.06 50.43
C ASN A 96 14.92 -23.42 50.04
N GLN A 97 15.22 -23.28 48.74
CA GLN A 97 16.40 -22.56 48.25
C GLN A 97 16.18 -21.04 48.08
N ARG A 98 15.03 -20.50 48.52
CA ARG A 98 14.73 -19.06 48.56
C ARG A 98 14.85 -18.31 47.22
N TRP A 99 14.52 -18.96 46.10
CA TRP A 99 14.63 -18.35 44.76
C TRP A 99 13.87 -17.02 44.60
N HIS A 100 12.77 -16.83 45.35
CA HIS A 100 12.02 -15.58 45.40
C HIS A 100 12.83 -14.40 45.99
N HIS A 101 13.64 -14.65 47.02
CA HIS A 101 14.56 -13.66 47.59
C HIS A 101 15.74 -13.44 46.64
N CYS A 102 16.32 -14.52 46.11
CA CYS A 102 17.45 -14.45 45.20
C CYS A 102 17.14 -13.54 44.00
N PHE A 103 15.97 -13.67 43.38
CA PHE A 103 15.59 -12.81 42.25
C PHE A 103 15.59 -11.33 42.63
N VAL A 104 14.96 -10.97 43.75
CA VAL A 104 14.86 -9.56 44.16
C VAL A 104 16.22 -8.99 44.54
N GLU A 105 17.05 -9.74 45.27
CA GLU A 105 18.42 -9.33 45.62
C GLU A 105 19.29 -9.11 44.38
N LEU A 106 19.25 -10.06 43.44
CA LEU A 106 20.00 -9.96 42.18
C LEU A 106 19.50 -8.80 41.33
N ALA A 107 18.18 -8.61 41.21
CA ALA A 107 17.59 -7.51 40.45
C ALA A 107 17.95 -6.14 41.06
N GLU A 108 17.90 -5.99 42.39
CA GLU A 108 18.35 -4.77 43.07
C GLU A 108 19.85 -4.52 42.87
N SER A 109 20.68 -5.58 42.87
CA SER A 109 22.13 -5.46 42.66
C SER A 109 22.51 -4.99 41.25
N GLU A 110 21.71 -5.36 40.25
CA GLU A 110 21.85 -4.91 38.86
C GLU A 110 21.12 -3.58 38.59
N GLY A 111 20.53 -2.96 39.62
CA GLY A 111 19.89 -1.64 39.53
C GLY A 111 18.46 -1.64 38.97
N PHE A 112 17.81 -2.81 38.85
CA PHE A 112 16.42 -2.91 38.41
C PHE A 112 15.44 -2.51 39.52
N LYS A 113 14.30 -1.95 39.12
CA LYS A 113 13.20 -1.65 40.05
C LYS A 113 12.50 -2.93 40.53
N VAL A 114 12.29 -3.05 41.83
CA VAL A 114 11.54 -4.14 42.49
C VAL A 114 10.48 -3.58 43.43
N PHE A 115 9.43 -4.35 43.70
CA PHE A 115 8.35 -4.00 44.62
C PHE A 115 8.67 -4.44 46.05
N LYS A 116 8.20 -3.68 47.04
CA LYS A 116 8.27 -4.04 48.46
C LYS A 116 6.87 -4.34 48.98
N PHE A 117 6.75 -5.00 50.14
CA PHE A 117 5.45 -5.32 50.77
C PHE A 117 4.55 -4.10 51.07
N LYS A 118 5.13 -2.89 51.09
CA LYS A 118 4.40 -1.63 51.20
C LYS A 118 3.70 -1.21 49.89
N ASP A 119 4.17 -1.74 48.75
CA ASP A 119 3.74 -1.37 47.41
C ASP A 119 2.75 -2.41 46.83
N ASP A 120 2.90 -3.69 47.20
CA ASP A 120 2.06 -4.81 46.73
C ASP A 120 2.03 -5.98 47.74
N PRO A 121 0.92 -6.72 47.91
CA PRO A 121 0.85 -7.89 48.81
C PRO A 121 1.67 -9.11 48.36
N THR A 122 2.08 -9.17 47.09
CA THR A 122 2.85 -10.25 46.48
C THR A 122 4.13 -9.75 45.79
N PRO A 123 4.99 -8.98 46.50
CA PRO A 123 6.04 -8.16 45.88
C PRO A 123 7.05 -8.95 45.04
N TYR A 124 7.31 -10.22 45.39
CA TYR A 124 8.24 -11.08 44.65
C TYR A 124 7.73 -11.39 43.24
N VAL A 125 6.50 -11.92 43.12
CA VAL A 125 5.93 -12.30 41.82
C VAL A 125 5.63 -11.06 40.98
N THR A 126 5.14 -10.00 41.62
CA THR A 126 4.91 -8.68 41.04
C THR A 126 6.20 -8.11 40.42
N SER A 127 7.34 -8.21 41.13
CA SER A 127 8.65 -7.79 40.60
C SER A 127 9.08 -8.63 39.40
N ILE A 128 8.94 -9.96 39.46
CA ILE A 128 9.32 -10.86 38.36
C ILE A 128 8.49 -10.55 37.10
N ARG A 129 7.16 -10.43 37.26
CA ARG A 129 6.24 -10.13 36.14
C ARG A 129 6.48 -8.75 35.54
N PHE A 130 6.74 -7.74 36.37
CA PHE A 130 7.08 -6.40 35.87
C PHE A 130 8.38 -6.42 35.06
N GLN A 131 9.40 -7.12 35.55
CA GLN A 131 10.67 -7.27 34.82
C GLN A 131 10.52 -8.08 33.53
N GLY A 132 9.53 -8.98 33.44
CA GLY A 132 9.18 -9.71 32.23
C GLY A 132 8.51 -8.85 31.15
N GLY A 133 7.78 -7.81 31.54
CA GLY A 133 7.06 -6.93 30.60
C GLY A 133 5.85 -7.60 29.92
N ILE A 134 5.33 -6.95 28.88
CA ILE A 134 4.28 -7.52 28.01
C ILE A 134 4.99 -8.25 26.85
N PRO A 135 4.69 -9.52 26.55
CA PRO A 135 5.31 -10.23 25.44
C PRO A 135 4.85 -9.64 24.09
N THR A 136 5.72 -9.71 23.08
CA THR A 136 5.52 -9.05 21.77
C THR A 136 4.21 -9.43 21.07
N TYR A 137 3.72 -10.66 21.26
CA TYR A 137 2.50 -11.16 20.62
C TYR A 137 1.22 -10.61 21.18
N SER A 138 1.23 -10.21 22.45
CA SER A 138 0.09 -9.59 23.11
C SER A 138 0.06 -8.06 22.90
N LEU A 139 1.07 -7.49 22.25
CA LEU A 139 1.14 -6.04 22.01
C LEU A 139 0.07 -5.51 21.04
N PRO A 140 -0.26 -6.18 19.92
CA PRO A 140 -1.37 -5.75 19.06
C PRO A 140 -2.68 -5.60 19.84
N ASP A 141 -3.06 -6.60 20.64
CA ASP A 141 -4.25 -6.56 21.48
C ASP A 141 -4.17 -5.46 22.54
N TYR A 142 -3.00 -5.28 23.17
CA TYR A 142 -2.76 -4.19 24.10
C TYR A 142 -2.98 -2.82 23.44
N PHE A 143 -2.46 -2.61 22.23
CA PHE A 143 -2.66 -1.35 21.52
C PHE A 143 -4.11 -1.16 21.08
N GLU A 144 -4.72 -2.17 20.47
CA GLU A 144 -6.05 -2.08 19.89
C GLU A 144 -7.16 -1.98 20.93
N LYS A 145 -7.07 -2.74 22.02
CA LYS A 145 -8.14 -2.89 23.00
C LYS A 145 -7.94 -2.06 24.26
N MET A 146 -6.71 -1.62 24.55
CA MET A 146 -6.41 -0.81 25.74
C MET A 146 -5.93 0.60 25.39
N VAL A 147 -4.84 0.73 24.62
CA VAL A 147 -4.20 2.04 24.40
C VAL A 147 -5.02 2.94 23.48
N LEU A 148 -5.41 2.47 22.29
CA LEU A 148 -6.19 3.27 21.33
C LEU A 148 -7.56 3.67 21.87
N PRO A 149 -8.35 2.80 22.53
CA PRO A 149 -9.64 3.20 23.11
C PRO A 149 -9.50 4.29 24.16
N ALA A 150 -8.45 4.27 24.99
CA ALA A 150 -8.18 5.32 25.98
C ALA A 150 -7.82 6.69 25.35
N VAL A 151 -7.46 6.71 24.08
CA VAL A 151 -7.05 7.92 23.35
C VAL A 151 -8.13 8.41 22.39
N GLN A 152 -8.83 7.50 21.74
CA GLN A 152 -9.81 7.80 20.70
C GLN A 152 -11.24 7.96 21.23
N ARG A 153 -11.64 7.17 22.24
CA ARG A 153 -13.00 7.27 22.78
C ARG A 153 -13.16 8.57 23.60
N PRO A 154 -14.13 9.44 23.28
CA PRO A 154 -14.27 10.73 23.94
C PRO A 154 -14.44 10.62 25.47
N ASP A 155 -15.20 9.64 25.94
CA ASP A 155 -15.49 9.37 27.35
C ASP A 155 -14.23 9.00 28.16
N LEU A 156 -13.30 8.25 27.55
CA LEU A 156 -12.06 7.82 28.21
C LEU A 156 -10.92 8.82 28.05
N ARG A 157 -10.93 9.61 26.98
CA ARG A 157 -9.90 10.61 26.68
C ARG A 157 -9.91 11.78 27.67
N GLU A 158 -11.09 12.15 28.18
CA GLU A 158 -11.29 13.30 29.06
C GLU A 158 -10.97 13.02 30.54
N ILE A 159 -10.87 11.74 30.93
CA ILE A 159 -10.56 11.34 32.31
C ILE A 159 -9.06 11.07 32.51
N PRO A 160 -8.54 11.16 33.74
CA PRO A 160 -7.14 10.81 34.02
C PRO A 160 -6.80 9.37 33.61
N THR A 161 -5.61 9.15 33.06
CA THR A 161 -5.14 7.84 32.56
C THR A 161 -5.34 6.69 33.56
N LYS A 162 -5.15 6.96 34.86
CA LYS A 162 -5.38 5.98 35.93
C LYS A 162 -6.84 5.48 35.98
N GLN A 163 -7.80 6.38 35.79
CA GLN A 163 -9.22 6.05 35.78
C GLN A 163 -9.62 5.33 34.48
N ALA A 164 -9.08 5.78 33.33
CA ALA A 164 -9.28 5.10 32.05
C ALA A 164 -8.75 3.66 32.07
N LEU A 165 -7.56 3.43 32.63
CA LEU A 165 -6.99 2.09 32.79
C LEU A 165 -7.87 1.21 33.70
N ALA A 166 -8.32 1.74 34.84
CA ALA A 166 -9.19 1.00 35.75
C ALA A 166 -10.54 0.63 35.12
N TYR A 167 -11.10 1.49 34.26
CA TYR A 167 -12.29 1.19 33.49
C TYR A 167 -12.02 0.07 32.48
N LEU A 168 -10.97 0.19 31.67
CA LEU A 168 -10.63 -0.77 30.62
C LEU A 168 -10.29 -2.16 31.19
N LEU A 169 -9.57 -2.25 32.31
CA LEU A 169 -9.26 -3.52 32.97
C LEU A 169 -10.49 -4.34 33.41
N ASN A 170 -11.66 -3.69 33.52
CA ASN A 170 -12.93 -4.30 33.91
C ASN A 170 -13.90 -4.50 32.75
N HIS A 171 -13.72 -3.80 31.62
CA HIS A 171 -14.71 -3.75 30.52
C HIS A 171 -14.15 -4.12 29.14
N ALA A 172 -12.83 -4.18 28.98
CA ALA A 172 -12.22 -4.62 27.72
C ALA A 172 -12.33 -6.14 27.59
N TYR A 173 -13.04 -6.60 26.55
CA TYR A 173 -13.15 -8.01 26.19
C TYR A 173 -12.06 -8.40 25.19
N PHE A 174 -11.71 -9.69 25.15
CA PHE A 174 -10.73 -10.25 24.20
C PHE A 174 -9.33 -9.62 24.31
N VAL A 175 -8.93 -9.22 25.51
CA VAL A 175 -7.55 -8.80 25.79
C VAL A 175 -6.76 -10.01 26.27
N ASP A 176 -5.59 -10.21 25.67
CA ASP A 176 -4.66 -11.25 26.04
C ASP A 176 -4.32 -11.25 27.55
N SER A 177 -4.33 -12.44 28.15
CA SER A 177 -4.11 -12.60 29.60
C SER A 177 -2.78 -12.00 30.11
N PRO A 178 -1.63 -12.11 29.40
CA PRO A 178 -0.38 -11.47 29.83
C PRO A 178 -0.48 -9.96 29.99
N VAL A 179 -1.28 -9.27 29.16
CA VAL A 179 -1.49 -7.81 29.23
C VAL A 179 -2.23 -7.45 30.52
N LEU A 180 -3.33 -8.14 30.79
CA LEU A 180 -4.13 -7.93 31.98
C LEU A 180 -3.32 -8.23 33.24
N ASP A 181 -2.54 -9.31 33.21
CA ASP A 181 -1.69 -9.72 34.32
C ASP A 181 -0.55 -8.72 34.55
N PHE A 182 0.10 -8.21 33.51
CA PHE A 182 1.10 -7.15 33.66
C PHE A 182 0.46 -5.90 34.29
N LEU A 183 -0.62 -5.37 33.70
CA LEU A 183 -1.22 -4.11 34.14
C LEU A 183 -1.83 -4.19 35.54
N ARG A 184 -2.42 -5.33 35.93
CA ARG A 184 -2.99 -5.55 37.27
C ARG A 184 -1.91 -5.68 38.35
N ASN A 185 -0.74 -6.22 38.01
CA ASN A 185 0.32 -6.55 38.96
C ASN A 185 1.53 -5.61 38.84
N SER A 186 1.37 -4.39 38.31
CA SER A 186 2.49 -3.43 38.12
C SER A 186 2.35 -2.13 38.91
N GLY A 187 1.29 -1.96 39.72
CA GLY A 187 1.09 -0.78 40.57
C GLY A 187 1.19 0.56 39.82
N GLU A 188 1.83 1.57 40.44
CA GLU A 188 2.03 2.90 39.83
C GLU A 188 2.92 2.86 38.58
N LEU A 189 3.89 1.93 38.51
CA LEU A 189 4.77 1.78 37.34
C LEU A 189 3.99 1.29 36.11
N GLY A 190 3.01 0.40 36.29
CA GLY A 190 2.11 -0.01 35.21
C GLY A 190 1.24 1.14 34.70
N ILE A 191 0.86 2.08 35.58
CA ILE A 191 0.11 3.27 35.21
C ILE A 191 1.01 4.23 34.40
N GLU A 192 2.25 4.44 34.81
CA GLU A 192 3.24 5.25 34.05
C GLU A 192 3.51 4.65 32.67
N PHE A 193 3.72 3.32 32.60
CA PHE A 193 3.90 2.59 31.35
C PHE A 193 2.71 2.81 30.41
N PHE A 194 1.48 2.58 30.90
CA PHE A 194 0.27 2.82 30.11
C PHE A 194 0.10 4.29 29.72
N SER A 195 0.48 5.23 30.59
CA SER A 195 0.45 6.66 30.29
C SER A 195 1.37 7.03 29.14
N ASP A 196 2.61 6.53 29.14
CA ASP A 196 3.56 6.78 28.06
C ASP A 196 3.14 6.08 26.76
N SER A 197 2.54 4.90 26.82
CA SER A 197 1.92 4.28 25.62
C SER A 197 0.77 5.12 25.07
N CYS A 198 -0.08 5.69 25.93
CA CYS A 198 -1.10 6.64 25.48
C CYS A 198 -0.51 7.94 24.93
N LYS A 199 0.61 8.45 25.48
CA LYS A 199 1.31 9.63 24.92
C LYS A 199 1.83 9.34 23.52
N LEU A 200 2.44 8.17 23.31
CA LEU A 200 2.91 7.69 22.01
C LEU A 200 1.76 7.65 20.99
N ALA A 201 0.64 7.02 21.34
CA ALA A 201 -0.54 6.94 20.46
C ALA A 201 -1.18 8.31 20.18
N ARG A 202 -1.28 9.18 21.20
CA ARG A 202 -1.78 10.56 21.03
C ARG A 202 -0.92 11.37 20.08
N HIS A 203 0.40 11.24 20.20
CA HIS A 203 1.33 11.94 19.31
C HIS A 203 1.15 11.47 17.87
N ALA A 204 1.17 10.15 17.63
CA ALA A 204 0.98 9.58 16.30
C ALA A 204 -0.34 10.02 15.66
N LEU A 205 -1.45 10.01 16.41
CA LEU A 205 -2.76 10.45 15.90
C LEU A 205 -2.82 11.96 15.62
N LYS A 206 -2.07 12.78 16.37
CA LYS A 206 -2.08 14.25 16.21
C LYS A 206 -1.09 14.74 15.15
N HIS A 207 0.04 14.06 14.99
CA HIS A 207 1.18 14.47 14.16
C HIS A 207 1.32 13.57 12.92
N HIS A 208 0.20 13.25 12.26
CA HIS A 208 0.17 12.57 10.97
C HIS A 208 0.96 11.25 10.94
N GLY A 209 0.89 10.47 12.02
CA GLY A 209 1.55 9.18 12.16
C GLY A 209 3.01 9.21 12.63
N GLU A 210 3.52 10.39 13.00
CA GLU A 210 4.86 10.52 13.58
C GLU A 210 4.96 9.78 14.93
N ILE A 211 5.86 8.80 14.98
CA ILE A 211 6.18 8.03 16.18
C ILE A 211 7.22 8.80 16.99
N LEU A 212 6.96 8.97 18.29
CA LEU A 212 7.90 9.66 19.20
C LEU A 212 9.21 8.87 19.35
N PRO A 213 10.38 9.54 19.36
CA PRO A 213 11.65 8.91 19.65
C PRO A 213 11.70 8.27 21.04
N LEU A 214 12.48 7.19 21.20
CA LEU A 214 12.63 6.48 22.48
C LEU A 214 13.20 7.37 23.60
N GLY A 215 13.96 8.42 23.27
CA GLY A 215 14.54 9.35 24.24
C GLY A 215 13.48 10.14 25.03
N ASP A 216 12.31 10.36 24.42
CA ASP A 216 11.23 11.18 25.00
C ASP A 216 10.20 10.36 25.79
N LEU A 217 10.37 9.03 25.83
CA LEU A 217 9.44 8.08 26.44
C LEU A 217 10.14 7.22 27.48
N ASN A 218 9.44 6.87 28.56
CA ASN A 218 9.89 5.88 29.53
C ASN A 218 9.37 4.47 29.19
N LEU A 219 9.33 4.12 27.90
CA LEU A 219 8.91 2.80 27.40
C LEU A 219 10.09 1.95 26.95
N PRO A 220 10.01 0.61 27.06
CA PRO A 220 10.98 -0.29 26.44
C PRO A 220 11.04 -0.14 24.92
N SER A 221 12.21 -0.37 24.31
CA SER A 221 12.39 -0.18 22.86
C SER A 221 11.48 -1.08 22.02
N TYR A 222 11.28 -2.32 22.46
CA TYR A 222 10.44 -3.28 21.75
C TYR A 222 8.96 -2.85 21.70
N ILE A 223 8.48 -2.09 22.68
CA ILE A 223 7.11 -1.55 22.71
C ILE A 223 6.95 -0.48 21.62
N VAL A 224 7.91 0.45 21.52
CA VAL A 224 7.86 1.52 20.51
C VAL A 224 7.98 0.93 19.10
N SER A 225 8.90 -0.01 18.89
CA SER A 225 9.02 -0.71 17.60
C SER A 225 7.77 -1.50 17.23
N ALA A 226 7.15 -2.19 18.20
CA ALA A 226 5.90 -2.92 17.97
C ALA A 226 4.73 -1.98 17.69
N PHE A 227 4.64 -0.84 18.38
CA PHE A 227 3.62 0.17 18.12
C PHE A 227 3.78 0.80 16.74
N GLU A 228 5.00 1.13 16.34
CA GLU A 228 5.29 1.63 14.99
C GLU A 228 4.83 0.64 13.93
N THR A 229 5.22 -0.63 14.06
CA THR A 229 4.80 -1.72 13.14
C THR A 229 3.28 -1.88 13.12
N TYR A 230 2.65 -1.88 14.30
CA TYR A 230 1.20 -1.98 14.44
C TYR A 230 0.48 -0.81 13.78
N PHE A 231 0.95 0.42 14.01
CA PHE A 231 0.35 1.64 13.47
C PHE A 231 0.54 1.75 11.95
N GLU A 232 1.67 1.31 11.41
CA GLU A 232 1.89 1.18 9.96
C GLU A 232 0.92 0.20 9.29
N ARG A 233 0.56 -0.90 9.98
CA ARG A 233 -0.44 -1.87 9.50
C ARG A 233 -1.87 -1.35 9.65
N GLN A 234 -2.15 -0.55 10.68
CA GLN A 234 -3.50 -0.06 10.99
C GLN A 234 -3.95 1.20 10.23
N VAL A 235 -3.04 1.97 9.62
CA VAL A 235 -3.41 3.17 8.85
C VAL A 235 -4.18 2.74 7.61
N ASP A 236 -5.50 2.67 7.81
CA ASP A 236 -6.65 2.47 6.95
C ASP A 236 -6.57 1.35 5.89
N GLU A 237 -7.56 0.46 5.91
CA GLU A 237 -8.01 -0.35 4.76
C GLU A 237 -8.26 0.50 3.50
N LYS A 238 -8.33 1.83 3.65
CA LYS A 238 -8.44 2.81 2.57
C LYS A 238 -7.18 3.57 2.20
N GLN A 239 -5.98 3.43 2.80
CA GLN A 239 -4.73 3.99 2.24
C GLN A 239 -3.47 3.60 3.05
N HIS A 240 -2.63 2.72 2.50
CA HIS A 240 -1.35 2.33 3.12
C HIS A 240 -0.17 3.15 2.58
N TRP A 241 0.44 3.99 3.43
CA TRP A 241 1.64 4.76 3.08
C TRP A 241 2.91 3.99 3.42
N ARG A 242 3.78 3.78 2.43
CA ARG A 242 5.06 3.08 2.61
C ARG A 242 6.07 4.00 3.30
N LYS A 243 6.76 3.51 4.32
CA LYS A 243 7.76 4.26 5.09
C LYS A 243 9.03 4.51 4.28
N PRO A 244 9.59 5.73 4.26
CA PRO A 244 10.91 6.01 3.75
C PRO A 244 12.02 5.24 4.48
N GLU A 245 13.01 4.76 3.73
CA GLU A 245 14.10 3.92 4.25
C GLU A 245 15.46 4.60 4.08
N LEU A 246 16.36 4.41 5.05
CA LEU A 246 17.74 4.84 4.95
C LEU A 246 18.60 3.68 4.43
N LEU A 247 19.36 3.94 3.37
CA LEU A 247 20.19 2.98 2.66
C LEU A 247 21.68 3.34 2.77
N ALA A 248 22.54 2.35 2.97
CA ALA A 248 23.99 2.52 2.85
C ALA A 248 24.42 2.70 1.40
N ALA A 249 25.37 3.59 1.20
CA ALA A 249 25.95 3.93 -0.09
C ALA A 249 27.49 3.80 -0.04
N PRO A 250 28.03 2.57 0.12
CA PRO A 250 29.45 2.36 0.44
C PRO A 250 30.43 2.80 -0.66
N TYR A 251 29.97 2.85 -1.92
CA TYR A 251 30.79 3.28 -3.06
C TYR A 251 30.64 4.78 -3.39
N SER A 252 29.96 5.54 -2.53
CA SER A 252 29.75 6.98 -2.70
C SER A 252 30.82 7.74 -1.91
N ASP A 253 31.56 8.61 -2.58
CA ASP A 253 32.61 9.39 -1.91
C ASP A 253 32.05 10.58 -1.12
N ASP A 254 30.83 11.04 -1.41
CA ASP A 254 30.26 12.30 -0.93
C ASP A 254 29.00 12.14 -0.08
N ALA A 255 28.32 11.00 -0.18
CA ALA A 255 27.13 10.70 0.62
C ALA A 255 27.05 9.19 0.92
N PRO A 256 27.53 8.71 2.09
CA PRO A 256 27.49 7.30 2.48
C PRO A 256 26.09 6.81 2.86
N VAL A 257 25.11 7.71 2.94
CA VAL A 257 23.71 7.39 3.29
C VAL A 257 22.77 8.02 2.26
N ILE A 258 21.81 7.24 1.79
CA ILE A 258 20.76 7.66 0.85
C ILE A 258 19.40 7.44 1.51
N LEU A 259 18.52 8.42 1.41
CA LEU A 259 17.11 8.28 1.75
C LEU A 259 16.33 7.77 0.54
N SER A 260 15.76 6.58 0.65
CA SER A 260 14.80 6.04 -0.31
C SER A 260 13.39 6.50 0.07
N LEU A 261 12.75 7.24 -0.84
CA LEU A 261 11.36 7.67 -0.77
C LEU A 261 10.55 6.72 -1.65
N PRO A 262 9.85 5.74 -1.05
CA PRO A 262 9.21 4.70 -1.83
C PRO A 262 8.01 5.24 -2.61
N GLU A 263 7.67 4.52 -3.67
CA GLU A 263 6.41 4.68 -4.39
C GLU A 263 5.23 4.61 -3.41
N GLN A 264 4.36 5.61 -3.52
CA GLN A 264 3.11 5.71 -2.75
C GLN A 264 1.94 5.55 -3.70
N GLU A 265 1.01 4.65 -3.39
CA GLU A 265 -0.33 4.70 -3.94
C GLU A 265 -1.01 5.99 -3.46
N ILE A 266 -1.83 6.65 -4.27
CA ILE A 266 -2.59 7.86 -3.94
C ILE A 266 -4.03 7.73 -4.42
N ASN A 267 -4.97 8.32 -3.68
CA ASN A 267 -6.38 8.33 -4.07
C ASN A 267 -6.63 9.39 -5.16
N LEU A 268 -7.69 9.21 -5.96
CA LEU A 268 -8.11 10.17 -6.98
C LEU A 268 -8.31 11.61 -6.47
N ASP A 269 -8.70 11.81 -5.21
CA ASP A 269 -8.92 13.12 -4.60
C ASP A 269 -7.62 13.91 -4.36
N LEU A 270 -6.51 13.18 -4.24
CA LEU A 270 -5.17 13.75 -4.08
C LEU A 270 -4.50 13.99 -5.42
N PHE A 271 -5.04 13.46 -6.52
CA PHE A 271 -4.45 13.52 -7.85
C PHE A 271 -4.27 14.95 -8.38
N THR A 272 -5.26 15.83 -8.22
CA THR A 272 -5.17 17.24 -8.66
C THR A 272 -4.32 18.11 -7.76
N ARG A 273 -3.82 17.54 -6.67
CA ARG A 273 -2.96 18.25 -5.73
C ARG A 273 -1.53 17.94 -6.13
N GLN A 274 -0.68 18.95 -6.08
CA GLN A 274 0.74 18.70 -6.22
C GLN A 274 1.20 17.93 -4.97
N ILE A 275 1.55 16.66 -5.16
CA ILE A 275 2.14 15.83 -4.11
C ILE A 275 3.64 16.11 -4.08
N GLN A 276 4.18 16.30 -2.89
CA GLN A 276 5.60 16.54 -2.72
C GLN A 276 6.11 15.90 -1.43
N TRP A 277 7.34 15.43 -1.48
CA TRP A 277 8.11 15.09 -0.30
C TRP A 277 8.74 16.34 0.26
N GLN A 278 8.70 16.48 1.59
CA GLN A 278 9.46 17.47 2.33
C GLN A 278 10.41 16.74 3.27
N ILE A 279 11.68 17.10 3.21
CA ILE A 279 12.72 16.53 4.06
C ILE A 279 13.31 17.68 4.89
N VAL A 280 13.28 17.52 6.22
CA VAL A 280 13.87 18.46 7.18
C VAL A 280 14.96 17.73 7.95
N CYS A 281 16.17 18.26 7.86
CA CYS A 281 17.33 17.82 8.63
C CYS A 281 17.55 18.83 9.77
N ASP A 282 17.94 18.37 10.95
CA ASP A 282 18.15 19.23 12.13
C ASP A 282 19.26 20.27 11.95
N ASP A 283 20.24 19.98 11.09
CA ASP A 283 21.37 20.86 10.79
C ASP A 283 21.15 21.76 9.54
N GLN A 284 19.97 21.71 8.89
CA GLN A 284 19.63 22.53 7.71
C GLN A 284 18.56 23.61 8.00
N ASP A 285 18.84 24.84 7.56
CA ASP A 285 17.91 25.98 7.70
C ASP A 285 16.68 25.91 6.78
N GLN A 286 16.78 25.23 5.63
CA GLN A 286 15.67 25.12 4.66
C GLN A 286 15.31 23.66 4.36
N PRO A 287 14.01 23.33 4.29
CA PRO A 287 13.55 22.00 3.90
C PRO A 287 13.87 21.72 2.43
N ILE A 288 14.27 20.50 2.14
CA ILE A 288 14.37 19.99 0.76
C ILE A 288 12.95 19.59 0.32
N ILE A 289 12.47 20.17 -0.77
CA ILE A 289 11.16 19.89 -1.35
C ILE A 289 11.32 19.16 -2.67
N LEU A 290 10.77 17.95 -2.78
CA LEU A 290 10.84 17.12 -3.97
C LEU A 290 9.43 16.87 -4.50
N PRO A 291 9.02 17.48 -5.64
CA PRO A 291 7.72 17.23 -6.22
C PRO A 291 7.62 15.80 -6.77
N CYS A 292 6.53 15.12 -6.44
CA CYS A 292 6.27 13.76 -6.90
C CYS A 292 5.71 13.77 -8.31
N LYS A 293 6.28 12.96 -9.20
CA LYS A 293 5.62 12.61 -10.46
C LYS A 293 4.58 11.54 -10.19
N VAL A 294 3.34 11.84 -10.52
CA VAL A 294 2.19 10.96 -10.36
C VAL A 294 1.87 10.32 -11.71
N PHE A 295 1.63 9.02 -11.72
CA PHE A 295 1.16 8.32 -12.92
C PHE A 295 0.10 7.30 -12.55
N ARG A 296 -0.75 6.97 -13.53
CA ARG A 296 -1.73 5.91 -13.37
C ARG A 296 -1.06 4.56 -13.62
N GLN A 297 -1.23 3.64 -12.69
CA GLN A 297 -0.84 2.24 -12.83
C GLN A 297 -2.09 1.39 -12.67
N ARG A 298 -2.75 1.09 -13.81
CA ARG A 298 -4.06 0.40 -13.87
C ARG A 298 -5.15 1.14 -13.06
N GLN A 299 -5.64 0.48 -12.01
CA GLN A 299 -6.71 0.95 -11.13
C GLN A 299 -6.19 1.82 -9.97
N SER A 300 -4.87 1.92 -9.80
CA SER A 300 -4.22 2.69 -8.74
C SER A 300 -3.47 3.86 -9.36
N VAL A 301 -3.40 4.96 -8.64
CA VAL A 301 -2.54 6.09 -8.98
C VAL A 301 -1.33 6.02 -8.05
N VAL A 302 -0.12 6.14 -8.59
CA VAL A 302 1.11 5.98 -7.79
C VAL A 302 2.08 7.14 -8.01
N THR A 303 2.86 7.46 -7.00
CA THR A 303 4.00 8.37 -7.07
C THR A 303 5.26 7.59 -7.44
N LYS A 304 6.15 8.19 -8.24
CA LYS A 304 7.43 7.56 -8.54
C LYS A 304 8.33 7.51 -7.29
N GLU A 305 9.00 6.38 -7.09
CA GLU A 305 10.11 6.26 -6.13
C GLU A 305 11.22 7.27 -6.43
N VAL A 306 11.78 7.87 -5.36
CA VAL A 306 12.81 8.90 -5.42
C VAL A 306 13.92 8.56 -4.43
N PHE A 307 15.18 8.73 -4.83
CA PHE A 307 16.32 8.56 -3.95
C PHE A 307 16.98 9.92 -3.70
N GLN A 308 17.13 10.28 -2.43
CA GLN A 308 17.74 11.54 -2.01
C GLN A 308 19.02 11.27 -1.20
N PRO A 309 20.22 11.60 -1.71
CA PRO A 309 21.45 11.54 -0.94
C PRO A 309 21.41 12.48 0.27
N ILE A 310 21.89 12.01 1.42
CA ILE A 310 22.02 12.82 2.64
C ILE A 310 23.44 13.40 2.65
N GLN A 311 23.58 14.68 2.26
CA GLN A 311 24.89 15.31 2.11
C GLN A 311 25.51 15.77 3.44
N GLU A 312 24.70 16.01 4.46
CA GLU A 312 25.13 16.43 5.79
C GLU A 312 25.09 15.26 6.77
N THR A 313 25.47 15.48 8.04
CA THR A 313 25.44 14.46 9.10
C THR A 313 24.33 14.73 10.14
N PRO A 314 23.04 14.83 9.74
CA PRO A 314 21.96 15.16 10.66
C PRO A 314 21.77 14.05 11.70
N LYS A 315 21.31 14.39 12.90
CA LYS A 315 20.93 13.37 13.88
C LYS A 315 19.57 12.80 13.55
N THR A 316 18.66 13.65 13.12
CA THR A 316 17.27 13.28 12.82
C THR A 316 16.85 13.85 11.47
N ILE A 317 16.18 13.02 10.69
CA ILE A 317 15.60 13.38 9.39
C ILE A 317 14.09 13.23 9.51
N ILE A 318 13.37 14.34 9.40
CA ILE A 318 11.91 14.35 9.33
C ILE A 318 11.52 14.31 7.86
N VAL A 319 10.73 13.32 7.49
CA VAL A 319 10.21 13.16 6.13
C VAL A 319 8.70 13.29 6.17
N SER A 320 8.16 14.20 5.37
CA SER A 320 6.73 14.46 5.27
C SER A 320 6.25 14.29 3.83
N LEU A 321 5.13 13.61 3.66
CA LEU A 321 4.39 13.59 2.41
C LEU A 321 3.28 14.63 2.47
N LEU A 322 3.30 15.57 1.52
CA LEU A 322 2.43 16.74 1.53
C LEU A 322 1.57 16.79 0.26
N ALA A 323 0.34 17.28 0.40
CA ALA A 323 -0.52 17.68 -0.70
C ALA A 323 -0.69 19.21 -0.70
N VAL A 324 -0.32 19.86 -1.80
CA VAL A 324 -0.39 21.32 -1.96
C VAL A 324 -1.66 21.71 -2.71
N TYR A 325 -2.41 22.68 -2.16
CA TYR A 325 -3.59 23.25 -2.79
C TYR A 325 -3.21 24.49 -3.61
N GLU A 326 -3.25 24.37 -4.94
CA GLU A 326 -2.89 25.46 -5.86
C GLU A 326 -3.69 26.76 -5.62
N GLU A 327 -4.97 26.67 -5.23
CA GLU A 327 -5.83 27.85 -5.07
C GLU A 327 -5.58 28.67 -3.80
N THR A 328 -5.00 28.07 -2.76
CA THR A 328 -4.89 28.71 -1.43
C THR A 328 -3.47 28.75 -0.87
N SER A 329 -2.49 28.16 -1.57
CA SER A 329 -1.15 27.88 -1.06
C SER A 329 -1.15 27.12 0.27
N ASN A 330 -2.28 26.50 0.62
CA ASN A 330 -2.41 25.72 1.83
C ASN A 330 -1.78 24.35 1.59
N VAL A 331 -1.12 23.82 2.60
CA VAL A 331 -0.41 22.54 2.52
C VAL A 331 -1.05 21.61 3.53
N GLN A 332 -1.55 20.47 3.05
CA GLN A 332 -2.02 19.40 3.93
C GLN A 332 -0.95 18.35 4.04
N GLU A 333 -0.53 18.09 5.27
CA GLU A 333 0.36 16.98 5.58
C GLU A 333 -0.43 15.66 5.60
N LEU A 334 -0.03 14.73 4.73
CA LEU A 334 -0.69 13.43 4.59
C LEU A 334 -0.10 12.43 5.57
N ARG A 335 1.23 12.41 5.69
CA ARG A 335 1.98 11.50 6.53
C ARG A 335 3.33 12.10 6.93
N ARG A 336 3.77 11.83 8.16
CA ARG A 336 5.07 12.24 8.68
C ARG A 336 5.81 11.05 9.27
N TRP A 337 7.11 10.97 8.99
CA TRP A 337 8.05 10.00 9.54
C TRP A 337 9.24 10.71 10.17
N ASN A 338 9.71 10.18 11.30
CA ASN A 338 10.92 10.65 11.96
C ASN A 338 11.97 9.52 11.88
N LEU A 339 13.03 9.76 11.11
CA LEU A 339 14.12 8.81 10.90
C LEU A 339 15.33 9.27 11.70
N SER A 340 15.70 8.48 12.70
CA SER A 340 16.89 8.77 13.52
C SER A 340 18.13 8.15 12.87
N LEU A 341 19.04 8.99 12.39
CA LEU A 341 20.27 8.59 11.71
C LEU A 341 21.41 8.37 12.70
N ILE A 342 21.71 9.39 13.54
CA ILE A 342 22.76 9.31 14.56
C ILE A 342 22.11 9.05 15.92
N PRO A 343 22.56 8.04 16.69
CA PRO A 343 22.05 7.77 18.03
C PRO A 343 22.23 8.97 18.97
N SER A 344 21.39 9.05 20.02
CA SER A 344 21.54 10.08 21.06
C SER A 344 22.94 10.04 21.71
N PRO A 345 23.43 11.15 22.31
CA PRO A 345 24.79 11.23 22.88
C PRO A 345 25.13 10.14 23.90
N ASP A 346 24.10 9.56 24.53
CA ASP A 346 24.22 8.50 25.54
C ASP A 346 24.41 7.09 24.92
N ARG A 347 24.29 6.98 23.60
CA ARG A 347 24.42 5.75 22.80
C ARG A 347 25.69 5.78 21.95
N THR A 348 26.11 4.60 21.52
CA THR A 348 27.32 4.41 20.71
C THR A 348 27.08 4.98 19.30
N PRO A 349 27.95 5.87 18.79
CA PRO A 349 27.75 6.57 17.51
C PRO A 349 28.09 5.65 16.32
N ILE A 350 27.22 4.68 16.06
CA ILE A 350 27.33 3.74 14.95
C ILE A 350 26.03 3.73 14.14
N MET A 351 26.16 3.71 12.82
CA MET A 351 25.05 3.38 11.92
C MET A 351 25.33 2.01 11.33
N ALA A 352 24.38 1.09 11.46
CA ALA A 352 24.52 -0.27 10.96
C ALA A 352 23.48 -0.53 9.87
N PHE A 353 23.93 -1.05 8.74
CA PHE A 353 23.10 -1.38 7.60
C PHE A 353 23.30 -2.84 7.22
N ARG A 354 22.24 -3.53 6.83
CA ARG A 354 22.29 -4.92 6.40
C ARG A 354 22.94 -5.06 5.01
N GLU A 355 23.16 -6.30 4.57
CA GLU A 355 23.74 -6.58 3.25
C GLU A 355 22.84 -6.08 2.09
N ASP A 356 21.52 -6.01 2.31
CA ASP A 356 20.53 -5.36 1.41
C ASP A 356 20.58 -3.82 1.47
N ARG A 357 21.55 -3.26 2.21
CA ARG A 357 21.83 -1.84 2.45
C ARG A 357 20.85 -1.14 3.37
N LYS A 358 19.78 -1.79 3.86
CA LYS A 358 18.80 -1.12 4.72
C LYS A 358 19.34 -0.87 6.12
N LEU A 359 18.99 0.28 6.71
CA LEU A 359 19.34 0.62 8.07
C LEU A 359 18.72 -0.39 9.06
N VAL A 360 19.55 -0.91 9.95
CA VAL A 360 19.10 -1.69 11.10
C VAL A 360 18.39 -0.74 12.05
N SER A 361 17.13 -1.01 12.37
CA SER A 361 16.35 -0.21 13.32
C SER A 361 17.10 -0.09 14.65
N GLN A 362 16.89 1.00 15.39
CA GLN A 362 17.65 1.36 16.60
C GLN A 362 17.35 0.45 17.82
N SER A 363 17.56 -0.85 17.66
CA SER A 363 17.44 -1.88 18.68
C SER A 363 18.59 -1.81 19.67
N ILE A 364 18.35 -2.38 20.85
CA ILE A 364 19.36 -2.54 21.90
C ILE A 364 20.53 -3.41 21.42
N ALA A 365 20.34 -4.24 20.38
CA ALA A 365 21.34 -5.15 19.82
C ALA A 365 21.43 -5.06 18.28
N LEU A 366 22.55 -5.51 17.71
CA LEU A 366 22.75 -5.68 16.26
C LEU A 366 22.54 -7.14 15.84
N PRO A 367 22.08 -7.43 14.60
CA PRO A 367 21.96 -8.81 14.13
C PRO A 367 23.33 -9.45 13.88
N ALA A 368 23.46 -10.74 14.18
CA ALA A 368 24.66 -11.54 13.95
C ALA A 368 24.80 -11.93 12.47
N GLU A 369 25.00 -10.96 11.58
CA GLU A 369 25.09 -11.15 10.14
C GLU A 369 26.12 -10.19 9.49
N PRO A 370 26.33 -10.26 8.16
CA PRO A 370 27.13 -9.27 7.45
C PRO A 370 26.46 -7.89 7.42
N LEU A 371 27.14 -6.89 7.98
CA LEU A 371 26.67 -5.50 8.07
C LEU A 371 27.68 -4.52 7.50
N TYR A 372 27.18 -3.42 6.93
CA TYR A 372 27.95 -2.20 6.70
C TYR A 372 27.84 -1.30 7.94
N LEU A 373 28.97 -0.95 8.52
CA LEU A 373 29.06 -0.12 9.72
C LEU A 373 29.68 1.23 9.37
N VAL A 374 28.95 2.32 9.63
CA VAL A 374 29.45 3.69 9.46
C VAL A 374 29.78 4.28 10.83
N ILE A 375 31.03 4.70 11.00
CA ILE A 375 31.58 5.18 12.27
C ILE A 375 32.49 6.39 12.08
N PRO A 376 32.75 7.18 13.14
CA PRO A 376 33.75 8.24 13.07
C PRO A 376 35.13 7.69 12.71
N LYS A 377 35.87 8.42 11.87
CA LYS A 377 37.13 7.98 11.24
C LYS A 377 38.20 7.55 12.24
N ASP A 378 38.25 8.23 13.40
CA ASP A 378 39.25 7.99 14.46
C ASP A 378 38.86 6.84 15.42
N CYS A 379 37.73 6.16 15.17
CA CYS A 379 37.25 5.10 16.03
C CYS A 379 37.71 3.71 15.57
N GLN A 380 37.84 2.81 16.55
CA GLN A 380 38.16 1.39 16.35
C GLN A 380 37.16 0.50 17.07
N PHE A 381 36.88 -0.64 16.46
CA PHE A 381 36.02 -1.67 17.03
C PHE A 381 36.78 -2.60 17.97
N THR A 382 36.13 -2.96 19.08
CA THR A 382 36.53 -4.07 19.94
C THR A 382 35.38 -5.05 20.00
N PHE A 383 35.63 -6.31 19.61
CA PHE A 383 34.61 -7.36 19.58
C PHE A 383 34.86 -8.38 20.69
N THR A 384 33.76 -8.92 21.23
CA THR A 384 33.80 -10.19 21.97
C THR A 384 33.22 -11.27 21.06
N GLY A 385 33.97 -12.36 20.83
CA GLY A 385 33.63 -13.39 19.83
C GLY A 385 34.45 -13.23 18.55
N ASN A 386 34.03 -13.87 17.46
CA ASN A 386 34.72 -13.87 16.17
C ASN A 386 33.99 -12.97 15.16
N ALA A 387 34.54 -11.80 14.86
CA ALA A 387 34.08 -10.89 13.81
C ALA A 387 35.10 -10.83 12.68
N ILE A 388 34.64 -10.76 11.42
CA ILE A 388 35.53 -10.75 10.25
C ILE A 388 35.31 -9.48 9.44
N LEU A 389 36.35 -8.67 9.26
CA LEU A 389 36.34 -7.55 8.33
C LEU A 389 36.33 -8.09 6.89
N ARG A 390 35.30 -7.75 6.12
CA ARG A 390 35.11 -8.15 4.73
C ARG A 390 35.74 -7.15 3.75
N GLU A 391 35.50 -5.85 3.97
CA GLU A 391 35.91 -4.79 3.05
C GLU A 391 36.06 -3.44 3.76
N GLU A 392 37.04 -2.65 3.35
CA GLU A 392 37.21 -1.23 3.70
C GLU A 392 37.00 -0.38 2.45
N PHE A 393 36.22 0.70 2.57
CA PHE A 393 35.86 1.57 1.46
C PHE A 393 36.73 2.84 1.40
N SER A 394 36.62 3.55 0.28
CA SER A 394 37.29 4.84 0.04
C SER A 394 37.03 5.86 1.17
N ALA A 395 37.97 6.79 1.36
CA ALA A 395 37.77 7.90 2.28
C ALA A 395 36.61 8.80 1.81
N LEU A 396 35.68 9.08 2.72
CA LEU A 396 34.56 9.98 2.49
C LEU A 396 35.01 11.44 2.40
N SER A 397 34.23 12.26 1.70
CA SER A 397 34.49 13.67 1.41
C SER A 397 33.36 14.56 1.94
N GLY A 398 33.52 15.88 1.85
CA GLY A 398 32.52 16.85 2.32
C GLY A 398 32.25 16.76 3.83
N TYR A 399 30.98 16.90 4.23
CA TYR A 399 30.53 16.80 5.62
C TYR A 399 30.76 15.42 6.23
N TRP A 400 30.94 14.39 5.40
CA TRP A 400 31.20 13.02 5.82
C TRP A 400 32.69 12.69 5.99
N SER A 401 33.60 13.63 5.74
CA SER A 401 35.06 13.42 5.84
C SER A 401 35.57 12.97 7.22
N GLY A 402 34.80 13.24 8.28
CA GLY A 402 35.04 12.78 9.65
C GLY A 402 34.58 11.34 9.92
N TRP A 403 34.02 10.64 8.93
CA TRP A 403 33.45 9.29 9.05
C TRP A 403 34.15 8.30 8.11
N LYS A 404 33.93 7.01 8.35
CA LYS A 404 34.33 5.91 7.48
C LYS A 404 33.26 4.81 7.47
N ILE A 405 33.25 4.00 6.43
CA ILE A 405 32.37 2.84 6.28
C ILE A 405 33.22 1.57 6.12
N GLU A 406 32.84 0.52 6.85
CA GLU A 406 33.51 -0.78 6.85
C GLU A 406 32.46 -1.90 6.76
N ALA A 407 32.72 -2.96 6.00
CA ALA A 407 31.86 -4.14 5.95
C ALA A 407 32.38 -5.22 6.91
N TRP A 408 31.56 -5.64 7.87
CA TRP A 408 31.90 -6.62 8.90
C TRP A 408 30.92 -7.80 8.91
N ASP A 409 31.43 -9.01 9.06
CA ASP A 409 30.64 -10.20 9.35
C ASP A 409 30.57 -10.42 10.87
N LEU A 410 29.38 -10.22 11.44
CA LEU A 410 29.13 -10.35 12.88
C LEU A 410 28.58 -11.72 13.30
N SER A 411 28.50 -12.69 12.38
CA SER A 411 27.85 -13.99 12.62
C SER A 411 28.46 -14.78 13.78
N GLY A 412 29.75 -14.57 14.08
CA GLY A 412 30.46 -15.23 15.19
C GLY A 412 30.67 -14.35 16.43
N ALA A 413 30.15 -13.13 16.44
CA ALA A 413 30.40 -12.15 17.49
C ALA A 413 29.22 -12.06 18.48
N TRP A 414 29.51 -11.70 19.73
CA TRP A 414 28.53 -11.58 20.82
C TRP A 414 28.31 -10.14 21.27
N SER A 415 29.31 -9.28 21.09
CA SER A 415 29.17 -7.85 21.33
C SER A 415 30.19 -7.04 20.57
N LEU A 416 29.84 -5.77 20.36
CA LEU A 416 30.66 -4.74 19.76
C LEU A 416 30.80 -3.55 20.73
N GLN A 417 32.01 -3.00 20.83
CA GLN A 417 32.33 -1.77 21.54
C GLN A 417 33.10 -0.84 20.62
N LEU A 418 32.86 0.47 20.73
CA LEU A 418 33.57 1.49 19.99
C LEU A 418 34.54 2.22 20.93
N SER A 419 35.77 2.44 20.49
CA SER A 419 36.78 3.19 21.24
C SER A 419 37.46 4.25 20.38
N GLN A 420 37.82 5.37 20.99
CA GLN A 420 38.62 6.44 20.38
C GLN A 420 39.75 6.79 21.34
N ASN A 421 41.01 6.70 20.88
CA ASN A 421 42.20 6.92 21.71
C ASN A 421 42.18 6.12 23.02
N GLU A 422 41.84 4.82 22.94
CA GLU A 422 41.68 3.89 24.09
C GLU A 422 40.56 4.25 25.08
N LYS A 423 39.78 5.30 24.83
CA LYS A 423 38.59 5.66 25.62
C LYS A 423 37.33 5.07 24.97
N LEU A 424 36.53 4.39 25.78
CA LEU A 424 35.28 3.78 25.32
C LEU A 424 34.23 4.86 25.00
N LEU A 425 33.59 4.74 23.83
CA LEU A 425 32.55 5.63 23.36
C LEU A 425 31.19 4.91 23.41
N GLY A 426 30.24 5.48 24.16
CA GLY A 426 28.89 4.91 24.30
C GLY A 426 28.82 3.66 25.18
N ARG A 427 27.86 2.78 24.90
CA ARG A 427 27.62 1.53 25.64
C ARG A 427 28.04 0.31 24.82
N VAL A 428 28.15 -0.84 25.48
CA VAL A 428 28.34 -2.12 24.79
C VAL A 428 27.10 -2.42 23.96
N ILE A 429 27.28 -2.78 22.69
CA ILE A 429 26.20 -3.20 21.80
C ILE A 429 26.20 -4.73 21.75
N PRO A 430 25.20 -5.42 22.30
CA PRO A 430 25.01 -6.86 22.14
C PRO A 430 24.81 -7.22 20.66
N ILE A 431 25.25 -8.43 20.30
CA ILE A 431 24.97 -9.02 18.99
C ILE A 431 23.96 -10.14 19.20
N GLN A 432 22.79 -9.98 18.61
CA GLN A 432 21.69 -10.92 18.68
C GLN A 432 21.88 -11.99 17.60
N GLY A 433 21.98 -13.25 18.02
CA GLY A 433 21.94 -14.39 17.10
C GLY A 433 20.72 -14.28 16.19
N ILE A 434 20.90 -14.50 14.89
CA ILE A 434 19.83 -14.36 13.89
C ILE A 434 18.68 -15.29 14.28
N ILE A 435 17.51 -14.72 14.59
CA ILE A 435 16.26 -15.46 14.43
C ILE A 435 16.08 -15.57 12.93
N THR A 436 16.47 -16.70 12.33
CA THR A 436 16.31 -16.90 10.88
C THR A 436 14.83 -16.76 10.56
N GLN A 437 14.44 -15.63 9.97
CA GLN A 437 13.03 -15.40 9.66
C GLN A 437 12.62 -16.30 8.49
N PRO A 438 11.36 -16.76 8.46
CA PRO A 438 10.82 -17.37 7.28
C PRO A 438 10.95 -16.45 6.06
N GLN A 439 11.24 -17.01 4.90
CA GLN A 439 11.36 -16.27 3.65
C GLN A 439 10.93 -17.11 2.46
N LEU A 440 10.53 -16.46 1.37
CA LEU A 440 10.40 -17.11 0.08
C LEU A 440 11.80 -17.25 -0.55
N THR A 441 12.13 -18.45 -1.02
CA THR A 441 13.42 -18.77 -1.65
C THR A 441 13.23 -19.65 -2.87
N GLY A 442 14.20 -19.63 -3.78
CA GLY A 442 14.11 -20.39 -5.03
C GLY A 442 13.04 -19.81 -5.96
N GLY A 443 12.49 -20.65 -6.82
CA GLY A 443 11.68 -20.19 -7.95
C GLY A 443 12.53 -19.43 -8.99
N HIS A 444 11.91 -19.09 -10.12
CA HIS A 444 12.58 -18.36 -11.18
C HIS A 444 11.98 -16.95 -11.28
N LEU A 445 12.73 -15.95 -10.81
CA LEU A 445 12.31 -14.54 -10.87
C LEU A 445 12.36 -14.01 -12.30
N PHE A 446 11.37 -13.21 -12.66
CA PHE A 446 11.34 -12.56 -13.95
C PHE A 446 12.51 -11.60 -14.11
N GLN A 447 13.31 -11.80 -15.15
CA GLN A 447 14.59 -11.12 -15.38
C GLN A 447 14.52 -9.58 -15.54
N PHE A 448 13.31 -9.01 -15.67
CA PHE A 448 13.08 -7.56 -15.83
C PHE A 448 12.27 -6.96 -14.68
N GLN A 449 12.21 -7.66 -13.53
CA GLN A 449 11.52 -7.17 -12.36
C GLN A 449 12.23 -5.95 -11.76
N ASN A 450 11.46 -4.97 -11.28
CA ASN A 450 12.02 -3.83 -10.55
C ASN A 450 12.20 -4.19 -9.06
N GLU A 451 13.28 -3.70 -8.42
CA GLU A 451 13.59 -4.01 -7.02
C GLU A 451 12.48 -3.58 -6.04
N SER A 452 11.72 -2.53 -6.38
CA SER A 452 10.59 -2.00 -5.58
C SER A 452 9.20 -2.58 -5.92
N SER A 453 9.11 -3.57 -6.82
CA SER A 453 7.85 -4.20 -7.24
C SER A 453 7.58 -5.57 -6.62
N LEU A 454 6.29 -5.92 -6.48
CA LEU A 454 5.85 -7.27 -6.08
C LEU A 454 6.52 -8.35 -6.95
N PRO A 455 7.18 -9.36 -6.35
CA PRO A 455 8.00 -10.28 -7.11
C PRO A 455 7.20 -11.12 -8.07
N LEU A 456 7.68 -11.21 -9.31
CA LEU A 456 7.07 -12.01 -10.36
C LEU A 456 7.91 -13.27 -10.59
N TYR A 457 7.38 -14.39 -10.15
CA TYR A 457 7.93 -15.70 -10.45
C TYR A 457 7.36 -16.21 -11.78
N THR A 458 8.22 -16.80 -12.61
CA THR A 458 7.86 -17.43 -13.87
C THR A 458 8.45 -18.83 -13.92
N THR A 459 7.84 -19.77 -14.65
CA THR A 459 8.27 -21.18 -14.84
C THR A 459 8.41 -22.05 -13.60
N GLU A 460 8.92 -21.54 -12.47
CA GLU A 460 9.11 -22.22 -11.21
C GLU A 460 8.61 -21.35 -10.05
N LEU A 461 7.74 -21.93 -9.21
CA LEU A 461 7.24 -21.31 -7.99
C LEU A 461 8.31 -21.27 -6.89
N PRO A 462 8.29 -20.25 -6.01
CA PRO A 462 9.18 -20.22 -4.86
C PRO A 462 8.79 -21.27 -3.82
N SER A 463 9.74 -21.59 -2.95
CA SER A 463 9.53 -22.41 -1.76
C SER A 463 9.53 -21.52 -0.52
N LEU A 464 8.69 -21.88 0.45
CA LEU A 464 8.67 -21.26 1.76
C LEU A 464 9.76 -21.90 2.62
N LYS A 465 10.77 -21.13 2.99
CA LYS A 465 11.88 -21.54 3.85
C LYS A 465 11.60 -21.09 5.28
N ILE A 466 11.58 -22.03 6.22
CA ILE A 466 11.15 -21.82 7.61
C ILE A 466 12.19 -22.41 8.56
N PRO A 467 12.56 -21.75 9.66
CA PRO A 467 13.44 -22.33 10.66
C PRO A 467 12.76 -23.51 11.39
N THR A 468 13.50 -24.58 11.60
CA THR A 468 13.08 -25.75 12.40
C THR A 468 13.85 -25.79 13.72
N THR A 469 13.13 -25.96 14.82
CA THR A 469 13.73 -26.20 16.14
C THR A 469 13.83 -27.71 16.41
N PHE A 470 15.06 -28.24 16.45
CA PHE A 470 15.32 -29.68 16.69
C PHE A 470 14.87 -30.20 18.07
N LEU A 471 14.34 -29.33 18.95
CA LEU A 471 13.97 -29.62 20.34
C LEU A 471 12.67 -30.44 20.44
N HIS A 472 11.79 -30.35 19.45
CA HIS A 472 10.58 -31.16 19.35
C HIS A 472 10.67 -31.92 18.04
N GLY A 473 10.86 -33.25 18.07
CA GLY A 473 11.15 -34.05 16.87
C GLY A 473 10.31 -33.65 15.64
N ASP A 474 10.91 -33.72 14.44
CA ASP A 474 10.51 -33.04 13.19
C ASP A 474 9.01 -32.76 12.98
N GLN A 475 8.13 -33.69 13.35
CA GLN A 475 6.69 -33.58 13.15
C GLN A 475 5.99 -32.59 14.08
N ALA A 476 6.43 -32.49 15.33
CA ALA A 476 5.83 -31.59 16.32
C ALA A 476 6.16 -30.13 15.99
N ASP A 477 7.41 -29.86 15.61
CA ASP A 477 7.89 -28.55 15.18
C ASP A 477 7.17 -28.08 13.90
N LEU A 478 7.04 -28.93 12.88
CA LEU A 478 6.29 -28.58 11.66
C LEU A 478 4.78 -28.37 11.90
N ASN A 479 4.19 -29.01 12.91
CA ASN A 479 2.78 -28.79 13.28
C ASN A 479 2.54 -27.47 14.02
N ALA A 480 3.60 -26.83 14.53
CA ALA A 480 3.51 -25.51 15.15
C ALA A 480 3.34 -24.37 14.13
N TRP A 481 3.64 -24.63 12.86
CA TRP A 481 3.49 -23.67 11.77
C TRP A 481 2.18 -23.88 11.01
N GLN A 482 1.40 -22.80 10.89
CA GLN A 482 0.20 -22.71 10.08
C GLN A 482 0.45 -21.78 8.89
N VAL A 483 0.12 -22.28 7.70
CA VAL A 483 0.24 -21.54 6.43
C VAL A 483 -1.16 -21.33 5.89
N ARG A 484 -1.46 -20.13 5.38
CA ARG A 484 -2.62 -19.85 4.56
C ARG A 484 -2.15 -19.32 3.21
N VAL A 485 -2.57 -19.96 2.13
CA VAL A 485 -2.28 -19.53 0.76
C VAL A 485 -3.60 -19.11 0.13
N ARG A 486 -3.69 -17.85 -0.29
CA ARG A 486 -4.89 -17.32 -0.95
C ARG A 486 -4.58 -16.57 -2.23
N SER A 487 -5.50 -16.67 -3.18
CA SER A 487 -5.54 -15.85 -4.38
C SER A 487 -6.02 -14.45 -4.04
N LYS A 488 -5.33 -13.44 -4.56
CA LYS A 488 -5.78 -12.05 -4.52
C LYS A 488 -6.29 -11.66 -5.89
N TRP A 489 -7.49 -11.09 -5.93
CA TRP A 489 -8.19 -10.74 -7.17
C TRP A 489 -8.46 -11.97 -8.04
N ASP A 490 -8.73 -11.75 -9.34
CA ASP A 490 -8.82 -12.84 -10.31
C ASP A 490 -7.47 -13.56 -10.45
N ALA A 491 -7.43 -14.83 -10.04
CA ALA A 491 -6.32 -15.74 -10.23
C ALA A 491 -6.82 -17.11 -10.68
N VAL A 492 -5.93 -17.90 -11.28
CA VAL A 492 -6.13 -19.31 -11.62
C VAL A 492 -5.05 -20.10 -10.89
N PRO A 493 -5.40 -21.06 -10.02
CA PRO A 493 -6.72 -21.29 -9.47
C PRO A 493 -7.14 -20.16 -8.50
N SER A 494 -8.45 -20.02 -8.26
CA SER A 494 -8.98 -19.22 -7.15
C SER A 494 -8.95 -20.07 -5.87
N ILE A 495 -7.99 -19.82 -4.98
CA ILE A 495 -7.78 -20.63 -3.77
C ILE A 495 -7.80 -19.78 -2.51
N ASP A 496 -8.24 -20.37 -1.41
CA ASP A 496 -8.00 -19.88 -0.05
C ASP A 496 -7.92 -21.09 0.87
N VAL A 497 -6.70 -21.58 1.07
CA VAL A 497 -6.43 -22.81 1.81
C VAL A 497 -5.57 -22.51 3.03
N SER A 498 -5.94 -23.07 4.18
CA SER A 498 -5.13 -22.99 5.40
C SER A 498 -4.84 -24.37 5.94
N PHE A 499 -3.59 -24.62 6.31
CA PHE A 499 -3.11 -25.93 6.75
C PHE A 499 -1.93 -25.80 7.72
N LYS A 500 -1.66 -26.89 8.45
CA LYS A 500 -0.43 -27.02 9.26
C LYS A 500 0.67 -27.67 8.45
N LEU A 501 1.91 -27.18 8.54
CA LEU A 501 3.03 -27.71 7.74
C LEU A 501 3.31 -29.18 7.98
N GLY A 502 3.09 -29.70 9.19
CA GLY A 502 3.27 -31.12 9.49
C GLY A 502 2.37 -32.05 8.64
N GLN A 503 1.27 -31.56 8.08
CA GLN A 503 0.44 -32.32 7.13
C GLN A 503 1.21 -32.69 5.84
N PHE A 504 2.24 -31.91 5.50
CA PHE A 504 3.04 -32.04 4.28
C PHE A 504 4.47 -32.55 4.54
N ARG A 505 4.71 -33.24 5.67
CA ARG A 505 6.04 -33.74 6.06
C ARG A 505 6.78 -34.51 4.95
N SER A 506 6.05 -35.26 4.11
CA SER A 506 6.62 -36.09 3.04
C SER A 506 7.24 -35.29 1.89
N VAL A 507 6.82 -34.03 1.68
CA VAL A 507 7.34 -33.16 0.62
C VAL A 507 8.32 -32.09 1.14
N ILE A 508 8.40 -31.92 2.45
CA ILE A 508 9.29 -30.95 3.10
C ILE A 508 10.71 -31.50 3.15
N GLN A 509 11.64 -30.74 2.59
CA GLN A 509 13.08 -31.00 2.71
C GLN A 509 13.61 -30.25 3.94
N ILE A 510 14.31 -30.94 4.83
CA ILE A 510 14.95 -30.33 5.99
C ILE A 510 16.45 -30.26 5.70
N GLU A 511 16.98 -29.05 5.59
CA GLU A 511 18.40 -28.77 5.37
C GLU A 511 18.94 -28.00 6.57
N LYS A 512 19.82 -28.64 7.36
CA LYS A 512 20.29 -28.11 8.64
C LYS A 512 19.08 -27.77 9.54
N GLU A 513 18.95 -26.52 9.96
CA GLU A 513 17.90 -25.97 10.82
C GLU A 513 16.76 -25.30 10.02
N MET A 514 16.56 -25.66 8.75
CA MET A 514 15.53 -25.05 7.90
C MET A 514 14.68 -26.10 7.18
N ALA A 515 13.36 -25.96 7.28
CA ALA A 515 12.38 -26.65 6.46
C ALA A 515 12.09 -25.86 5.19
N LEU A 516 12.14 -26.54 4.05
CA LEU A 516 11.77 -26.03 2.73
C LEU A 516 10.45 -26.67 2.31
N PHE A 517 9.40 -25.85 2.26
CA PHE A 517 8.09 -26.24 1.77
C PHE A 517 7.86 -25.69 0.36
N PRO A 518 7.81 -26.53 -0.68
CA PRO A 518 7.59 -26.06 -2.05
C PRO A 518 6.14 -25.63 -2.26
N LEU A 519 5.90 -24.36 -2.61
CA LEU A 519 4.54 -23.88 -2.87
C LEU A 519 3.89 -24.56 -4.09
N SER A 520 4.69 -25.23 -4.93
CA SER A 520 4.20 -26.08 -6.02
C SER A 520 3.37 -27.28 -5.56
N THR A 521 3.33 -27.57 -4.25
CA THR A 521 2.41 -28.57 -3.67
C THR A 521 0.98 -28.06 -3.56
N ILE A 522 0.78 -26.74 -3.49
CA ILE A 522 -0.53 -26.09 -3.39
C ILE A 522 -0.92 -25.45 -4.72
N LEU A 523 0.03 -24.76 -5.36
CA LEU A 523 -0.15 -24.09 -6.64
C LEU A 523 0.41 -24.95 -7.76
N GLU A 524 -0.38 -25.18 -8.80
CA GLU A 524 0.05 -25.91 -9.99
C GLU A 524 0.97 -25.05 -10.88
N LYS A 525 1.73 -25.69 -11.78
CA LYS A 525 2.62 -24.97 -12.71
C LYS A 525 1.89 -24.04 -13.69
N GLU A 526 0.62 -24.35 -13.98
CA GLU A 526 -0.25 -23.53 -14.85
C GLU A 526 -0.96 -22.40 -14.08
N SER A 527 -0.65 -22.21 -12.79
CA SER A 527 -1.23 -21.13 -12.00
C SER A 527 -0.83 -19.76 -12.55
N ALA A 528 -1.72 -18.79 -12.49
CA ALA A 528 -1.47 -17.41 -12.89
C ALA A 528 -2.23 -16.45 -11.98
N GLY A 529 -1.59 -15.37 -11.56
CA GLY A 529 -2.24 -14.32 -10.78
C GLY A 529 -1.39 -13.80 -9.62
N THR A 530 -2.06 -13.15 -8.68
CA THR A 530 -1.45 -12.64 -7.45
C THR A 530 -1.78 -13.59 -6.31
N PHE A 531 -0.77 -14.04 -5.58
CA PHE A 531 -0.92 -14.96 -4.45
C PHE A 531 -0.36 -14.33 -3.19
N GLU A 532 -1.01 -14.62 -2.07
CA GLU A 532 -0.59 -14.23 -0.74
C GLU A 532 -0.39 -15.48 0.12
N VAL A 533 0.72 -15.52 0.83
CA VAL A 533 1.10 -16.56 1.79
C VAL A 533 1.20 -15.92 3.15
N GLU A 534 0.22 -16.20 4.00
CA GLU A 534 0.23 -15.82 5.41
C GLU A 534 0.83 -16.98 6.22
N LEU A 535 1.82 -16.68 7.05
CA LEU A 535 2.50 -17.63 7.91
C LEU A 535 2.27 -17.25 9.36
N ARG A 536 1.77 -18.21 10.15
CA ARG A 536 1.67 -18.14 11.60
C ARG A 536 2.52 -19.24 12.20
N GLY A 537 3.49 -18.87 13.03
CA GLY A 537 4.48 -19.81 13.55
C GLY A 537 4.66 -19.76 15.06
N PRO A 538 5.47 -20.67 15.62
CA PRO A 538 6.05 -20.51 16.95
C PRO A 538 6.85 -19.20 17.03
N ARG A 539 7.03 -18.66 18.25
CA ARG A 539 7.69 -17.35 18.50
C ARG A 539 6.93 -16.14 17.95
N ASP A 540 5.60 -16.27 17.82
CA ASP A 540 4.68 -15.19 17.46
C ASP A 540 4.95 -14.56 16.09
N ILE A 541 5.51 -15.39 15.21
CA ILE A 541 5.82 -15.00 13.85
C ILE A 541 4.50 -14.93 13.08
N HIS A 542 4.12 -13.72 12.69
CA HIS A 542 3.08 -13.43 11.72
C HIS A 542 3.69 -12.69 10.54
N LEU A 543 3.86 -13.40 9.44
CA LEU A 543 4.46 -12.88 8.21
C LEU A 543 3.50 -13.05 7.04
N GLU A 544 3.53 -12.10 6.14
CA GLU A 544 2.75 -12.12 4.92
C GLU A 544 3.68 -11.91 3.73
N PHE A 545 3.65 -12.85 2.79
CA PHE A 545 4.37 -12.74 1.53
C PHE A 545 3.36 -12.59 0.39
N ARG A 546 3.51 -11.56 -0.42
CA ARG A 546 2.74 -11.42 -1.67
C ARG A 546 3.67 -11.57 -2.86
N PHE A 547 3.21 -12.27 -3.89
CA PHE A 547 3.94 -12.41 -5.15
C PHE A 547 3.00 -12.61 -6.33
N HIS A 548 3.47 -12.25 -7.52
CA HIS A 548 2.85 -12.64 -8.78
C HIS A 548 3.46 -13.95 -9.27
N PHE A 549 2.64 -14.79 -9.90
CA PHE A 549 3.12 -15.94 -10.64
C PHE A 549 2.51 -15.98 -12.03
N TRP A 550 3.33 -16.35 -13.01
CA TRP A 550 2.90 -16.58 -14.39
C TRP A 550 3.54 -17.85 -14.97
N PRO A 551 2.79 -18.76 -15.63
CA PRO A 551 3.29 -20.09 -15.98
C PRO A 551 4.57 -20.08 -16.81
N SER A 552 4.59 -19.29 -17.89
CA SER A 552 5.79 -19.11 -18.71
C SER A 552 5.77 -17.78 -19.47
N ILE A 553 6.93 -17.14 -19.58
CA ILE A 553 7.13 -15.93 -20.38
C ILE A 553 8.50 -16.04 -21.04
N LEU A 554 8.54 -15.91 -22.37
CA LEU A 554 9.81 -15.79 -23.09
C LEU A 554 9.82 -14.49 -23.89
N VAL A 555 10.85 -13.67 -23.65
CA VAL A 555 11.08 -12.42 -24.38
C VAL A 555 12.15 -12.66 -25.45
N CYS A 556 11.74 -12.63 -26.71
CA CYS A 556 12.60 -12.90 -27.86
C CYS A 556 12.94 -11.58 -28.59
N GLY A 557 14.19 -11.45 -29.07
CA GLY A 557 14.62 -10.30 -29.86
C GLY A 557 14.89 -9.02 -29.05
N HIS A 558 14.83 -9.09 -27.72
CA HIS A 558 15.15 -7.97 -26.84
C HIS A 558 16.65 -7.97 -26.51
N SER A 559 17.43 -7.10 -27.16
CA SER A 559 18.88 -6.99 -26.97
C SER A 559 19.21 -5.86 -26.00
N LEU A 560 19.84 -6.17 -24.86
CA LEU A 560 20.30 -5.18 -23.86
C LEU A 560 21.62 -4.47 -24.22
N LYS A 561 22.08 -4.59 -25.46
CA LYS A 561 23.33 -3.94 -25.90
C LYS A 561 23.07 -2.46 -26.18
N ILE A 562 24.08 -1.63 -25.89
CA ILE A 562 24.11 -0.24 -26.36
C ILE A 562 24.06 -0.25 -27.89
N GLY A 563 23.04 0.40 -28.45
CA GLY A 563 22.84 0.46 -29.89
C GLY A 563 23.81 1.41 -30.59
N ARG A 564 24.02 1.21 -31.90
CA ARG A 564 24.74 2.15 -32.78
C ARG A 564 23.75 3.21 -33.28
N PRO A 565 23.94 4.51 -32.93
CA PRO A 565 23.00 5.57 -33.32
C PRO A 565 22.69 5.64 -34.82
N ASP A 566 23.66 5.29 -35.67
CA ASP A 566 23.57 5.39 -37.13
C ASP A 566 22.92 4.17 -37.81
N HIS A 567 22.79 3.05 -37.10
CA HIS A 567 22.41 1.76 -37.68
C HIS A 567 21.19 1.12 -37.05
N ASP A 568 20.92 1.41 -35.78
CA ASP A 568 19.82 0.76 -35.07
C ASP A 568 18.50 1.51 -35.32
N PRO A 569 17.38 0.76 -35.52
CA PRO A 569 16.08 1.36 -35.69
C PRO A 569 15.69 2.15 -34.43
N LYS A 570 15.15 3.36 -34.64
CA LYS A 570 14.70 4.25 -33.56
C LYS A 570 13.61 3.63 -32.68
N SER A 571 12.82 2.72 -33.24
CA SER A 571 11.81 1.93 -32.50
C SER A 571 12.33 0.53 -32.21
N SER A 572 12.23 0.12 -30.94
CA SER A 572 12.64 -1.21 -30.49
C SER A 572 11.48 -2.19 -30.60
N GLN A 573 11.72 -3.37 -31.16
CA GLN A 573 10.72 -4.45 -31.28
C GLN A 573 11.19 -5.71 -30.58
N PHE A 574 10.27 -6.40 -29.92
CA PHE A 574 10.51 -7.72 -29.33
C PHE A 574 9.24 -8.58 -29.41
N ILE A 575 9.39 -9.90 -29.26
CA ILE A 575 8.29 -10.86 -29.31
C ILE A 575 8.13 -11.50 -27.93
N LEU A 576 6.91 -11.48 -27.40
CA LEU A 576 6.52 -12.22 -26.20
C LEU A 576 5.86 -13.54 -26.58
N ARG A 577 6.41 -14.64 -26.09
CA ARG A 577 5.75 -15.95 -26.12
C ARG A 577 5.10 -16.21 -24.77
N LEU A 578 3.81 -16.49 -24.82
CA LEU A 578 2.94 -16.71 -23.66
C LEU A 578 2.22 -18.06 -23.80
N PRO A 579 1.66 -18.61 -22.70
CA PRO A 579 0.88 -19.85 -22.72
C PRO A 579 -0.36 -19.77 -23.62
N ASP A 580 -0.96 -20.92 -23.93
CA ASP A 580 -2.20 -20.97 -24.69
C ASP A 580 -3.33 -20.24 -23.95
N LYS A 581 -4.20 -19.54 -24.69
CA LYS A 581 -5.24 -18.62 -24.18
C LYS A 581 -4.74 -17.33 -23.52
N ALA A 582 -3.45 -17.21 -23.18
CA ALA A 582 -2.88 -15.98 -22.67
C ALA A 582 -2.79 -14.90 -23.76
N ARG A 583 -3.02 -13.66 -23.36
CA ARG A 583 -2.91 -12.48 -24.21
C ARG A 583 -1.99 -11.45 -23.59
N CYS A 584 -1.55 -10.51 -24.43
CA CYS A 584 -0.76 -9.37 -24.01
C CYS A 584 -1.49 -8.11 -24.45
N GLU A 585 -1.68 -7.19 -23.51
CA GLU A 585 -2.30 -5.88 -23.74
C GLU A 585 -1.39 -4.79 -23.17
N PRO A 586 -1.38 -3.56 -23.71
CA PRO A 586 -0.69 -2.46 -23.05
C PRO A 586 -1.40 -2.15 -21.73
N GLN A 587 -0.65 -1.75 -20.70
CA GLN A 587 -1.26 -1.22 -19.48
C GLN A 587 -2.04 0.07 -19.76
N ALA A 588 -3.07 0.35 -18.95
CA ALA A 588 -3.82 1.61 -19.04
C ALA A 588 -2.84 2.80 -18.91
N GLY A 589 -2.90 3.75 -19.85
CA GLY A 589 -1.93 4.86 -19.98
C GLY A 589 -0.60 4.54 -20.68
N ALA A 590 -0.36 3.29 -21.13
CA ALA A 590 0.84 2.87 -21.86
C ALA A 590 0.56 2.42 -23.31
N GLU A 591 -0.57 2.83 -23.89
CA GLU A 591 -1.08 2.35 -25.19
C GLU A 591 -0.29 2.89 -26.39
N ALA A 592 0.74 3.70 -26.15
CA ALA A 592 1.71 4.09 -27.17
C ALA A 592 2.46 2.88 -27.75
N ALA A 593 2.59 1.79 -26.98
CA ALA A 593 3.16 0.55 -27.46
C ALA A 593 2.15 -0.21 -28.34
N THR A 594 2.52 -0.48 -29.59
CA THR A 594 1.66 -1.26 -30.49
C THR A 594 1.91 -2.75 -30.30
N ILE A 595 0.83 -3.50 -30.06
CA ILE A 595 0.88 -4.95 -29.85
C ILE A 595 0.11 -5.63 -30.97
N THR A 596 0.77 -6.55 -31.66
CA THR A 596 0.14 -7.33 -32.74
C THR A 596 0.43 -8.81 -32.55
N ARG A 597 -0.55 -9.67 -32.82
CA ARG A 597 -0.37 -11.12 -32.74
C ARG A 597 0.23 -11.63 -34.04
N ASN A 598 1.38 -12.31 -33.97
CA ASN A 598 2.02 -12.97 -35.10
C ASN A 598 2.14 -14.49 -34.84
N PRO A 599 2.56 -15.30 -35.82
CA PRO A 599 2.71 -16.75 -35.63
C PRO A 599 3.76 -17.16 -34.58
N ALA A 600 4.70 -16.27 -34.26
CA ALA A 600 5.79 -16.52 -33.32
C ALA A 600 5.48 -16.08 -31.88
N GLY A 601 4.39 -15.35 -31.64
CA GLY A 601 3.98 -14.77 -30.36
C GLY A 601 3.29 -13.41 -30.49
N TRP A 602 3.35 -12.61 -29.43
CA TRP A 602 2.87 -11.22 -29.39
C TRP A 602 4.03 -10.29 -29.73
N MET A 603 3.97 -9.63 -30.88
CA MET A 603 4.97 -8.64 -31.30
C MET A 603 4.64 -7.30 -30.66
N VAL A 604 5.60 -6.78 -29.89
CA VAL A 604 5.49 -5.51 -29.18
C VAL A 604 6.46 -4.52 -29.81
N THR A 605 5.94 -3.36 -30.22
CA THR A 605 6.75 -2.24 -30.72
C THR A 605 6.73 -1.12 -29.69
N ALA A 606 7.90 -0.82 -29.13
CA ALA A 606 8.06 0.24 -28.16
C ALA A 606 8.11 1.62 -28.85
N PRO A 607 7.49 2.66 -28.27
CA PRO A 607 7.63 4.04 -28.74
C PRO A 607 9.10 4.51 -28.74
N GLU A 608 9.45 5.45 -29.63
CA GLU A 608 10.80 6.05 -29.70
C GLU A 608 11.21 6.75 -28.40
N THR A 609 10.27 7.28 -27.63
CA THR A 609 10.55 7.97 -26.35
C THR A 609 10.46 7.05 -25.13
N ALA A 610 9.92 5.83 -25.27
CA ALA A 610 9.67 4.95 -24.13
C ALA A 610 10.96 4.30 -23.61
N ASN A 611 11.23 4.46 -22.30
CA ASN A 611 12.33 3.81 -21.59
C ASN A 611 11.95 2.45 -21.01
N ARG A 612 10.66 2.15 -20.97
CA ARG A 612 10.08 0.90 -20.51
C ARG A 612 8.76 0.70 -21.22
N VAL A 613 8.39 -0.55 -21.47
CA VAL A 613 7.07 -0.91 -21.98
C VAL A 613 6.32 -1.62 -20.86
N MET A 614 5.17 -1.05 -20.51
CA MET A 614 4.30 -1.55 -19.45
C MET A 614 3.19 -2.39 -20.10
N LEU A 615 3.13 -3.68 -19.76
CA LEU A 615 2.24 -4.64 -20.39
C LEU A 615 1.43 -5.40 -19.34
N ASP A 616 0.23 -5.81 -19.70
CA ASP A 616 -0.59 -6.72 -18.93
C ASP A 616 -0.65 -8.07 -19.64
N LEU A 617 -0.24 -9.10 -18.90
CA LEU A 617 -0.49 -10.47 -19.28
C LEU A 617 -1.88 -10.85 -18.80
N THR A 618 -2.72 -11.30 -19.71
CA THR A 618 -4.11 -11.63 -19.41
C THR A 618 -4.44 -13.07 -19.74
N MET A 619 -5.21 -13.72 -18.88
CA MET A 619 -5.66 -15.09 -19.10
C MET A 619 -7.07 -15.27 -18.52
N PRO A 620 -7.98 -16.01 -19.17
CA PRO A 620 -9.31 -16.29 -18.62
C PRO A 620 -9.20 -17.01 -17.27
N SER A 621 -10.00 -16.59 -16.30
CA SER A 621 -10.16 -17.28 -15.01
C SER A 621 -11.29 -18.31 -15.05
N ASP A 622 -11.22 -19.30 -14.16
CA ASP A 622 -12.23 -20.35 -14.00
C ASP A 622 -13.60 -19.78 -13.53
N ASN A 623 -13.58 -18.63 -12.85
CA ASN A 623 -14.78 -17.94 -12.35
C ASN A 623 -15.43 -17.01 -13.39
N GLY A 624 -14.99 -17.04 -14.65
CA GLY A 624 -15.47 -16.15 -15.71
C GLY A 624 -14.83 -14.74 -15.72
N GLY A 625 -13.98 -14.44 -14.74
CA GLY A 625 -13.13 -13.24 -14.68
C GLY A 625 -11.90 -13.33 -15.58
N LEU A 626 -11.00 -12.35 -15.48
CA LEU A 626 -9.76 -12.29 -16.28
C LEU A 626 -8.56 -12.04 -15.36
N VAL A 627 -7.69 -13.03 -15.23
CA VAL A 627 -6.41 -12.88 -14.52
C VAL A 627 -5.57 -11.84 -15.26
N ARG A 628 -5.03 -10.85 -14.54
CA ARG A 628 -4.16 -9.81 -15.10
C ARG A 628 -2.88 -9.63 -14.28
N VAL A 629 -1.73 -10.02 -14.80
CA VAL A 629 -0.41 -9.83 -14.14
C VAL A 629 0.41 -8.76 -14.86
N PRO A 630 0.88 -7.72 -14.17
CA PRO A 630 1.60 -6.62 -14.80
C PRO A 630 3.05 -7.01 -15.01
N ILE A 631 3.59 -6.72 -16.19
CA ILE A 631 5.01 -6.84 -16.47
C ILE A 631 5.55 -5.52 -17.00
N MET A 632 6.81 -5.27 -16.70
CA MET A 632 7.56 -4.12 -17.21
C MET A 632 8.78 -4.66 -17.94
N ILE A 633 8.99 -4.20 -19.16
CA ILE A 633 10.15 -4.57 -19.97
C ILE A 633 10.95 -3.30 -20.23
N PRO A 634 12.15 -3.15 -19.62
CA PRO A 634 12.97 -1.96 -19.79
C PRO A 634 13.48 -1.88 -21.23
N MET A 635 13.46 -0.70 -21.83
CA MET A 635 14.09 -0.47 -23.13
C MET A 635 15.54 -0.05 -22.89
N PRO A 636 16.52 -0.65 -23.60
CA PRO A 636 17.95 -0.41 -23.42
C PRO A 636 18.36 0.93 -24.06
N LYS A 637 17.76 2.02 -23.57
CA LYS A 637 18.01 3.38 -24.04
C LYS A 637 18.89 4.10 -23.06
N LEU A 638 20.08 4.45 -23.54
CA LEU A 638 21.07 5.20 -22.78
C LEU A 638 20.56 6.61 -22.49
N ARG A 639 20.56 6.99 -21.22
CA ARG A 639 20.28 8.35 -20.76
C ARG A 639 21.46 8.91 -19.99
N TRP A 640 21.62 10.22 -20.01
CA TRP A 640 22.66 10.90 -19.27
C TRP A 640 22.19 12.27 -18.78
N GLY A 641 22.89 12.78 -17.79
CA GLY A 641 22.59 14.05 -17.14
C GLY A 641 23.85 14.61 -16.49
N LEU A 642 23.86 15.92 -16.30
CA LEU A 642 24.94 16.61 -15.61
C LEU A 642 24.43 17.16 -14.29
N ALA A 643 25.06 16.78 -13.18
CA ALA A 643 24.81 17.35 -11.87
C ALA A 643 25.85 18.44 -11.58
N THR A 644 25.38 19.62 -11.17
CA THR A 644 26.22 20.72 -10.70
C THR A 644 25.72 21.24 -9.36
N ASP A 645 26.57 21.92 -8.59
CA ASP A 645 26.19 22.53 -7.30
C ASP A 645 25.01 23.52 -7.40
N GLN A 646 24.78 24.08 -8.59
CA GLN A 646 23.71 25.05 -8.83
C GLN A 646 22.33 24.39 -8.96
N ASP A 647 22.28 23.07 -9.19
CA ASP A 647 21.04 22.36 -9.54
C ASP A 647 20.20 21.94 -8.32
N GLN A 648 20.58 22.31 -7.09
CA GLN A 648 19.85 22.02 -5.83
C GLN A 648 19.34 20.55 -5.71
N GLY A 649 20.05 19.59 -6.30
CA GLY A 649 19.69 18.17 -6.27
C GLY A 649 18.74 17.69 -7.39
N ILE A 650 18.34 18.54 -8.33
CA ILE A 650 17.52 18.14 -9.49
C ILE A 650 18.43 17.67 -10.63
N LEU A 651 18.57 16.35 -10.80
CA LEU A 651 19.24 15.77 -11.97
C LEU A 651 18.22 15.32 -13.01
N GLU A 652 18.23 15.98 -14.17
CA GLU A 652 17.46 15.55 -15.33
C GLU A 652 18.28 14.64 -16.26
N LEU A 653 17.92 13.34 -16.29
CA LEU A 653 18.49 12.36 -17.22
C LEU A 653 17.67 12.35 -18.52
N ASN A 654 18.33 12.61 -19.65
CA ASN A 654 17.73 12.65 -20.99
C ASN A 654 18.59 11.89 -22.01
N GLN A 655 18.11 11.76 -23.26
CA GLN A 655 18.82 11.11 -24.37
C GLN A 655 19.40 12.12 -25.36
N ASN A 656 19.27 13.42 -25.04
CA ASN A 656 19.68 14.49 -25.92
C ASN A 656 21.10 14.93 -25.54
N LEU A 657 21.91 15.29 -26.54
CA LEU A 657 23.21 15.89 -26.28
C LEU A 657 23.05 17.13 -25.38
N LEU A 658 23.75 17.15 -24.25
CA LEU A 658 23.73 18.29 -23.34
C LEU A 658 24.71 19.34 -23.83
N THR A 659 24.32 20.61 -23.93
CA THR A 659 25.25 21.70 -24.22
C THR A 659 25.57 22.48 -22.95
N ARG A 660 26.85 22.75 -22.68
CA ARG A 660 27.32 23.57 -21.54
C ARG A 660 28.44 24.52 -21.94
N SER A 661 28.46 25.69 -21.30
CA SER A 661 29.57 26.61 -21.42
C SER A 661 30.78 26.08 -20.65
N ILE A 662 31.97 26.16 -21.25
CA ILE A 662 33.23 25.83 -20.59
C ILE A 662 33.40 26.65 -19.31
N ASP A 663 33.06 27.95 -19.35
CA ASP A 663 33.23 28.84 -18.22
C ASP A 663 32.29 28.48 -17.06
N GLN A 664 31.05 28.07 -17.38
CA GLN A 664 30.10 27.58 -16.39
C GLN A 664 30.59 26.30 -15.71
N LEU A 665 31.14 25.36 -16.48
CA LEU A 665 31.61 24.07 -15.94
C LEU A 665 32.87 24.23 -15.08
N LEU A 666 33.74 25.20 -15.41
CA LEU A 666 34.93 25.54 -14.62
C LEU A 666 34.59 26.33 -13.34
N GLN A 667 33.46 27.03 -13.31
CA GLN A 667 33.00 27.78 -12.14
C GLN A 667 32.18 26.91 -11.16
N ALA A 668 31.70 25.74 -11.58
CA ALA A 668 31.03 24.78 -10.69
C ALA A 668 32.04 24.15 -9.72
N GLY A 669 31.73 24.11 -8.43
CA GLY A 669 32.60 23.54 -7.40
C GLY A 669 32.67 22.01 -7.50
N ASN A 670 31.52 21.34 -7.64
CA ASN A 670 31.38 19.95 -8.05
C ASN A 670 30.55 19.83 -9.32
N CYS A 671 31.02 18.96 -10.21
CA CYS A 671 30.33 18.62 -11.44
C CYS A 671 30.52 17.14 -11.72
N SER A 672 29.42 16.39 -11.92
CA SER A 672 29.46 14.97 -12.24
C SER A 672 28.53 14.63 -13.41
N LEU A 673 29.02 13.76 -14.29
CA LEU A 673 28.25 13.19 -15.38
C LEU A 673 27.67 11.86 -14.95
N HIS A 674 26.36 11.74 -15.09
CA HIS A 674 25.57 10.56 -14.75
C HIS A 674 25.09 9.88 -16.02
N VAL A 675 25.13 8.55 -16.05
CA VAL A 675 24.68 7.74 -17.19
C VAL A 675 23.82 6.58 -16.67
N GLU A 676 22.67 6.33 -17.29
CA GLU A 676 21.69 5.33 -16.85
C GLU A 676 21.17 4.53 -18.06
N MET A 677 21.22 3.20 -17.97
CA MET A 677 20.59 2.28 -18.91
C MET A 677 20.43 0.89 -18.27
N TYR A 678 19.31 0.21 -18.49
CA TYR A 678 19.16 -1.16 -17.99
C TYR A 678 20.26 -2.10 -18.54
N GLY A 679 20.92 -2.86 -17.66
CA GLY A 679 22.07 -3.71 -17.97
C GLY A 679 23.43 -2.99 -18.07
N LEU A 680 23.49 -1.66 -17.86
CA LEU A 680 24.74 -0.89 -17.94
C LEU A 680 25.76 -1.33 -16.87
N GLY A 681 25.28 -1.74 -15.70
CA GLY A 681 26.14 -2.19 -14.58
C GLY A 681 26.90 -3.47 -14.87
N ASP A 682 26.33 -4.32 -15.73
CA ASP A 682 26.88 -5.63 -16.10
C ASP A 682 28.00 -5.49 -17.14
N ILE A 683 28.05 -4.36 -17.86
CA ILE A 683 29.08 -4.05 -18.88
C ILE A 683 30.07 -2.95 -18.44
N LEU A 684 30.08 -2.58 -17.16
CA LEU A 684 30.89 -1.48 -16.59
C LEU A 684 32.37 -1.52 -17.02
N GLU A 685 33.00 -2.70 -16.97
CA GLU A 685 34.42 -2.85 -17.31
C GLU A 685 34.74 -2.45 -18.76
N SER A 686 33.75 -2.57 -19.64
CA SER A 686 33.80 -2.24 -21.07
C SER A 686 33.36 -0.80 -21.37
N LEU A 687 33.25 0.08 -20.38
CA LEU A 687 32.82 1.48 -20.56
C LEU A 687 33.89 2.50 -20.11
N ARG A 688 34.09 3.55 -20.91
CA ARG A 688 34.95 4.70 -20.54
C ARG A 688 34.31 6.01 -21.00
N ILE A 689 34.67 7.10 -20.33
CA ILE A 689 34.36 8.47 -20.76
C ILE A 689 35.61 9.11 -21.34
N ARG A 690 35.50 9.68 -22.54
CA ARG A 690 36.57 10.43 -23.21
C ARG A 690 36.18 11.88 -23.43
N LEU A 691 37.15 12.77 -23.30
CA LEU A 691 37.04 14.15 -23.77
C LEU A 691 37.75 14.29 -25.12
N VAL A 692 37.06 14.77 -26.15
CA VAL A 692 37.56 14.95 -27.53
C VAL A 692 37.25 16.34 -28.05
N GLU A 693 38.08 16.89 -28.95
CA GLU A 693 37.73 18.10 -29.73
C GLU A 693 37.04 17.69 -31.05
N ASP A 694 35.96 18.40 -31.44
CA ASP A 694 35.13 18.07 -32.62
C ASP A 694 35.93 18.14 -33.95
N ASP A 695 36.99 18.95 -34.01
CA ASP A 695 37.86 19.02 -35.19
C ASP A 695 38.92 17.90 -35.27
N LYS A 696 39.08 17.09 -34.21
CA LYS A 696 39.98 15.93 -34.16
C LYS A 696 39.35 14.76 -33.36
N PRO A 697 38.24 14.17 -33.83
CA PRO A 697 37.50 13.14 -33.08
C PRO A 697 38.28 11.82 -32.90
N GLU A 698 39.40 11.62 -33.61
CA GLU A 698 40.27 10.46 -33.41
C GLU A 698 41.27 10.64 -32.26
N GLN A 699 41.49 11.86 -31.77
CA GLN A 699 42.48 12.17 -30.75
C GLN A 699 41.78 12.67 -29.47
N PHE A 700 41.81 11.85 -28.42
CA PHE A 700 41.22 12.23 -27.12
C PHE A 700 42.21 13.02 -26.26
N LEU A 701 41.69 13.99 -25.51
CA LEU A 701 42.44 14.78 -24.54
C LEU A 701 42.67 14.01 -23.24
N GLN A 702 41.65 13.30 -22.76
CA GLN A 702 41.68 12.55 -21.50
C GLN A 702 40.62 11.43 -21.50
N GLU A 703 40.88 10.32 -20.78
CA GLU A 703 39.96 9.18 -20.62
C GLU A 703 39.86 8.77 -19.14
N VAL A 704 38.65 8.44 -18.68
CA VAL A 704 38.42 7.97 -17.30
C VAL A 704 37.38 6.84 -17.25
N LYS A 705 37.47 5.96 -16.23
CA LYS A 705 36.48 4.93 -15.92
C LYS A 705 35.24 5.52 -15.26
N LEU A 706 34.08 4.93 -15.53
CA LEU A 706 32.88 5.21 -14.74
C LEU A 706 32.92 4.42 -13.43
N THR A 707 32.24 4.93 -12.41
CA THR A 707 31.99 4.23 -11.15
C THR A 707 30.49 3.93 -11.01
N ARG A 708 30.15 2.89 -10.24
CA ARG A 708 28.76 2.56 -9.94
C ARG A 708 28.16 3.65 -9.05
N THR A 709 26.91 4.01 -9.29
CA THR A 709 26.13 4.71 -8.28
C THR A 709 25.50 3.69 -7.34
N ASN A 710 25.08 4.16 -6.16
CA ASN A 710 24.41 3.32 -5.18
C ASN A 710 22.87 3.30 -5.34
N PHE A 711 22.34 3.99 -6.37
CA PHE A 711 20.90 4.02 -6.66
C PHE A 711 20.43 2.74 -7.34
N THR A 712 21.07 2.37 -8.45
CA THR A 712 20.82 1.12 -9.16
C THR A 712 22.14 0.63 -9.75
N LYS A 713 22.29 -0.68 -9.96
CA LYS A 713 23.48 -1.23 -10.64
C LYS A 713 23.72 -0.61 -12.02
N ASP A 714 22.63 -0.14 -12.64
CA ASP A 714 22.51 0.33 -14.02
C ASP A 714 22.66 1.85 -14.17
N TRP A 715 22.92 2.54 -13.07
CA TRP A 715 23.23 3.95 -13.04
C TRP A 715 24.70 4.14 -12.62
N LEU A 716 25.48 4.74 -13.51
CA LEU A 716 26.90 5.01 -13.36
C LEU A 716 27.17 6.52 -13.27
N ARG A 717 28.32 6.90 -12.68
CA ARG A 717 28.78 8.30 -12.64
C ARG A 717 30.25 8.45 -12.97
N VAL A 718 30.65 9.68 -13.30
CA VAL A 718 32.04 10.14 -13.31
C VAL A 718 32.12 11.60 -12.84
N THR A 719 33.08 11.92 -11.99
CA THR A 719 33.33 13.31 -11.56
C THR A 719 34.11 14.05 -12.64
N LEU A 720 33.63 15.23 -13.06
CA LEU A 720 34.25 16.01 -14.12
C LEU A 720 35.39 16.94 -13.65
N GLY A 721 35.53 17.17 -12.34
CA GLY A 721 36.61 18.00 -11.78
C GLY A 721 38.02 17.55 -12.22
N GLN A 722 38.22 16.25 -12.43
CA GLN A 722 39.49 15.70 -12.93
C GLN A 722 39.85 16.10 -14.38
N PHE A 723 38.90 16.70 -15.13
CA PHE A 723 39.12 17.20 -16.49
C PHE A 723 39.39 18.72 -16.54
N SER A 724 39.40 19.43 -15.39
CA SER A 724 39.47 20.90 -15.33
C SER A 724 40.63 21.49 -16.15
N ASP A 725 41.83 20.91 -16.04
CA ASP A 725 43.00 21.43 -16.75
C ASP A 725 42.96 21.13 -18.26
N SER A 726 42.41 19.98 -18.66
CA SER A 726 42.15 19.65 -20.06
C SER A 726 41.12 20.60 -20.66
N ILE A 727 40.07 20.94 -19.91
CA ILE A 727 38.98 21.80 -20.36
C ILE A 727 39.42 23.25 -20.60
N LYS A 728 40.28 23.81 -19.73
CA LYS A 728 40.81 25.18 -19.86
C LYS A 728 41.53 25.42 -21.19
N ASN A 729 42.12 24.37 -21.77
CA ASN A 729 42.93 24.45 -22.98
C ASN A 729 42.13 24.22 -24.28
N ILE A 730 40.81 24.03 -24.20
CA ILE A 730 39.96 23.85 -25.38
C ILE A 730 39.75 25.19 -26.09
N HIS A 731 40.02 25.21 -27.39
CA HIS A 731 39.86 26.38 -28.27
C HIS A 731 38.76 26.21 -29.35
N SER A 732 38.17 25.02 -29.45
CA SER A 732 37.08 24.68 -30.36
C SER A 732 35.90 24.10 -29.56
N LEU A 733 34.96 23.47 -30.25
CA LEU A 733 33.86 22.74 -29.62
C LEU A 733 34.38 21.36 -29.20
N ALA A 734 34.13 20.96 -27.96
CA ALA A 734 34.60 19.67 -27.42
C ALA A 734 33.45 18.83 -26.92
N GLN A 735 33.65 17.52 -26.83
CA GLN A 735 32.62 16.57 -26.44
C GLN A 735 33.12 15.57 -25.40
N PHE A 736 32.27 15.26 -24.44
CA PHE A 736 32.39 14.07 -23.61
C PHE A 736 31.66 12.92 -24.30
N GLU A 737 32.41 11.89 -24.69
CA GLU A 737 31.88 10.68 -25.34
C GLU A 737 31.92 9.48 -24.38
N LEU A 738 30.84 8.69 -24.36
CA LEU A 738 30.83 7.35 -23.81
C LEU A 738 31.34 6.37 -24.87
N ILE A 739 32.35 5.60 -24.51
CA ILE A 739 32.93 4.56 -25.34
C ILE A 739 32.55 3.19 -24.79
N TYR A 740 31.95 2.36 -25.63
CA TYR A 740 31.62 0.98 -25.31
C TYR A 740 32.36 0.01 -26.23
N TRP A 741 33.17 -0.86 -25.64
CA TRP A 741 33.84 -1.96 -26.36
C TRP A 741 32.94 -3.19 -26.34
N THR A 742 32.49 -3.61 -27.52
CA THR A 742 31.67 -4.81 -27.63
C THR A 742 32.49 -6.06 -27.33
N THR A 743 31.83 -7.17 -26.97
CA THR A 743 32.49 -8.47 -26.77
C THR A 743 33.12 -9.04 -28.04
N ASP A 744 32.75 -8.52 -29.21
CA ASP A 744 33.36 -8.87 -30.48
C ASP A 744 34.65 -8.05 -30.66
N ARG A 745 35.79 -8.75 -30.63
CA ARG A 745 37.13 -8.13 -30.67
C ARG A 745 37.46 -7.47 -32.01
N GLU A 746 36.71 -7.80 -33.08
CA GLU A 746 36.93 -7.23 -34.42
C GLU A 746 36.00 -6.03 -34.72
N ALA A 747 35.01 -5.75 -33.87
CA ALA A 747 34.07 -4.66 -34.08
C ALA A 747 34.58 -3.32 -33.50
N ASP A 748 34.43 -2.24 -34.27
CA ASP A 748 34.73 -0.88 -33.79
C ASP A 748 33.92 -0.52 -32.53
N PRO A 749 34.54 0.19 -31.57
CA PRO A 749 33.87 0.61 -30.35
C PRO A 749 32.72 1.58 -30.67
N ILE A 750 31.62 1.43 -29.96
CA ILE A 750 30.47 2.33 -30.07
C ILE A 750 30.78 3.61 -29.31
N ARG A 751 30.60 4.76 -29.96
CA ARG A 751 30.84 6.09 -29.40
C ARG A 751 29.52 6.85 -29.31
N ILE A 752 29.20 7.37 -28.14
CA ILE A 752 27.97 8.15 -27.92
C ILE A 752 28.33 9.49 -27.29
N PRO A 753 28.07 10.62 -27.97
CA PRO A 753 28.33 11.94 -27.41
C PRO A 753 27.28 12.27 -26.34
N LEU A 754 27.74 12.64 -25.15
CA LEU A 754 26.89 12.91 -23.98
C LEU A 754 26.78 14.41 -23.69
N ILE A 755 27.92 15.09 -23.58
CA ILE A 755 27.99 16.53 -23.34
C ILE A 755 28.82 17.17 -24.42
N GLU A 756 28.36 18.31 -24.89
CA GLU A 756 29.08 19.26 -25.70
C GLU A 756 29.46 20.49 -24.87
N LEU A 757 30.73 20.85 -24.97
CA LEU A 757 31.32 22.04 -24.38
C LEU A 757 31.58 23.08 -25.45
N SER A 758 31.06 24.29 -25.22
CA SER A 758 31.31 25.45 -26.08
C SER A 758 31.75 26.66 -25.27
N ARG A 759 32.42 27.62 -25.92
CA ARG A 759 32.66 28.96 -25.35
C ARG A 759 31.53 29.90 -25.77
N ASP A 760 31.23 30.90 -24.95
CA ASP A 760 30.21 31.90 -25.27
C ASP A 760 30.62 32.74 -26.50
N LEU A 761 29.66 32.99 -27.40
CA LEU A 761 29.85 33.80 -28.59
C LEU A 761 29.67 35.29 -28.26
N SER A 762 30.75 36.07 -28.39
CA SER A 762 30.70 37.55 -28.31
C SER A 762 30.32 38.11 -29.67
N ILE A 763 29.04 38.42 -29.87
CA ILE A 763 28.47 38.97 -31.12
C ILE A 763 27.83 40.33 -30.85
N ASP A 764 28.05 41.28 -31.75
CA ASP A 764 27.48 42.63 -31.72
C ASP A 764 27.02 43.08 -33.12
N HIS A 765 26.29 44.20 -33.21
CA HIS A 765 25.95 44.90 -34.46
C HIS A 765 25.22 44.03 -35.51
N VAL A 766 24.25 43.22 -35.07
CA VAL A 766 23.46 42.33 -35.94
C VAL A 766 22.48 43.12 -36.81
N LYS A 767 22.39 42.77 -38.10
CA LYS A 767 21.37 43.26 -39.06
C LYS A 767 20.82 42.12 -39.92
N LEU A 768 19.58 42.29 -40.38
CA LEU A 768 18.89 41.39 -41.31
C LEU A 768 18.34 42.22 -42.48
N ASP A 769 18.94 42.09 -43.65
CA ASP A 769 18.61 42.86 -44.86
C ASP A 769 17.99 41.95 -45.92
N GLN A 770 16.93 42.42 -46.58
CA GLN A 770 16.30 41.68 -47.69
C GLN A 770 17.11 41.89 -48.98
N VAL A 771 17.50 40.79 -49.65
CA VAL A 771 18.21 40.84 -50.94
C VAL A 771 17.25 40.56 -52.10
N THR A 772 16.38 39.56 -51.95
CA THR A 772 15.29 39.21 -52.88
C THR A 772 14.04 38.79 -52.08
N ASP A 773 12.95 38.42 -52.75
CA ASP A 773 11.72 37.92 -52.09
C ASP A 773 11.95 36.64 -51.25
N THR A 774 12.99 35.86 -51.54
CA THR A 774 13.32 34.62 -50.81
C THR A 774 14.77 34.56 -50.32
N THR A 775 15.52 35.65 -50.47
CA THR A 775 16.94 35.74 -50.06
C THR A 775 17.16 36.86 -49.06
N TRP A 776 17.80 36.55 -47.94
CA TRP A 776 18.08 37.45 -46.84
C TRP A 776 19.58 37.45 -46.50
N LYS A 777 20.12 38.62 -46.15
CA LYS A 777 21.50 38.77 -45.67
C LYS A 777 21.49 39.10 -44.18
N ILE A 778 22.15 38.27 -43.38
CA ILE A 778 22.46 38.57 -41.98
C ILE A 778 23.89 39.11 -41.92
N SER A 779 24.11 40.21 -41.20
CA SER A 779 25.46 40.73 -40.91
C SER A 779 25.65 40.96 -39.42
N TRP A 780 26.87 40.75 -38.89
CA TRP A 780 27.22 40.89 -37.47
C TRP A 780 28.72 41.20 -37.29
N LYS A 781 29.14 41.51 -36.06
CA LYS A 781 30.53 41.67 -35.64
C LYS A 781 30.83 40.68 -34.52
N GLU A 782 31.98 40.02 -34.58
CA GLU A 782 32.43 39.06 -33.57
C GLU A 782 33.89 39.31 -33.18
N GLU A 783 34.24 39.15 -31.91
CA GLU A 783 35.60 39.39 -31.40
C GLU A 783 36.53 38.19 -31.66
N HIS A 784 35.99 36.98 -31.55
CA HIS A 784 36.68 35.72 -31.80
C HIS A 784 35.82 34.83 -32.72
N THR A 785 36.38 34.38 -33.84
CA THR A 785 35.71 33.48 -34.77
C THR A 785 35.74 32.05 -34.23
N LEU A 786 34.65 31.63 -33.59
CA LEU A 786 34.44 30.24 -33.17
C LEU A 786 33.92 29.41 -34.36
N ARG A 787 34.16 28.10 -34.37
CA ARG A 787 33.67 27.19 -35.42
C ARG A 787 32.26 26.68 -35.09
N ASN A 788 31.56 26.10 -36.07
CA ASN A 788 30.23 25.48 -35.93
C ASN A 788 29.12 26.43 -35.45
N ARG A 789 29.19 27.69 -35.89
CA ARG A 789 28.24 28.75 -35.52
C ARG A 789 26.89 28.53 -36.19
N ARG A 790 25.81 28.91 -35.49
CA ARG A 790 24.43 28.87 -36.00
C ARG A 790 23.69 30.15 -35.64
N VAL A 791 22.67 30.46 -36.44
CA VAL A 791 21.73 31.56 -36.18
C VAL A 791 20.30 31.04 -36.29
N MET A 792 19.50 31.34 -35.27
CA MET A 792 18.06 31.06 -35.24
C MET A 792 17.27 32.37 -35.33
N ILE A 793 16.22 32.37 -36.14
CA ILE A 793 15.35 33.49 -36.47
C ILE A 793 13.94 33.15 -35.95
N VAL A 794 13.44 33.94 -35.00
CA VAL A 794 12.15 33.71 -34.32
C VAL A 794 11.23 34.93 -34.52
N PRO A 795 9.97 34.77 -34.97
CA PRO A 795 9.06 35.90 -35.12
C PRO A 795 8.42 36.29 -33.77
N SER A 796 8.62 37.53 -33.33
CA SER A 796 8.11 38.02 -32.04
C SER A 796 6.57 38.14 -31.99
N TRP A 797 5.91 38.34 -33.13
CA TRP A 797 4.45 38.57 -33.17
C TRP A 797 3.62 37.31 -33.44
N GLN A 798 4.24 36.17 -33.77
CA GLN A 798 3.55 34.95 -34.18
C GLN A 798 3.92 33.77 -33.26
N PRO A 799 3.30 33.64 -32.07
CA PRO A 799 3.72 32.68 -31.04
C PRO A 799 3.55 31.21 -31.43
N TRP A 800 2.77 30.91 -32.47
CA TRP A 800 2.59 29.54 -33.02
C TRP A 800 3.60 29.18 -34.12
N GLN A 801 4.38 30.15 -34.62
CA GLN A 801 5.26 29.94 -35.76
C GLN A 801 6.60 29.33 -35.29
N LYS A 802 6.96 28.18 -35.86
CA LYS A 802 8.24 27.54 -35.56
C LYS A 802 9.43 28.41 -36.02
N PRO A 803 10.54 28.42 -35.25
CA PRO A 803 11.72 29.18 -35.59
C PRO A 803 12.46 28.58 -36.79
N TRP A 804 13.24 29.42 -37.49
CA TRP A 804 14.13 28.99 -38.57
C TRP A 804 15.57 29.03 -38.11
N GLU A 805 16.36 28.01 -38.40
CA GLU A 805 17.78 27.99 -38.02
C GLU A 805 18.67 27.66 -39.21
N TYR A 806 19.82 28.33 -39.24
CA TYR A 806 20.82 28.24 -40.30
C TYR A 806 22.22 28.03 -39.71
N ILE A 807 23.03 27.25 -40.43
CA ILE A 807 24.45 27.04 -40.13
C ILE A 807 25.26 28.18 -40.74
N ILE A 808 26.11 28.82 -39.95
CA ILE A 808 27.08 29.84 -40.40
C ILE A 808 28.38 29.12 -40.78
N PRO A 809 28.86 29.24 -42.04
CA PRO A 809 30.15 28.67 -42.44
C PRO A 809 31.32 29.16 -41.58
N ASP A 810 32.29 28.31 -41.25
CA ASP A 810 33.43 28.65 -40.38
C ASP A 810 34.32 29.77 -40.94
N ASN A 811 34.32 29.96 -42.26
CA ASN A 811 35.06 31.00 -42.96
C ASN A 811 34.28 32.32 -43.12
N SER A 812 32.99 32.36 -42.73
CA SER A 812 32.19 33.59 -42.76
C SER A 812 32.70 34.55 -41.70
N ASN A 813 33.06 35.76 -42.12
CA ASN A 813 33.44 36.86 -41.24
C ASN A 813 32.32 37.89 -41.20
N GLY A 814 31.41 37.75 -40.24
CA GLY A 814 30.35 38.75 -40.00
C GLY A 814 29.24 38.82 -41.04
N GLU A 815 29.12 37.87 -41.99
CA GLU A 815 28.04 37.87 -43.01
C GLU A 815 27.56 36.45 -43.37
N LEU A 816 26.24 36.29 -43.56
CA LEU A 816 25.57 35.07 -44.00
C LEU A 816 24.44 35.42 -45.00
N LEU A 817 24.38 34.71 -46.11
CA LEU A 817 23.25 34.74 -47.05
C LEU A 817 22.35 33.52 -46.82
N ILE A 818 21.06 33.77 -46.70
CA ILE A 818 20.01 32.77 -46.51
C ILE A 818 19.11 32.78 -47.73
N GLU A 819 18.90 31.62 -48.34
CA GLU A 819 18.09 31.46 -49.55
C GLU A 819 16.84 30.61 -49.31
N ASN A 820 15.86 30.71 -50.20
CA ASN A 820 14.62 29.93 -50.20
C ASN A 820 13.71 30.12 -48.97
N ILE A 821 13.77 31.28 -48.32
CA ILE A 821 12.86 31.63 -47.22
C ILE A 821 12.19 32.98 -47.46
N ALA A 822 10.86 32.97 -47.42
CA ALA A 822 10.07 34.18 -47.34
C ALA A 822 9.76 34.45 -45.86
N LEU A 823 10.49 35.38 -45.24
CA LEU A 823 10.19 35.84 -43.90
C LEU A 823 8.96 36.75 -43.96
N PRO A 824 7.80 36.37 -43.36
CA PRO A 824 6.63 37.24 -43.34
C PRO A 824 6.97 38.58 -42.64
N PRO A 825 6.35 39.70 -43.05
CA PRO A 825 6.57 40.98 -42.37
C PRO A 825 6.28 40.86 -40.87
N SER A 826 7.32 40.97 -40.04
CA SER A 826 7.23 40.86 -38.59
C SER A 826 8.43 41.54 -37.91
N GLN A 827 8.42 41.54 -36.58
CA GLN A 827 9.61 41.74 -35.77
C GLN A 827 10.24 40.36 -35.49
N TYR A 828 11.56 40.28 -35.61
CA TYR A 828 12.33 39.05 -35.47
C TYR A 828 13.37 39.15 -34.36
N GLU A 829 13.51 38.06 -33.63
CA GLU A 829 14.58 37.80 -32.68
C GLU A 829 15.60 36.85 -33.30
N LEU A 830 16.85 37.29 -33.36
CA LEU A 830 17.97 36.50 -33.86
C LEU A 830 18.80 36.01 -32.68
N TYR A 831 18.97 34.69 -32.58
CA TYR A 831 19.78 34.02 -31.58
C TYR A 831 21.01 33.40 -32.23
N PHE A 832 22.21 33.78 -31.80
CA PHE A 832 23.46 33.16 -32.25
C PHE A 832 23.98 32.20 -31.19
N TYR A 833 24.41 31.02 -31.63
CA TYR A 833 24.96 29.98 -30.76
C TYR A 833 25.86 29.03 -31.53
N ILE A 834 26.53 28.11 -30.83
CA ILE A 834 27.34 27.04 -31.43
C ILE A 834 26.61 25.72 -31.26
N SER A 835 26.68 24.84 -32.27
CA SER A 835 26.09 23.50 -32.25
C SER A 835 26.85 22.61 -33.23
N PRO A 836 27.09 21.31 -32.93
CA PRO A 836 28.05 20.50 -33.67
C PRO A 836 27.60 20.27 -35.11
N LYS A 837 28.55 19.88 -35.98
CA LYS A 837 28.29 19.75 -37.43
C LYS A 837 27.18 18.76 -37.76
N TRP A 838 27.02 17.72 -36.94
CA TRP A 838 26.04 16.65 -37.12
C TRP A 838 24.69 16.93 -36.44
N ALA A 839 24.56 17.96 -35.59
CA ALA A 839 23.31 18.23 -34.89
C ALA A 839 22.19 18.66 -35.84
N THR A 840 20.98 18.18 -35.59
CA THR A 840 19.79 18.63 -36.31
C THR A 840 19.40 20.05 -35.92
N THR A 841 18.51 20.64 -36.71
CA THR A 841 17.92 21.95 -36.47
C THR A 841 17.03 21.91 -35.21
N LYS A 842 17.31 22.78 -34.24
CA LYS A 842 16.49 23.06 -33.06
C LYS A 842 15.14 23.65 -33.47
N LEU A 843 14.10 23.27 -32.72
CA LEU A 843 12.71 23.72 -32.90
C LEU A 843 12.27 24.76 -31.87
N GLU A 844 13.10 25.05 -30.87
CA GLU A 844 12.82 25.99 -29.78
C GLU A 844 13.96 26.99 -29.60
N GLN A 845 13.62 28.15 -29.02
CA GLN A 845 14.58 29.19 -28.69
C GLN A 845 15.66 28.69 -27.70
N PRO A 846 16.94 29.04 -27.91
CA PRO A 846 17.99 28.64 -26.99
C PRO A 846 17.85 29.37 -25.64
N LYS A 847 17.80 28.60 -24.55
CA LYS A 847 17.72 29.13 -23.18
C LYS A 847 18.97 29.94 -22.82
N ASN A 848 18.80 31.01 -22.05
CA ASN A 848 19.86 31.90 -21.53
C ASN A 848 20.67 32.70 -22.57
N ILE A 849 20.20 32.81 -23.81
CA ILE A 849 20.83 33.66 -24.84
C ILE A 849 19.97 34.90 -25.05
N LYS A 850 20.59 36.09 -25.06
CA LYS A 850 19.88 37.34 -25.38
C LYS A 850 19.69 37.47 -26.90
N PRO A 851 18.48 37.75 -27.39
CA PRO A 851 18.25 37.92 -28.82
C PRO A 851 18.67 39.31 -29.33
N PHE A 852 18.98 39.37 -30.63
CA PHE A 852 19.08 40.61 -31.39
C PHE A 852 17.76 40.89 -32.11
N LEU A 853 17.20 42.08 -31.91
CA LEU A 853 15.92 42.46 -32.50
C LEU A 853 16.11 43.08 -33.89
N CYS A 854 15.44 42.52 -34.89
CA CYS A 854 15.41 42.99 -36.28
C CYS A 854 13.96 43.28 -36.70
N LYS A 855 13.70 44.44 -37.30
CA LYS A 855 12.34 44.88 -37.69
C LYS A 855 12.22 44.89 -39.21
N LEU A 856 11.37 44.03 -39.77
CA LEU A 856 11.11 44.01 -41.22
C LEU A 856 9.96 44.94 -41.63
N CYS A 857 9.06 45.26 -40.72
CA CYS A 857 8.01 46.24 -40.91
C CYS A 857 7.75 46.99 -39.60
N THR A 858 7.01 48.09 -39.69
CA THR A 858 6.52 48.76 -38.48
C THR A 858 5.27 48.03 -37.95
N PRO A 859 5.02 48.09 -36.63
CA PRO A 859 3.78 47.59 -36.03
C PRO A 859 2.52 48.12 -36.74
N VAL A 860 2.54 49.40 -37.14
CA VAL A 860 1.41 50.08 -37.81
C VAL A 860 1.14 49.47 -39.18
N ASP A 861 2.18 49.35 -40.02
CA ASP A 861 2.04 48.77 -41.37
C ASP A 861 1.54 47.32 -41.32
N ARG A 862 1.98 46.56 -40.30
CA ARG A 862 1.55 45.17 -40.13
C ARG A 862 0.09 45.06 -39.68
N LEU A 863 -0.36 45.93 -38.77
CA LEU A 863 -1.76 45.97 -38.34
C LEU A 863 -2.68 46.29 -39.53
N GLU A 864 -2.34 47.26 -40.37
CA GLU A 864 -3.10 47.57 -41.60
C GLU A 864 -3.10 46.41 -42.59
N ALA A 865 -1.97 45.69 -42.70
CA ALA A 865 -1.88 44.54 -43.60
C ALA A 865 -2.76 43.36 -43.18
N LEU A 866 -3.01 43.18 -41.88
CA LEU A 866 -3.78 42.07 -41.29
C LEU A 866 -5.29 42.34 -41.20
N ASP A 867 -5.69 43.61 -41.14
CA ASP A 867 -7.10 43.99 -40.93
C ASP A 867 -8.02 43.48 -42.05
N GLY A 868 -9.08 42.74 -41.67
CA GLY A 868 -10.10 42.23 -42.59
C GLY A 868 -9.66 41.13 -43.57
N LYS A 869 -8.47 40.53 -43.42
CA LYS A 869 -7.98 39.47 -44.32
C LYS A 869 -8.05 38.09 -43.67
N GLY A 870 -8.49 37.09 -44.44
CA GLY A 870 -8.55 35.67 -44.05
C GLY A 870 -9.53 34.93 -44.96
N LYS A 871 -9.21 33.71 -45.39
CA LYS A 871 -10.10 32.86 -46.20
C LYS A 871 -10.69 31.70 -45.41
N THR A 872 -9.99 31.28 -44.36
CA THR A 872 -10.41 30.17 -43.49
C THR A 872 -10.56 30.64 -42.04
N PRO A 873 -11.30 29.92 -41.18
CA PRO A 873 -11.39 30.22 -39.75
C PRO A 873 -10.02 30.26 -39.05
N ASN A 874 -9.12 29.33 -39.38
CA ASN A 874 -7.74 29.32 -38.85
C ASN A 874 -6.99 30.61 -39.22
N GLU A 875 -7.11 31.08 -40.47
CA GLU A 875 -6.44 32.31 -40.91
C GLU A 875 -6.99 33.57 -40.23
N HIS A 876 -8.31 33.67 -40.07
CA HIS A 876 -8.92 34.79 -39.34
C HIS A 876 -8.49 34.80 -37.87
N PHE A 877 -8.50 33.62 -37.23
CA PHE A 877 -8.04 33.46 -35.85
C PHE A 877 -6.57 33.88 -35.73
N LYS A 878 -5.70 33.32 -36.58
CA LYS A 878 -4.27 33.61 -36.65
C LYS A 878 -4.00 35.12 -36.77
N ASN A 879 -4.67 35.80 -37.70
CA ASN A 879 -4.47 37.22 -37.93
C ASN A 879 -4.89 38.06 -36.72
N LEU A 880 -6.01 37.73 -36.08
CA LEU A 880 -6.48 38.47 -34.89
C LEU A 880 -5.57 38.28 -33.66
N VAL A 881 -5.01 37.09 -33.46
CA VAL A 881 -4.02 36.89 -32.38
C VAL A 881 -2.70 37.61 -32.70
N GLU A 882 -2.27 37.63 -33.96
CA GLU A 882 -1.07 38.39 -34.37
C GLU A 882 -1.28 39.89 -34.13
N MET A 883 -2.45 40.43 -34.48
CA MET A 883 -2.82 41.82 -34.20
C MET A 883 -2.82 42.12 -32.70
N ALA A 884 -3.36 41.22 -31.88
CA ALA A 884 -3.34 41.37 -30.43
C ALA A 884 -1.90 41.40 -29.88
N ASN A 885 -1.02 40.53 -30.39
CA ASN A 885 0.38 40.49 -29.97
C ASN A 885 1.16 41.75 -30.38
N ILE A 886 0.89 42.28 -31.57
CA ILE A 886 1.45 43.57 -32.00
C ILE A 886 0.98 44.69 -31.05
N GLN A 887 -0.30 44.75 -30.71
CA GLN A 887 -0.85 45.76 -29.80
C GLN A 887 -0.30 45.63 -28.37
N ASP A 888 -0.05 44.41 -27.89
CA ASP A 888 0.65 44.16 -26.61
C ASP A 888 2.08 44.72 -26.65
N SER A 889 2.81 44.49 -27.75
CA SER A 889 4.18 45.00 -27.92
C SER A 889 4.26 46.54 -28.01
N LEU A 890 3.16 47.19 -28.40
CA LEU A 890 3.00 48.64 -28.40
C LEU A 890 2.52 49.21 -27.05
N GLY A 891 2.15 48.36 -26.09
CA GLY A 891 1.55 48.78 -24.81
C GLY A 891 0.06 49.17 -24.91
N GLU A 892 -0.61 48.85 -26.01
CA GLU A 892 -2.03 49.18 -26.26
C GLU A 892 -2.99 48.10 -25.75
N TYR A 893 -2.97 47.84 -24.44
CA TYR A 893 -3.67 46.70 -23.82
C TYR A 893 -5.18 46.64 -24.09
N LYS A 894 -5.87 47.80 -24.18
CA LYS A 894 -7.32 47.83 -24.49
C LYS A 894 -7.62 47.32 -25.89
N GLN A 895 -6.79 47.71 -26.87
CA GLN A 895 -6.99 47.27 -28.25
C GLN A 895 -6.66 45.78 -28.39
N ARG A 896 -5.60 45.31 -27.71
CA ARG A 896 -5.26 43.89 -27.62
C ARG A 896 -6.45 43.05 -27.16
N ASP A 897 -7.11 43.46 -26.09
CA ASP A 897 -8.23 42.70 -25.51
C ASP A 897 -9.48 42.72 -26.42
N ILE A 898 -9.69 43.80 -27.19
CA ILE A 898 -10.73 43.87 -28.24
C ILE A 898 -10.43 42.84 -29.35
N ARG A 899 -9.20 42.79 -29.86
CA ARG A 899 -8.81 41.84 -30.92
C ARG A 899 -8.93 40.38 -30.46
N LEU A 900 -8.56 40.10 -29.22
CA LEU A 900 -8.78 38.78 -28.62
C LEU A 900 -10.27 38.43 -28.49
N SER A 901 -11.11 39.40 -28.15
CA SER A 901 -12.56 39.21 -28.09
C SER A 901 -13.17 38.95 -29.48
N GLU A 902 -12.63 39.54 -30.54
CA GLU A 902 -13.04 39.25 -31.93
C GLU A 902 -12.62 37.84 -32.37
N CYS A 903 -11.42 37.43 -31.94
CA CYS A 903 -10.82 36.12 -32.25
C CYS A 903 -11.67 34.95 -31.73
N ALA A 904 -12.34 35.13 -30.59
CA ALA A 904 -13.26 34.17 -29.97
C ALA A 904 -14.31 33.57 -30.94
N LYS A 905 -14.74 34.32 -31.96
CA LYS A 905 -15.75 33.89 -32.95
C LYS A 905 -15.31 32.69 -33.78
N PHE A 906 -14.00 32.50 -33.97
CA PHE A 906 -13.43 31.46 -34.83
C PHE A 906 -12.92 30.24 -34.05
N LEU A 907 -12.85 30.32 -32.72
CA LEU A 907 -12.20 29.35 -31.86
C LEU A 907 -12.76 27.92 -32.01
N THR A 908 -14.09 27.76 -32.11
CA THR A 908 -14.73 26.43 -32.21
C THR A 908 -14.53 25.72 -33.54
N GLN A 909 -13.98 26.43 -34.54
CA GLN A 909 -13.74 25.91 -35.89
C GLN A 909 -12.25 25.62 -36.15
N LEU A 910 -11.42 25.72 -35.11
CA LEU A 910 -9.99 25.49 -35.23
C LEU A 910 -9.68 24.00 -35.34
N SER A 911 -8.72 23.70 -36.22
CA SER A 911 -8.14 22.37 -36.41
C SER A 911 -6.63 22.31 -36.18
N ASP A 912 -5.96 23.46 -36.06
CA ASP A 912 -4.51 23.57 -35.90
C ASP A 912 -4.13 23.63 -34.41
N LEU A 913 -3.56 22.53 -33.90
CA LEU A 913 -3.15 22.39 -32.50
C LEU A 913 -2.02 23.36 -32.12
N ASN A 914 -1.06 23.61 -33.01
CA ASN A 914 0.07 24.51 -32.75
C ASN A 914 -0.41 25.96 -32.61
N LEU A 915 -1.34 26.37 -33.48
CA LEU A 915 -1.98 27.68 -33.41
C LEU A 915 -2.73 27.86 -32.09
N LEU A 916 -3.48 26.83 -31.66
CA LEU A 916 -4.25 26.85 -30.41
C LEU A 916 -3.34 26.94 -29.18
N LEU A 917 -2.36 26.05 -29.05
CA LEU A 917 -1.43 25.97 -27.93
C LEU A 917 -0.57 27.23 -27.82
N GLY A 918 0.08 27.65 -28.91
CA GLY A 918 0.93 28.84 -28.92
C GLY A 918 0.15 30.11 -28.56
N SER A 919 -1.09 30.23 -29.03
CA SER A 919 -1.97 31.35 -28.66
C SER A 919 -2.36 31.33 -27.19
N LEU A 920 -2.69 30.16 -26.64
CA LEU A 920 -3.07 30.00 -25.23
C LEU A 920 -1.92 30.27 -24.27
N GLN A 921 -0.74 29.71 -24.54
CA GLN A 921 0.47 29.94 -23.75
C GLN A 921 0.80 31.44 -23.70
N TRP A 922 0.72 32.11 -24.85
CA TRP A 922 0.90 33.55 -24.93
C TRP A 922 -0.16 34.31 -24.11
N ILE A 923 -1.46 34.04 -24.30
CA ILE A 923 -2.56 34.66 -23.52
C ILE A 923 -2.35 34.48 -22.01
N GLN A 924 -1.82 33.33 -21.60
CA GLN A 924 -1.66 33.00 -20.19
C GLN A 924 -0.45 33.70 -19.56
N SER A 925 0.60 33.93 -20.35
CA SER A 925 1.80 34.68 -19.95
C SER A 925 1.56 36.19 -19.77
N LYS A 926 0.40 36.71 -20.21
CA LYS A 926 0.09 38.15 -20.23
C LYS A 926 -1.03 38.52 -19.25
N GLU A 927 -1.01 39.77 -18.80
CA GLU A 927 -2.07 40.39 -18.01
C GLU A 927 -3.22 40.85 -18.93
N ILE A 928 -4.09 39.90 -19.31
CA ILE A 928 -5.28 40.11 -20.15
C ILE A 928 -6.54 40.28 -19.31
N ASP A 929 -7.51 41.05 -19.81
CA ASP A 929 -8.82 41.23 -19.20
C ASP A 929 -9.46 39.88 -18.77
N PRO A 930 -9.79 39.69 -17.47
CA PRO A 930 -10.23 38.40 -16.93
C PRO A 930 -11.40 37.71 -17.66
N PRO A 931 -12.44 38.41 -18.16
CA PRO A 931 -13.51 37.80 -18.94
C PRO A 931 -13.01 37.17 -20.24
N VAL A 932 -12.10 37.83 -20.96
CA VAL A 932 -11.50 37.32 -22.21
C VAL A 932 -10.68 36.08 -21.91
N LYS A 933 -9.78 36.16 -20.92
CA LYS A 933 -8.94 35.02 -20.48
C LYS A 933 -9.79 33.82 -20.06
N SER A 934 -10.85 34.03 -19.31
CA SER A 934 -11.79 32.99 -18.86
C SER A 934 -12.57 32.35 -20.01
N PHE A 935 -12.95 33.14 -21.03
CA PHE A 935 -13.67 32.62 -22.19
C PHE A 935 -12.82 31.63 -23.00
N PHE A 936 -11.56 31.96 -23.28
CA PHE A 936 -10.66 31.08 -24.02
C PHE A 936 -10.41 29.77 -23.27
N LEU A 937 -10.16 29.83 -21.96
CA LEU A 937 -9.99 28.65 -21.11
C LEU A 937 -11.21 27.71 -21.12
N ARG A 938 -12.43 28.26 -21.09
CA ARG A 938 -13.64 27.41 -21.14
C ARG A 938 -13.92 26.87 -22.53
N SER A 939 -13.66 27.67 -23.56
CA SER A 939 -14.10 27.35 -24.92
C SER A 939 -13.14 26.42 -25.67
N MET A 940 -11.89 26.29 -25.22
CA MET A 940 -10.91 25.37 -25.83
C MET A 940 -11.34 23.90 -25.71
N TYR A 941 -12.00 23.51 -24.62
CA TYR A 941 -12.49 22.15 -24.40
C TYR A 941 -13.94 21.95 -24.83
N ARG A 942 -14.43 22.76 -25.78
CA ARG A 942 -15.71 22.46 -26.44
C ARG A 942 -15.57 21.20 -27.30
N ILE A 943 -16.66 20.46 -27.43
CA ILE A 943 -16.64 19.13 -28.05
C ILE A 943 -16.19 19.17 -29.52
N GLU A 944 -16.43 20.28 -30.21
CA GLU A 944 -16.02 20.48 -31.59
C GLU A 944 -14.49 20.53 -31.73
N ILE A 945 -13.81 21.26 -30.83
CA ILE A 945 -12.35 21.41 -30.84
C ILE A 945 -11.71 20.12 -30.32
N LEU A 946 -12.13 19.68 -29.14
CA LEU A 946 -11.61 18.46 -28.52
C LEU A 946 -11.81 17.25 -29.45
N GLY A 947 -13.00 17.10 -30.02
CA GLY A 947 -13.31 16.01 -30.95
C GLY A 947 -12.50 16.08 -32.23
N THR A 948 -12.12 17.26 -32.72
CA THR A 948 -11.23 17.43 -33.88
C THR A 948 -9.81 17.04 -33.51
N ILE A 949 -9.27 17.55 -32.38
CA ILE A 949 -7.90 17.24 -31.92
C ILE A 949 -7.74 15.72 -31.70
N LEU A 950 -8.65 15.10 -30.94
CA LEU A 950 -8.58 13.66 -30.62
C LEU A 950 -8.78 12.74 -31.85
N ARG A 951 -9.24 13.27 -32.99
CA ARG A 951 -9.36 12.52 -34.26
C ARG A 951 -8.18 12.77 -35.21
N SER A 952 -7.66 14.00 -35.21
CA SER A 952 -6.65 14.44 -36.15
C SER A 952 -5.22 14.22 -35.67
N TYR A 953 -5.02 14.04 -34.36
CA TYR A 953 -3.70 13.89 -33.74
C TYR A 953 -3.60 12.60 -32.92
N ASN A 954 -2.37 12.10 -32.76
CA ASN A 954 -2.08 10.97 -31.89
C ASN A 954 -2.18 11.41 -30.41
N LEU A 955 -2.83 10.62 -29.55
CA LEU A 955 -2.99 10.92 -28.12
C LEU A 955 -1.66 11.02 -27.36
N TYR A 956 -0.60 10.43 -27.92
CA TYR A 956 0.75 10.42 -27.38
C TYR A 956 1.67 11.48 -27.97
N ASP A 957 1.15 12.34 -28.85
CA ASP A 957 1.88 13.50 -29.34
C ASP A 957 2.16 14.45 -28.15
N PRO A 958 3.41 14.90 -27.92
CA PRO A 958 3.73 15.86 -26.86
C PRO A 958 2.80 17.07 -26.84
N ASP A 959 2.43 17.59 -28.00
CA ASP A 959 1.54 18.75 -28.11
C ASP A 959 0.12 18.40 -27.60
N VAL A 960 -0.35 17.17 -27.82
CA VAL A 960 -1.67 16.70 -27.33
C VAL A 960 -1.63 16.46 -25.83
N ILE A 961 -0.53 15.92 -25.30
CA ILE A 961 -0.34 15.73 -23.86
C ILE A 961 -0.37 17.09 -23.16
N ASP A 962 0.40 18.06 -23.63
CA ASP A 962 0.44 19.43 -23.11
C ASP A 962 -0.96 20.08 -23.16
N TYR A 963 -1.70 19.87 -24.25
CA TYR A 963 -3.07 20.32 -24.38
C TYR A 963 -4.02 19.69 -23.35
N LEU A 964 -3.88 18.39 -23.05
CA LEU A 964 -4.71 17.70 -22.07
C LEU A 964 -4.32 18.06 -20.63
N GLU A 965 -3.04 18.24 -20.34
CA GLU A 965 -2.57 18.68 -19.02
C GLU A 965 -3.10 20.07 -18.66
N TYR A 966 -3.32 20.94 -19.66
CA TYR A 966 -3.90 22.27 -19.47
C TYR A 966 -5.34 22.26 -18.90
N THR A 967 -5.99 21.09 -18.79
CA THR A 967 -7.33 20.95 -18.20
C THR A 967 -7.37 21.32 -16.72
N ASN A 968 -6.26 21.16 -15.98
CA ASN A 968 -6.18 21.57 -14.57
C ASN A 968 -6.39 23.08 -14.36
N LYS A 969 -6.07 23.90 -15.37
CA LYS A 969 -6.27 25.36 -15.32
C LYS A 969 -7.69 25.79 -15.65
N VAL A 970 -8.59 24.85 -15.96
CA VAL A 970 -9.98 25.14 -16.36
C VAL A 970 -10.96 24.77 -15.26
N LYS A 971 -11.80 25.74 -14.88
CA LYS A 971 -12.75 25.58 -13.76
C LYS A 971 -13.91 24.60 -14.05
N ASP A 972 -14.35 24.47 -15.30
CA ASP A 972 -15.48 23.59 -15.65
C ASP A 972 -15.38 23.18 -17.13
N ILE A 973 -15.46 21.87 -17.38
CA ILE A 973 -15.44 21.29 -18.72
C ILE A 973 -16.89 21.05 -19.17
N PRO A 974 -17.24 21.35 -20.45
CA PRO A 974 -18.56 21.02 -20.99
C PRO A 974 -18.87 19.52 -20.86
N THR A 975 -20.12 19.18 -20.50
CA THR A 975 -20.55 17.81 -20.16
C THR A 975 -20.20 16.80 -21.25
N ASP A 976 -20.52 17.09 -22.51
CA ASP A 976 -20.24 16.17 -23.61
C ASP A 976 -18.74 15.98 -23.87
N SER A 977 -17.94 17.02 -23.57
CA SER A 977 -16.48 16.97 -23.69
C SER A 977 -15.86 16.16 -22.56
N ALA A 978 -16.35 16.32 -21.33
CA ALA A 978 -15.97 15.49 -20.19
C ALA A 978 -16.30 14.01 -20.44
N LYS A 979 -17.51 13.69 -20.94
CA LYS A 979 -17.88 12.32 -21.35
C LYS A 979 -16.95 11.77 -22.43
N LEU A 980 -16.59 12.58 -23.43
CA LEU A 980 -15.68 12.18 -24.50
C LEU A 980 -14.27 11.89 -23.96
N MET A 981 -13.77 12.71 -23.03
CA MET A 981 -12.48 12.50 -22.35
C MET A 981 -12.48 11.18 -21.59
N LEU A 982 -13.46 10.93 -20.72
CA LEU A 982 -13.55 9.68 -19.96
C LEU A 982 -13.57 8.44 -20.86
N LYS A 983 -14.14 8.55 -22.08
CA LYS A 983 -14.22 7.44 -23.05
C LYS A 983 -12.95 7.20 -23.86
N ARG A 984 -12.06 8.19 -24.02
CA ARG A 984 -10.97 8.13 -25.03
C ARG A 984 -9.60 8.55 -24.54
N VAL A 985 -9.52 9.15 -23.36
CA VAL A 985 -8.29 9.76 -22.84
C VAL A 985 -7.93 9.08 -21.54
N ASP A 986 -6.66 8.71 -21.40
CA ASP A 986 -6.08 8.13 -20.18
C ASP A 986 -5.22 9.13 -19.40
N ASN A 987 -5.12 10.37 -19.86
CA ASN A 987 -4.45 11.46 -19.13
C ASN A 987 -5.18 11.68 -17.78
N PRO A 988 -4.49 11.44 -16.64
CA PRO A 988 -5.14 11.50 -15.33
C PRO A 988 -5.70 12.88 -14.97
N THR A 989 -5.04 13.96 -15.40
CA THR A 989 -5.48 15.36 -15.22
C THR A 989 -6.77 15.67 -15.95
N ALA A 990 -6.86 15.23 -17.20
CA ALA A 990 -8.08 15.36 -18.00
C ALA A 990 -9.23 14.52 -17.41
N ILE A 991 -8.97 13.28 -16.97
CA ILE A 991 -9.96 12.40 -16.35
C ILE A 991 -10.53 13.01 -15.07
N HIS A 992 -9.67 13.48 -14.15
CA HIS A 992 -10.13 14.08 -12.91
C HIS A 992 -10.99 15.32 -13.18
N SER A 993 -10.53 16.22 -14.06
CA SER A 993 -11.27 17.42 -14.43
C SER A 993 -12.64 17.09 -15.06
N ALA A 994 -12.71 16.02 -15.85
CA ALA A 994 -13.94 15.51 -16.42
C ALA A 994 -14.87 14.95 -15.34
N PHE A 995 -14.37 14.12 -14.41
CA PHE A 995 -15.15 13.59 -13.30
C PHE A 995 -15.72 14.70 -12.41
N HIS A 996 -14.88 15.65 -11.98
CA HIS A 996 -15.32 16.79 -11.16
C HIS A 996 -16.43 17.59 -11.86
N SER A 997 -16.29 17.84 -13.16
CA SER A 997 -17.30 18.56 -13.94
C SER A 997 -18.63 17.80 -14.03
N LEU A 998 -18.60 16.46 -14.19
CA LEU A 998 -19.80 15.62 -14.30
C LEU A 998 -20.47 15.38 -12.93
N LEU A 999 -19.69 15.17 -11.87
CA LEU A 999 -20.19 15.03 -10.49
C LEU A 999 -20.92 16.28 -10.04
N LYS A 1000 -20.32 17.46 -10.24
CA LYS A 1000 -20.93 18.75 -9.92
C LYS A 1000 -22.30 18.94 -10.59
N LYS A 1001 -22.50 18.34 -11.76
CA LYS A 1001 -23.74 18.41 -12.56
C LYS A 1001 -24.67 17.22 -12.32
N LYS A 1002 -24.27 16.22 -11.53
CA LYS A 1002 -24.96 14.92 -11.32
C LYS A 1002 -25.43 14.30 -12.63
N ASP A 1003 -24.53 14.22 -13.61
CA ASP A 1003 -24.87 13.68 -14.93
C ASP A 1003 -25.26 12.19 -14.87
N SER A 1004 -26.36 11.84 -15.53
CA SER A 1004 -26.97 10.50 -15.46
C SER A 1004 -26.15 9.39 -16.11
N GLU A 1005 -25.21 9.71 -17.01
CA GLU A 1005 -24.31 8.72 -17.62
C GLU A 1005 -23.02 8.50 -16.83
N LEU A 1006 -22.73 9.34 -15.82
CA LEU A 1006 -21.47 9.23 -15.08
C LEU A 1006 -21.31 7.86 -14.42
N ILE A 1007 -22.36 7.35 -13.77
CA ILE A 1007 -22.31 6.09 -13.04
C ILE A 1007 -22.07 4.91 -13.99
N SER A 1008 -22.77 4.87 -15.14
CA SER A 1008 -22.53 3.82 -16.15
C SER A 1008 -21.15 3.92 -16.81
N LEU A 1009 -20.61 5.14 -16.98
CA LEU A 1009 -19.24 5.33 -17.44
C LEU A 1009 -18.23 4.83 -16.41
N VAL A 1010 -18.44 5.09 -15.12
CA VAL A 1010 -17.56 4.58 -14.06
C VAL A 1010 -17.61 3.06 -13.98
N ILE A 1011 -18.80 2.44 -14.03
CA ILE A 1011 -18.95 0.97 -14.07
C ILE A 1011 -18.20 0.40 -15.28
N LYS A 1012 -18.37 0.99 -16.46
CA LYS A 1012 -17.64 0.57 -17.67
C LYS A 1012 -16.13 0.75 -17.52
N MET A 1013 -15.68 1.83 -16.89
CA MET A 1013 -14.26 2.03 -16.59
C MET A 1013 -13.73 1.01 -15.56
N MET A 1014 -14.56 0.55 -14.62
CA MET A 1014 -14.20 -0.54 -13.70
C MET A 1014 -14.07 -1.87 -14.45
N GLU A 1015 -15.01 -2.17 -15.35
CA GLU A 1015 -14.95 -3.33 -16.26
C GLU A 1015 -13.66 -3.33 -17.10
N GLU A 1016 -13.26 -2.17 -17.61
CA GLU A 1016 -12.03 -1.96 -18.37
C GLU A 1016 -10.78 -1.89 -17.47
N SER A 1017 -10.91 -2.04 -16.14
CA SER A 1017 -9.83 -1.88 -15.15
C SER A 1017 -9.12 -0.52 -15.22
N ARG A 1018 -9.80 0.49 -15.76
CA ARG A 1018 -9.33 1.86 -15.81
C ARG A 1018 -9.51 2.52 -14.45
N ILE A 1019 -10.49 2.17 -13.61
CA ILE A 1019 -10.68 2.71 -12.24
C ILE A 1019 -10.90 1.59 -11.21
N SER A 1020 -10.38 1.72 -9.98
CA SER A 1020 -10.61 0.73 -8.90
C SER A 1020 -12.01 0.86 -8.29
N LYS A 1021 -12.48 -0.21 -7.62
CA LYS A 1021 -13.63 -0.15 -6.71
C LYS A 1021 -13.47 0.99 -5.70
N ARG A 1022 -12.29 1.08 -5.09
CA ARG A 1022 -11.98 2.08 -4.07
C ARG A 1022 -12.04 3.51 -4.60
N ASP A 1023 -11.41 3.76 -5.75
CA ASP A 1023 -11.47 5.05 -6.44
C ASP A 1023 -12.91 5.45 -6.80
N ALA A 1024 -13.72 4.49 -7.26
CA ALA A 1024 -15.13 4.72 -7.54
C ALA A 1024 -15.93 5.04 -6.26
N LEU A 1025 -15.63 4.37 -5.14
CA LEU A 1025 -16.24 4.64 -3.84
C LEU A 1025 -15.85 6.01 -3.28
N ASP A 1026 -14.59 6.43 -3.46
CA ASP A 1026 -14.09 7.75 -3.07
C ASP A 1026 -14.75 8.83 -3.94
N LEU A 1027 -14.82 8.61 -5.25
CA LEU A 1027 -15.47 9.52 -6.20
C LEU A 1027 -16.92 9.84 -5.81
N PHE A 1028 -17.66 8.84 -5.31
CA PHE A 1028 -19.07 8.95 -4.96
C PHE A 1028 -19.33 9.15 -3.46
N CYS A 1029 -18.30 9.31 -2.63
CA CYS A 1029 -18.45 9.30 -1.18
C CYS A 1029 -19.37 10.42 -0.63
N ASN A 1030 -19.50 11.53 -1.35
CA ASN A 1030 -20.32 12.69 -0.97
C ASN A 1030 -21.73 12.66 -1.58
N ASP A 1031 -22.01 11.77 -2.54
CA ASP A 1031 -23.25 11.72 -3.32
C ASP A 1031 -23.90 10.31 -3.29
N VAL A 1032 -23.68 9.57 -2.20
CA VAL A 1032 -24.07 8.16 -2.05
C VAL A 1032 -25.54 7.90 -2.38
N GLU A 1033 -26.46 8.73 -1.89
CA GLU A 1033 -27.91 8.58 -2.12
C GLU A 1033 -28.28 8.61 -3.61
N TRP A 1034 -27.65 9.50 -4.37
CA TRP A 1034 -27.89 9.64 -5.80
C TRP A 1034 -27.41 8.41 -6.58
N VAL A 1035 -26.27 7.85 -6.17
CA VAL A 1035 -25.69 6.67 -6.82
C VAL A 1035 -26.49 5.41 -6.51
N ILE A 1036 -26.91 5.22 -5.26
CA ILE A 1036 -27.75 4.07 -4.89
C ILE A 1036 -29.08 4.09 -5.65
N ALA A 1037 -29.74 5.25 -5.77
CA ALA A 1037 -30.97 5.39 -6.54
C ALA A 1037 -30.80 4.99 -8.03
N TYR A 1038 -29.62 5.22 -8.62
CA TYR A 1038 -29.32 4.76 -9.98
C TYR A 1038 -29.07 3.24 -10.02
N LEU A 1039 -28.29 2.71 -9.09
CA LEU A 1039 -27.94 1.28 -9.01
C LEU A 1039 -29.16 0.40 -8.73
N GLU A 1040 -30.17 0.91 -8.01
CA GLU A 1040 -31.49 0.26 -7.85
C GLU A 1040 -32.15 -0.07 -9.18
N THR A 1041 -32.00 0.80 -10.18
CA THR A 1041 -32.65 0.67 -11.49
C THR A 1041 -31.76 0.00 -12.56
N THR A 1042 -30.51 -0.30 -12.21
CA THR A 1042 -29.51 -0.85 -13.14
C THR A 1042 -29.44 -2.38 -13.01
N ASN A 1043 -29.24 -3.07 -14.14
CA ASN A 1043 -29.05 -4.52 -14.15
C ASN A 1043 -27.86 -4.92 -13.25
N SER A 1044 -28.03 -6.03 -12.51
CA SER A 1044 -26.97 -6.64 -11.71
C SER A 1044 -25.78 -7.04 -12.59
N ASN A 1045 -24.60 -6.59 -12.18
CA ASN A 1045 -23.32 -7.06 -12.69
C ASN A 1045 -22.28 -6.96 -11.56
N ILE A 1046 -21.19 -7.71 -11.67
CA ILE A 1046 -20.18 -7.84 -10.60
C ILE A 1046 -19.65 -6.46 -10.14
N TYR A 1047 -19.52 -5.49 -11.04
CA TYR A 1047 -18.96 -4.16 -10.73
C TYR A 1047 -19.99 -3.21 -10.09
N SER A 1048 -21.24 -3.25 -10.56
CA SER A 1048 -22.34 -2.45 -10.01
C SER A 1048 -22.74 -2.94 -8.62
N ASP A 1049 -22.77 -4.26 -8.42
CA ASP A 1049 -23.09 -4.89 -7.13
C ASP A 1049 -21.93 -4.75 -6.13
N SER A 1050 -20.69 -4.81 -6.61
CA SER A 1050 -19.50 -4.51 -5.78
C SER A 1050 -19.45 -3.04 -5.35
N LEU A 1051 -19.79 -2.09 -6.23
CA LEU A 1051 -19.91 -0.67 -5.89
C LEU A 1051 -21.05 -0.45 -4.88
N LEU A 1052 -22.18 -1.13 -5.07
CA LEU A 1052 -23.31 -1.09 -4.13
C LEU A 1052 -22.89 -1.57 -2.74
N ALA A 1053 -22.15 -2.68 -2.64
CA ALA A 1053 -21.66 -3.21 -1.37
C ALA A 1053 -20.82 -2.20 -0.58
N GLY A 1054 -19.94 -1.44 -1.24
CA GLY A 1054 -19.15 -0.42 -0.54
C GLY A 1054 -19.91 0.88 -0.19
N LEU A 1055 -21.03 1.17 -0.85
CA LEU A 1055 -21.81 2.40 -0.66
C LEU A 1055 -22.97 2.23 0.33
N LEU A 1056 -23.64 1.08 0.31
CA LEU A 1056 -24.82 0.79 1.12
C LEU A 1056 -24.57 0.96 2.65
N PRO A 1057 -23.43 0.52 3.21
CA PRO A 1057 -23.13 0.68 4.64
C PRO A 1057 -23.03 2.15 5.08
N LYS A 1058 -22.59 3.04 4.17
CA LYS A 1058 -22.46 4.48 4.45
C LYS A 1058 -23.81 5.16 4.66
N ILE A 1059 -24.90 4.58 4.14
CA ILE A 1059 -26.27 5.07 4.35
C ILE A 1059 -26.97 4.33 5.49
N ALA A 1060 -26.63 3.05 5.74
CA ALA A 1060 -27.27 2.23 6.77
C ALA A 1060 -27.14 2.79 8.21
N ASN A 1061 -26.14 3.63 8.47
CA ASN A 1061 -25.97 4.35 9.75
C ASN A 1061 -26.84 5.63 9.87
N SER A 1062 -27.61 5.99 8.84
CA SER A 1062 -28.55 7.11 8.87
C SER A 1062 -29.96 6.61 9.22
N PRO A 1063 -30.64 7.21 10.21
CA PRO A 1063 -31.98 6.79 10.67
C PRO A 1063 -33.11 6.95 9.63
N THR A 1064 -32.79 7.34 8.39
CA THR A 1064 -33.72 7.62 7.30
C THR A 1064 -34.06 6.40 6.42
N MET A 1065 -33.36 5.27 6.54
CA MET A 1065 -33.59 4.12 5.63
C MET A 1065 -34.67 3.11 6.09
N VAL A 1066 -35.32 3.32 7.24
CA VAL A 1066 -36.28 2.37 7.85
C VAL A 1066 -37.63 2.27 7.11
N CYS A 1067 -37.78 2.77 5.88
CA CYS A 1067 -39.11 2.88 5.24
C CYS A 1067 -39.16 2.70 3.69
N ASN A 1068 -38.27 1.95 3.04
CA ASN A 1068 -38.42 1.63 1.61
C ASN A 1068 -38.33 0.13 1.31
N SER A 1069 -39.31 -0.39 0.55
CA SER A 1069 -39.46 -1.81 0.18
C SER A 1069 -38.41 -2.37 -0.79
N ASN A 1070 -37.35 -1.61 -1.10
CA ASN A 1070 -36.33 -1.97 -2.10
C ASN A 1070 -34.95 -2.25 -1.47
N VAL A 1071 -34.80 -2.02 -0.15
CA VAL A 1071 -33.50 -2.13 0.55
C VAL A 1071 -33.05 -3.58 0.71
N SER A 1072 -33.98 -4.51 0.95
CA SER A 1072 -33.66 -5.93 1.05
C SER A 1072 -33.11 -6.50 -0.27
N GLU A 1073 -33.65 -6.06 -1.41
CA GLU A 1073 -33.14 -6.46 -2.73
C GLU A 1073 -31.72 -5.93 -2.99
N LEU A 1074 -31.40 -4.72 -2.50
CA LEU A 1074 -30.05 -4.17 -2.54
C LEU A 1074 -29.08 -4.91 -1.62
N MET A 1075 -29.53 -5.27 -0.41
CA MET A 1075 -28.74 -6.08 0.54
C MET A 1075 -28.37 -7.42 -0.08
N VAL A 1076 -29.33 -8.11 -0.71
CA VAL A 1076 -29.12 -9.37 -1.43
C VAL A 1076 -28.08 -9.25 -2.52
N ARG A 1077 -28.11 -8.17 -3.32
CA ARG A 1077 -27.11 -7.90 -4.36
C ARG A 1077 -25.73 -7.58 -3.77
N SER A 1078 -25.68 -6.89 -2.63
CA SER A 1078 -24.41 -6.47 -2.00
C SER A 1078 -23.69 -7.59 -1.24
N LEU A 1079 -24.43 -8.49 -0.60
CA LEU A 1079 -23.88 -9.47 0.35
C LEU A 1079 -22.76 -10.36 -0.23
N PRO A 1080 -22.84 -10.85 -1.50
CA PRO A 1080 -21.77 -11.65 -2.10
C PRO A 1080 -20.44 -10.90 -2.32
N HIS A 1081 -20.44 -9.57 -2.19
CA HIS A 1081 -19.29 -8.69 -2.44
C HIS A 1081 -18.88 -7.90 -1.19
N GLU A 1082 -19.39 -8.29 -0.02
CA GLU A 1082 -19.10 -7.69 1.28
C GLU A 1082 -18.17 -8.61 2.10
N ASP A 1083 -17.08 -8.03 2.61
CA ASP A 1083 -16.03 -8.76 3.32
C ASP A 1083 -16.04 -8.45 4.83
N GLU A 1084 -16.74 -7.40 5.27
CA GLU A 1084 -16.76 -6.99 6.68
C GLU A 1084 -17.78 -7.81 7.49
N PRO A 1085 -17.33 -8.63 8.48
CA PRO A 1085 -18.22 -9.56 9.19
C PRO A 1085 -19.40 -8.88 9.91
N GLU A 1086 -19.18 -7.70 10.47
CA GLU A 1086 -20.23 -6.95 11.19
C GLU A 1086 -21.35 -6.46 10.26
N ILE A 1087 -20.99 -5.99 9.06
CA ILE A 1087 -21.95 -5.57 8.03
C ILE A 1087 -22.70 -6.78 7.49
N VAL A 1088 -21.98 -7.87 7.18
CA VAL A 1088 -22.57 -9.13 6.73
C VAL A 1088 -23.61 -9.64 7.73
N LYS A 1089 -23.27 -9.66 9.03
CA LYS A 1089 -24.20 -10.04 10.10
C LYS A 1089 -25.42 -9.12 10.16
N SER A 1090 -25.22 -7.80 10.07
CA SER A 1090 -26.32 -6.83 10.07
C SER A 1090 -27.30 -7.03 8.90
N TYR A 1091 -26.78 -7.28 7.70
CA TYR A 1091 -27.62 -7.51 6.52
C TYR A 1091 -28.34 -8.86 6.59
N LEU A 1092 -27.65 -9.92 7.01
CA LEU A 1092 -28.26 -11.23 7.24
C LEU A 1092 -29.37 -11.14 8.30
N HIS A 1093 -29.14 -10.42 9.40
CA HIS A 1093 -30.17 -10.17 10.42
C HIS A 1093 -31.43 -9.54 9.80
N CYS A 1094 -31.25 -8.48 9.00
CA CYS A 1094 -32.35 -7.80 8.34
C CYS A 1094 -33.13 -8.76 7.42
N LEU A 1095 -32.42 -9.45 6.52
CA LEU A 1095 -33.01 -10.37 5.54
C LEU A 1095 -33.72 -11.58 6.19
N VAL A 1096 -33.17 -12.12 7.27
CA VAL A 1096 -33.79 -13.22 8.04
C VAL A 1096 -35.02 -12.72 8.80
N SER A 1097 -34.96 -11.53 9.40
CA SER A 1097 -36.09 -10.94 10.11
C SER A 1097 -37.26 -10.57 9.19
N GLU A 1098 -36.98 -10.19 7.94
CA GLU A 1098 -37.99 -9.91 6.90
C GLU A 1098 -38.47 -11.17 6.14
N ASN A 1099 -37.92 -12.35 6.47
CA ASN A 1099 -38.18 -13.62 5.80
C ASN A 1099 -37.96 -13.57 4.28
N HIS A 1100 -36.82 -13.02 3.85
CA HIS A 1100 -36.49 -12.88 2.44
C HIS A 1100 -36.17 -14.26 1.80
N PRO A 1101 -36.70 -14.62 0.60
CA PRO A 1101 -36.53 -15.95 0.01
C PRO A 1101 -35.08 -16.41 -0.22
N GLN A 1102 -34.16 -15.46 -0.40
CA GLN A 1102 -32.74 -15.74 -0.63
C GLN A 1102 -31.89 -15.74 0.66
N ALA A 1103 -32.48 -15.37 1.82
CA ALA A 1103 -31.73 -15.18 3.07
C ALA A 1103 -30.98 -16.43 3.51
N PHE A 1104 -31.63 -17.61 3.45
CA PHE A 1104 -31.01 -18.87 3.84
C PHE A 1104 -29.86 -19.28 2.91
N GLY A 1105 -30.03 -19.10 1.60
CA GLY A 1105 -28.97 -19.40 0.62
C GLY A 1105 -27.74 -18.52 0.83
N LEU A 1106 -27.95 -17.24 1.14
CA LEU A 1106 -26.89 -16.28 1.46
C LEU A 1106 -26.22 -16.59 2.80
N LEU A 1107 -26.99 -16.92 3.85
CA LEU A 1107 -26.49 -17.35 5.15
C LEU A 1107 -25.51 -18.52 5.02
N MET A 1108 -25.90 -19.56 4.27
CA MET A 1108 -25.06 -20.73 4.04
C MET A 1108 -23.81 -20.42 3.20
N ASN A 1109 -23.91 -19.48 2.25
CA ASN A 1109 -22.76 -19.02 1.48
C ASN A 1109 -21.75 -18.27 2.39
N CYS A 1110 -22.22 -17.34 3.22
CA CYS A 1110 -21.38 -16.62 4.19
C CYS A 1110 -20.70 -17.57 5.19
N PHE A 1111 -21.42 -18.60 5.66
CA PHE A 1111 -20.86 -19.62 6.54
C PHE A 1111 -19.77 -20.46 5.84
N SER A 1112 -20.02 -20.89 4.61
CA SER A 1112 -19.04 -21.66 3.81
C SER A 1112 -17.75 -20.87 3.56
N ASN A 1113 -17.88 -19.54 3.40
CA ASN A 1113 -16.76 -18.63 3.25
C ASN A 1113 -16.15 -18.14 4.58
N LYS A 1114 -16.60 -18.68 5.74
CA LYS A 1114 -16.13 -18.34 7.09
C LYS A 1114 -16.28 -16.85 7.48
N LEU A 1115 -17.22 -16.14 6.88
CA LEU A 1115 -17.55 -14.76 7.25
C LEU A 1115 -18.36 -14.69 8.55
N ILE A 1116 -19.04 -15.78 8.89
CA ILE A 1116 -19.82 -15.96 10.12
C ILE A 1116 -19.48 -17.29 10.77
N SER A 1117 -19.59 -17.36 12.10
CA SER A 1117 -19.30 -18.56 12.87
C SER A 1117 -20.48 -19.53 12.92
N ASP A 1118 -20.21 -20.76 13.39
CA ASP A 1118 -21.25 -21.76 13.64
C ASP A 1118 -22.29 -21.26 14.67
N GLU A 1119 -21.84 -20.49 15.66
CA GLU A 1119 -22.69 -19.89 16.68
C GLU A 1119 -23.57 -18.78 16.09
N ASP A 1120 -23.01 -17.95 15.20
CA ASP A 1120 -23.78 -16.90 14.50
C ASP A 1120 -24.87 -17.52 13.61
N VAL A 1121 -24.57 -18.61 12.89
CA VAL A 1121 -25.56 -19.32 12.07
C VAL A 1121 -26.70 -19.85 12.94
N PHE A 1122 -26.38 -20.46 14.08
CA PHE A 1122 -27.39 -20.94 15.01
C PHE A 1122 -28.26 -19.81 15.57
N GLU A 1123 -27.66 -18.66 15.91
CA GLU A 1123 -28.37 -17.47 16.36
C GLU A 1123 -29.38 -16.98 15.29
N PHE A 1124 -28.98 -16.92 14.01
CA PHE A 1124 -29.88 -16.55 12.92
C PHE A 1124 -31.03 -17.56 12.72
N LEU A 1125 -30.74 -18.86 12.75
CA LEU A 1125 -31.77 -19.90 12.63
C LEU A 1125 -32.76 -19.89 13.81
N SER A 1126 -32.30 -19.47 14.98
CA SER A 1126 -33.11 -19.36 16.20
C SER A 1126 -34.13 -18.23 16.16
N GLN A 1127 -33.99 -17.26 15.24
CA GLN A 1127 -34.96 -16.16 15.09
C GLN A 1127 -36.32 -16.63 14.60
N ASN A 1128 -36.33 -17.61 13.68
CA ASN A 1128 -37.54 -18.23 13.12
C ASN A 1128 -37.37 -19.77 13.11
N PRO A 1129 -37.47 -20.45 14.28
CA PRO A 1129 -37.06 -21.83 14.43
C PRO A 1129 -37.96 -22.83 13.68
N ILE A 1130 -39.26 -22.53 13.50
CA ILE A 1130 -40.19 -23.40 12.74
C ILE A 1130 -39.79 -23.47 11.27
N GLU A 1131 -39.64 -22.31 10.64
CA GLU A 1131 -39.28 -22.20 9.22
C GLU A 1131 -37.83 -22.64 8.97
N SER A 1132 -36.92 -22.36 9.89
CA SER A 1132 -35.53 -22.83 9.83
C SER A 1132 -35.46 -24.37 9.86
N LEU A 1133 -36.26 -25.04 10.70
CA LEU A 1133 -36.33 -26.50 10.71
C LEU A 1133 -36.88 -27.04 9.38
N GLU A 1134 -37.93 -26.43 8.82
CA GLU A 1134 -38.46 -26.84 7.51
C GLU A 1134 -37.46 -26.66 6.36
N ILE A 1135 -36.71 -25.54 6.36
CA ILE A 1135 -35.71 -25.26 5.33
C ILE A 1135 -34.53 -26.23 5.47
N LEU A 1136 -34.03 -26.46 6.69
CA LEU A 1136 -32.93 -27.39 6.96
C LEU A 1136 -33.28 -28.85 6.61
N GLU A 1137 -34.54 -29.25 6.77
CA GLU A 1137 -35.02 -30.59 6.36
C GLU A 1137 -35.13 -30.75 4.84
N LYS A 1138 -35.44 -29.68 4.11
CA LYS A 1138 -35.60 -29.67 2.64
C LYS A 1138 -34.29 -29.37 1.88
N ALA A 1139 -33.31 -28.76 2.52
CA ALA A 1139 -32.04 -28.35 1.91
C ALA A 1139 -31.02 -29.52 1.74
N PRO A 1140 -30.02 -29.39 0.85
CA PRO A 1140 -28.91 -30.33 0.76
C PRO A 1140 -28.17 -30.45 2.10
N LYS A 1141 -27.88 -31.68 2.56
CA LYS A 1141 -27.28 -31.92 3.88
C LYS A 1141 -25.85 -31.38 3.96
N HIS A 1142 -25.62 -30.41 4.85
CA HIS A 1142 -24.29 -29.96 5.30
C HIS A 1142 -23.87 -30.73 6.57
N GLU A 1143 -22.57 -30.83 6.85
CA GLU A 1143 -22.02 -31.58 8.00
C GLU A 1143 -22.61 -31.11 9.36
N ASN A 1144 -22.85 -29.80 9.49
CA ASN A 1144 -23.37 -29.20 10.72
C ASN A 1144 -24.91 -29.19 10.82
N HIS A 1145 -25.66 -29.53 9.76
CA HIS A 1145 -27.13 -29.48 9.79
C HIS A 1145 -27.71 -30.36 10.90
N ALA A 1146 -27.17 -31.57 11.09
CA ALA A 1146 -27.65 -32.48 12.12
C ALA A 1146 -27.44 -31.93 13.54
N SER A 1147 -26.34 -31.20 13.75
CA SER A 1147 -26.03 -30.51 15.00
C SER A 1147 -27.01 -29.36 15.24
N TRP A 1148 -27.20 -28.47 14.26
CA TRP A 1148 -28.13 -27.34 14.36
C TRP A 1148 -29.57 -27.76 14.54
N ILE A 1149 -30.04 -28.78 13.81
CA ILE A 1149 -31.38 -29.36 13.98
C ILE A 1149 -31.54 -29.89 15.40
N SER A 1150 -30.57 -30.67 15.90
CA SER A 1150 -30.64 -31.23 17.26
C SER A 1150 -30.69 -30.12 18.32
N ARG A 1151 -29.88 -29.08 18.15
CA ARG A 1151 -29.81 -27.94 19.07
C ARG A 1151 -31.06 -27.06 19.01
N LEU A 1152 -31.63 -26.81 17.82
CA LEU A 1152 -32.90 -26.09 17.64
C LEU A 1152 -34.06 -26.86 18.29
N ILE A 1153 -34.09 -28.20 18.17
CA ILE A 1153 -35.09 -29.05 18.82
C ILE A 1153 -34.96 -29.01 20.35
N GLU A 1154 -33.73 -28.93 20.87
CA GLU A 1154 -33.47 -28.86 22.31
C GLU A 1154 -33.87 -27.50 22.91
N GLU A 1155 -33.49 -26.40 22.27
CA GLU A 1155 -33.74 -25.03 22.75
C GLU A 1155 -35.16 -24.53 22.42
N PHE A 1156 -35.73 -24.95 21.28
CA PHE A 1156 -37.07 -24.57 20.82
C PHE A 1156 -37.96 -25.81 20.54
N PRO A 1157 -38.27 -26.62 21.56
CA PRO A 1157 -39.00 -27.88 21.38
C PRO A 1157 -40.39 -27.69 20.77
N GLY A 1158 -41.07 -26.57 21.06
CA GLY A 1158 -42.36 -26.24 20.45
C GLY A 1158 -42.30 -26.05 18.93
N ALA A 1159 -41.18 -25.53 18.40
CA ALA A 1159 -40.99 -25.34 16.96
C ALA A 1159 -40.82 -26.67 16.19
N ALA A 1160 -40.26 -27.68 16.87
CA ALA A 1160 -40.16 -29.05 16.36
C ALA A 1160 -41.45 -29.88 16.57
N GLY A 1161 -42.48 -29.26 17.17
CA GLY A 1161 -43.72 -29.93 17.54
C GLY A 1161 -43.57 -30.89 18.72
N ILE A 1162 -42.57 -30.73 19.59
CA ILE A 1162 -42.39 -31.55 20.80
C ILE A 1162 -43.15 -30.93 21.97
N ILE A 1163 -43.93 -31.74 22.68
CA ILE A 1163 -44.75 -31.35 23.82
C ILE A 1163 -44.36 -32.13 25.08
N ARG A 1164 -44.45 -31.48 26.24
CA ARG A 1164 -44.06 -31.99 27.56
C ARG A 1164 -45.19 -31.84 28.59
N PRO A 1165 -45.22 -32.66 29.65
CA PRO A 1165 -46.11 -32.43 30.80
C PRO A 1165 -45.88 -31.02 31.37
N GLY A 1166 -46.94 -30.21 31.42
CA GLY A 1166 -46.90 -28.82 31.84
C GLY A 1166 -47.16 -27.80 30.72
N ASP A 1167 -46.98 -28.17 29.45
CA ASP A 1167 -47.17 -27.26 28.32
C ASP A 1167 -48.65 -26.91 28.11
N LYS A 1168 -48.91 -25.72 27.54
CA LYS A 1168 -50.26 -25.26 27.23
C LYS A 1168 -50.54 -25.49 25.75
N LEU A 1169 -51.68 -26.09 25.44
CA LEU A 1169 -52.17 -26.30 24.08
C LEU A 1169 -53.45 -25.48 23.88
N LYS A 1170 -53.53 -24.82 22.73
CA LYS A 1170 -54.79 -24.29 22.23
C LYS A 1170 -55.45 -25.37 21.40
N THR A 1171 -56.60 -25.83 21.86
CA THR A 1171 -57.38 -26.87 21.17
C THR A 1171 -58.73 -26.32 20.76
N PRO A 1172 -59.48 -26.99 19.86
CA PRO A 1172 -60.85 -26.62 19.53
C PRO A 1172 -61.78 -26.60 20.76
N PHE A 1173 -61.33 -27.20 21.86
CA PHE A 1173 -62.07 -27.42 23.08
C PHE A 1173 -61.69 -26.44 24.18
N GLY A 1174 -60.71 -25.56 23.94
CA GLY A 1174 -60.22 -24.55 24.89
C GLY A 1174 -58.72 -24.64 25.13
N LEU A 1175 -58.25 -23.78 26.04
CA LEU A 1175 -56.86 -23.80 26.53
C LEU A 1175 -56.71 -24.94 27.54
N VAL A 1176 -55.83 -25.88 27.23
CA VAL A 1176 -55.57 -27.04 28.08
C VAL A 1176 -54.10 -27.10 28.46
N LYS A 1177 -53.81 -27.62 29.65
CA LYS A 1177 -52.45 -27.86 30.14
C LYS A 1177 -52.19 -29.37 30.16
N ILE A 1178 -51.08 -29.82 29.60
CA ILE A 1178 -50.72 -31.25 29.59
C ILE A 1178 -50.37 -31.69 31.03
N ASP A 1179 -51.03 -32.74 31.53
CA ASP A 1179 -50.79 -33.32 32.85
C ASP A 1179 -49.84 -34.53 32.74
N THR A 1180 -50.13 -35.47 31.84
CA THR A 1180 -49.26 -36.62 31.57
C THR A 1180 -49.36 -37.07 30.11
N ILE A 1181 -48.27 -37.62 29.59
CA ILE A 1181 -48.20 -38.20 28.24
C ILE A 1181 -48.07 -39.72 28.37
N ILE A 1182 -48.88 -40.46 27.61
CA ILE A 1182 -48.88 -41.93 27.59
C ILE A 1182 -48.75 -42.40 26.14
N HIS A 1183 -47.82 -43.30 25.87
CA HIS A 1183 -47.71 -43.97 24.59
C HIS A 1183 -48.02 -45.46 24.79
N ASN A 1184 -48.89 -46.03 23.95
CA ASN A 1184 -49.46 -47.38 24.16
C ASN A 1184 -48.39 -48.48 24.28
N GLN A 1185 -47.25 -48.34 23.61
CA GLN A 1185 -46.14 -49.32 23.66
C GLN A 1185 -45.03 -48.96 24.66
N LYS A 1186 -44.84 -47.67 24.97
CA LYS A 1186 -43.69 -47.17 25.75
C LYS A 1186 -44.06 -46.71 27.17
N GLY A 1187 -45.34 -46.76 27.54
CA GLY A 1187 -45.82 -46.30 28.84
C GLY A 1187 -45.76 -44.76 28.96
N SER A 1188 -45.67 -44.26 30.19
CA SER A 1188 -45.61 -42.81 30.44
C SER A 1188 -44.33 -42.20 29.87
N GLN A 1189 -44.46 -41.14 29.08
CA GLN A 1189 -43.36 -40.43 28.43
C GLN A 1189 -43.18 -39.05 29.05
N GLN A 1190 -41.96 -38.53 29.03
CA GLN A 1190 -41.66 -37.16 29.47
C GLN A 1190 -41.74 -36.13 28.34
N GLN A 1191 -41.74 -36.59 27.08
CA GLN A 1191 -41.94 -35.76 25.90
C GLN A 1191 -42.46 -36.61 24.74
N ILE A 1192 -43.22 -36.02 23.82
CA ILE A 1192 -43.66 -36.68 22.58
C ILE A 1192 -43.85 -35.66 21.47
N ARG A 1193 -43.85 -36.07 20.20
CA ARG A 1193 -44.22 -35.18 19.10
C ARG A 1193 -45.75 -35.02 19.04
N LEU A 1194 -46.24 -33.79 18.94
CA LEU A 1194 -47.65 -33.48 18.82
C LEU A 1194 -48.23 -34.22 17.62
N GLY A 1195 -49.26 -35.05 17.86
CA GLY A 1195 -49.89 -35.84 16.81
C GLY A 1195 -49.29 -37.23 16.57
N GLU A 1196 -48.25 -37.65 17.31
CA GLU A 1196 -47.64 -38.98 17.20
C GLU A 1196 -48.70 -40.10 17.34
N PRO A 1197 -48.77 -41.09 16.42
CA PRO A 1197 -49.73 -42.19 16.50
C PRO A 1197 -49.55 -43.00 17.78
N GLU A 1198 -50.61 -43.67 18.25
CA GLU A 1198 -50.59 -44.51 19.47
C GLU A 1198 -50.25 -43.75 20.77
N SER A 1199 -50.48 -42.44 20.78
CA SER A 1199 -50.27 -41.57 21.93
C SER A 1199 -51.56 -40.98 22.48
N GLN A 1200 -51.58 -40.84 23.80
CA GLN A 1200 -52.66 -40.25 24.58
C GLN A 1200 -52.11 -39.15 25.47
N LEU A 1201 -52.69 -37.95 25.38
CA LEU A 1201 -52.38 -36.84 26.29
C LEU A 1201 -53.49 -36.69 27.30
N ASN A 1202 -53.16 -36.84 28.59
CA ASN A 1202 -54.04 -36.40 29.65
C ASN A 1202 -53.80 -34.91 29.85
N VAL A 1203 -54.82 -34.09 29.61
CA VAL A 1203 -54.76 -32.64 29.68
C VAL A 1203 -55.83 -32.11 30.63
N VAL A 1204 -55.59 -30.95 31.23
CA VAL A 1204 -56.49 -30.28 32.17
C VAL A 1204 -56.95 -28.97 31.58
N LEU A 1205 -58.27 -28.76 31.57
CA LEU A 1205 -58.89 -27.53 31.09
C LEU A 1205 -59.18 -26.58 32.27
N GLY A 1206 -58.63 -25.36 32.22
CA GLY A 1206 -58.80 -24.29 33.22
C GLY A 1206 -57.73 -24.22 34.32
N ASP A 1207 -57.41 -22.99 34.78
CA ASP A 1207 -56.37 -22.70 35.81
C ASP A 1207 -56.96 -22.57 37.24
N GLY A 1208 -58.26 -22.83 37.44
CA GLY A 1208 -59.01 -22.63 38.70
C GLY A 1208 -59.38 -23.91 39.50
N GLY A 1209 -60.23 -23.77 40.52
CA GLY A 1209 -60.60 -24.85 41.46
C GLY A 1209 -61.42 -26.02 40.88
N GLU A 1210 -61.99 -25.87 39.68
CA GLU A 1210 -62.63 -26.95 38.93
C GLU A 1210 -61.70 -27.38 37.79
N ARG A 1211 -60.90 -28.44 37.99
CA ARG A 1211 -59.99 -29.00 36.98
C ARG A 1211 -60.72 -30.10 36.21
N ILE A 1212 -60.98 -29.90 34.92
CA ILE A 1212 -61.60 -30.91 34.06
C ILE A 1212 -60.48 -31.69 33.36
N ARG A 1213 -60.42 -33.00 33.59
CA ARG A 1213 -59.46 -33.91 32.95
C ARG A 1213 -60.00 -34.45 31.63
N LEU A 1214 -59.20 -34.30 30.60
CA LEU A 1214 -59.46 -34.71 29.22
C LEU A 1214 -58.37 -35.68 28.79
N VAL A 1215 -58.73 -36.69 28.01
CA VAL A 1215 -57.79 -37.56 27.31
C VAL A 1215 -57.91 -37.26 25.83
N LEU A 1216 -56.84 -36.74 25.23
CA LEU A 1216 -56.70 -36.60 23.78
C LEU A 1216 -56.03 -37.84 23.24
N ASP A 1217 -56.77 -38.67 22.50
CA ASP A 1217 -56.26 -39.88 21.86
C ASP A 1217 -55.97 -39.58 20.39
N PHE A 1218 -54.69 -39.64 20.01
CA PHE A 1218 -54.21 -39.34 18.66
C PHE A 1218 -54.18 -40.57 17.74
N GLU A 1219 -54.51 -41.77 18.24
CA GLU A 1219 -54.67 -42.97 17.41
C GLU A 1219 -56.06 -42.98 16.76
N GLU A 1220 -57.10 -42.69 17.57
CA GLU A 1220 -58.49 -42.61 17.09
C GLU A 1220 -58.97 -41.17 16.86
N ASN A 1221 -58.11 -40.16 17.06
CA ASN A 1221 -58.43 -38.73 16.94
C ASN A 1221 -59.66 -38.32 17.76
N LYS A 1222 -59.75 -38.78 19.00
CA LYS A 1222 -60.94 -38.64 19.83
C LYS A 1222 -60.62 -38.05 21.21
N VAL A 1223 -61.54 -37.27 21.75
CA VAL A 1223 -61.47 -36.70 23.09
C VAL A 1223 -62.41 -37.44 24.02
N MET A 1224 -61.89 -37.82 25.19
CA MET A 1224 -62.64 -38.46 26.28
C MET A 1224 -62.54 -37.61 27.55
N MET A 1225 -63.59 -37.63 28.39
CA MET A 1225 -63.58 -37.01 29.73
C MET A 1225 -63.84 -38.08 30.78
N GLU A 1226 -63.09 -38.08 31.89
CA GLU A 1226 -63.17 -39.16 32.90
C GLU A 1226 -64.55 -39.26 33.60
N SER A 1227 -65.30 -38.15 33.71
CA SER A 1227 -66.46 -38.06 34.60
C SER A 1227 -67.78 -37.65 33.93
N GLN A 1228 -67.83 -37.45 32.61
CA GLN A 1228 -69.04 -37.01 31.90
C GLN A 1228 -69.31 -37.82 30.63
N LYS A 1229 -70.60 -38.09 30.33
CA LYS A 1229 -71.04 -38.80 29.11
C LYS A 1229 -71.51 -37.87 27.99
N THR A 1230 -71.86 -36.62 28.34
CA THR A 1230 -72.39 -35.62 27.41
C THR A 1230 -71.79 -34.26 27.72
N VAL A 1231 -71.48 -33.46 26.71
CA VAL A 1231 -70.92 -32.11 26.85
C VAL A 1231 -71.73 -31.11 26.02
N TRP A 1232 -71.64 -29.83 26.36
CA TRP A 1232 -72.27 -28.76 25.58
C TRP A 1232 -71.29 -28.26 24.53
N LYS A 1233 -71.74 -28.14 23.28
CA LYS A 1233 -71.00 -27.63 22.13
C LYS A 1233 -71.64 -26.32 21.66
N CYS A 1234 -70.80 -25.31 21.43
CA CYS A 1234 -71.17 -24.09 20.74
C CYS A 1234 -71.48 -24.44 19.28
N GLY A 1235 -72.71 -24.17 18.83
CA GLY A 1235 -73.14 -24.47 17.46
C GLY A 1235 -72.50 -23.60 16.38
N ASN A 1236 -71.63 -22.65 16.74
CA ASN A 1236 -71.03 -21.69 15.81
C ASN A 1236 -69.53 -21.91 15.57
N CYS A 1237 -68.75 -22.22 16.61
CA CYS A 1237 -67.30 -22.43 16.50
C CYS A 1237 -66.84 -23.82 16.96
N GLY A 1238 -67.76 -24.67 17.42
CA GLY A 1238 -67.43 -26.01 17.89
C GLY A 1238 -66.79 -26.11 19.28
N PHE A 1239 -66.61 -25.00 20.00
CA PHE A 1239 -66.13 -24.99 21.39
C PHE A 1239 -66.99 -25.88 22.29
N ILE A 1240 -66.38 -26.79 23.06
CA ILE A 1240 -67.10 -27.70 23.96
C ILE A 1240 -66.73 -27.45 25.42
N HIS A 1241 -67.71 -27.55 26.31
CA HIS A 1241 -67.46 -27.56 27.74
C HIS A 1241 -68.54 -28.38 28.47
N PRO A 1242 -68.20 -29.10 29.54
CA PRO A 1242 -69.19 -29.84 30.34
C PRO A 1242 -70.22 -28.93 31.03
N ASP A 1243 -69.81 -27.75 31.47
CA ASP A 1243 -70.71 -26.72 32.00
C ASP A 1243 -71.24 -25.81 30.89
N TYR A 1244 -72.57 -25.83 30.71
CA TYR A 1244 -73.32 -24.95 29.82
C TYR A 1244 -73.02 -23.46 30.05
N LYS A 1245 -72.82 -23.02 31.30
CA LYS A 1245 -72.56 -21.60 31.61
C LYS A 1245 -71.26 -21.11 30.97
N VAL A 1246 -70.24 -21.97 30.90
CA VAL A 1246 -68.96 -21.64 30.27
C VAL A 1246 -69.11 -21.55 28.75
N VAL A 1247 -69.86 -22.44 28.12
CA VAL A 1247 -70.17 -22.35 26.68
C VAL A 1247 -70.99 -21.09 26.36
N SER A 1248 -71.94 -20.73 27.22
CA SER A 1248 -72.73 -19.49 27.10
C SER A 1248 -71.86 -18.24 27.24
N ASN A 1249 -70.91 -18.22 28.19
CA ASN A 1249 -69.98 -17.11 28.38
C ASN A 1249 -69.00 -16.98 27.20
N HIS A 1250 -68.45 -18.10 26.71
CA HIS A 1250 -67.65 -18.14 25.48
C HIS A 1250 -68.41 -17.55 24.29
N TYR A 1251 -69.68 -17.96 24.12
CA TYR A 1251 -70.53 -17.46 23.03
C TYR A 1251 -70.72 -15.94 23.11
N LYS A 1252 -71.02 -15.42 24.29
CA LYS A 1252 -71.18 -13.96 24.50
C LYS A 1252 -69.90 -13.18 24.25
N ALA A 1253 -68.75 -13.76 24.57
CA ALA A 1253 -67.44 -13.13 24.37
C ALA A 1253 -67.00 -13.14 22.89
N ASN A 1254 -67.16 -14.27 22.20
CA ASN A 1254 -66.54 -14.50 20.88
C ASN A 1254 -67.53 -14.44 19.71
N HIS A 1255 -68.85 -14.49 19.97
CA HIS A 1255 -69.91 -14.44 18.95
C HIS A 1255 -71.05 -13.47 19.30
N PRO A 1256 -70.76 -12.20 19.66
CA PRO A 1256 -71.76 -11.28 20.22
C PRO A 1256 -72.91 -10.91 19.26
N GLN A 1257 -72.74 -11.13 17.95
CA GLN A 1257 -73.70 -10.72 16.90
C GLN A 1257 -74.51 -11.88 16.31
N LEU A 1258 -74.37 -13.10 16.83
CA LEU A 1258 -75.05 -14.30 16.31
C LEU A 1258 -76.11 -14.81 17.31
N GLY A 1259 -77.12 -15.54 16.81
CA GLY A 1259 -78.19 -16.11 17.65
C GLY A 1259 -77.70 -17.36 18.40
N MET A 1260 -77.87 -17.38 19.74
CA MET A 1260 -77.40 -18.47 20.60
C MET A 1260 -77.90 -19.85 20.14
N ARG A 1261 -76.97 -20.70 19.70
CA ARG A 1261 -77.19 -22.11 19.34
C ARG A 1261 -76.22 -22.98 20.12
N PHE A 1262 -76.76 -23.93 20.88
CA PHE A 1262 -76.01 -24.88 21.67
C PHE A 1262 -76.50 -26.30 21.36
N GLU A 1263 -75.57 -27.23 21.21
CA GLU A 1263 -75.84 -28.64 20.98
C GLU A 1263 -75.29 -29.47 22.13
N GLN A 1264 -76.04 -30.46 22.60
CA GLN A 1264 -75.52 -31.43 23.56
C GLN A 1264 -74.99 -32.64 22.78
N VAL A 1265 -73.72 -32.98 22.98
CA VAL A 1265 -73.02 -34.01 22.19
C VAL A 1265 -72.53 -35.11 23.13
N ASN A 1266 -72.67 -36.37 22.71
CA ASN A 1266 -72.15 -37.53 23.45
C ASN A 1266 -70.64 -37.68 23.22
N LEU A 1267 -69.90 -38.09 24.25
CA LEU A 1267 -68.49 -38.45 24.13
C LEU A 1267 -68.35 -39.90 23.63
N PRO A 1268 -67.28 -40.25 22.87
CA PRO A 1268 -66.13 -39.40 22.52
C PRO A 1268 -66.40 -38.46 21.34
N ILE A 1269 -65.68 -37.33 21.28
CA ILE A 1269 -65.76 -36.34 20.19
C ILE A 1269 -64.50 -36.43 19.33
N TYR A 1270 -64.68 -36.49 18.01
CA TYR A 1270 -63.56 -36.54 17.07
C TYR A 1270 -63.02 -35.15 16.76
N PHE A 1271 -61.70 -35.03 16.63
CA PHE A 1271 -61.00 -33.78 16.35
C PHE A 1271 -60.01 -33.94 15.20
N ASP A 1272 -59.69 -32.84 14.53
CA ASP A 1272 -58.56 -32.81 13.61
C ASP A 1272 -57.31 -32.35 14.36
N LYS A 1273 -56.21 -33.09 14.17
CA LYS A 1273 -54.91 -32.80 14.80
C LYS A 1273 -54.38 -31.43 14.38
N GLU A 1274 -54.69 -30.99 13.16
CA GLU A 1274 -54.27 -29.68 12.63
C GLU A 1274 -54.89 -28.49 13.38
N ASN A 1275 -55.97 -28.71 14.15
CA ASN A 1275 -56.60 -27.66 14.94
C ASN A 1275 -56.01 -27.49 16.36
N ILE A 1276 -54.88 -28.16 16.65
CA ILE A 1276 -54.18 -28.04 17.94
C ILE A 1276 -52.88 -27.25 17.74
N GLU A 1277 -52.75 -26.14 18.44
CA GLU A 1277 -51.56 -25.28 18.42
C GLU A 1277 -50.85 -25.34 19.79
N ILE A 1278 -49.52 -25.43 19.79
CA ILE A 1278 -48.68 -25.28 20.99
C ILE A 1278 -48.58 -23.78 21.31
N LEU A 1279 -48.78 -23.39 22.57
CA LEU A 1279 -48.76 -21.99 23.01
C LEU A 1279 -47.51 -21.58 23.76
#